data_AF-Q4DII0-F1
#
_entry.id   AF-Q4DII0-F1
#
_cell.length_a   1.000
_cell.length_b   1.000
_cell.length_c   1.000
_cell.angle_alpha   90.00
_cell.angle_beta   90.00
_cell.angle_gamma   90.00
#
_symmetry.space_group_name_H-M   'P 1'
#
loop_
_entity.id
_entity.type
_entity.pdbx_description
1 polymer ?
#
loop_
_entity_poly.entity_id
_entity_poly.type
_entity_poly.pdbx_seq_one_letter_code
_entity_poly.pdbx_strand_id
1 'polypeptide(L)'
;MERHWHEVLIQNDEADRYFATAAPLLVKALRLIASVRALPLALNVAWWESEIAHVDDSRLVHRKAREQARKLREILTPQLESIYGSLSHLQSARVESQHSHSLLRCHEGLIAPRDMTMDTLLESQPVFDYKNFRAQFEGLCQVMANSLLFSACEPRIKVLQSRYRLYRAFNGVREDDFHPTLGGGSYDRAPKLDVRRIGSCMSAKTLVEFMQQTLEEEPEMVLPARDAISPLSLGAKKIRVEPEGLQSVNDGVGNLHEDHEERDPTLKELVDIFFGPSLPPEERYFAADGLGLLPNYAETTGRSLDGFEKRNATQSASARAMPLLKHFLDIYAGNRGELLARLVMPMLSRIVTREQTMLEMEFTATGRVPGEVQHIASWCVRCGLVATKKVQLALRIVQEPLSAGEVEGTAENMEDVLKNIFVPIWMALLQPQDHSDMVQFLQQLASVVVVVSGDADVQEMPAVNDPKKYSVESGVAPPDAFFIYHVWRNVQLLNCLAVAHLFFASDRREPEGATEGDAVNAGYFLPGQSLFLHHSPVLTRPLRFRVCTSATSKNSFMESVMGLLVADEVMNPVDVFNWSPLAYLYYLTQRRIVVTPARNDISPLDSAVQKEILFMVETGLNGSVATLDPLHYNTTDNALCETLNGLQKSCRLALAEITELCLRSAEHANWGMKQRCEMFGGPWERVSTRYSEFTKTQVNPLRLLFRESSLAHEVDLLCRKGLKEESSFLVMSREEEEGQKALFSGFTQVRNASSNFGGFLPTSKTLAAQRETLWRFFKVPHYNPPDNVECGGTWWDFVDRQIEYPRIIISGPEITDKSQEARAITREFNRRQYYRSFNVHCEIPPTEEMQAAQAVHTLIALHSVNRSNNETQPMHGVHFSSNTFSPLMKPETLKMMPEKFSFRDGVLDVVLPADANETTRVYFRPLPTWKEFQLDVRRLRRLSHERAVQLYATKRLEMLECKFNLHVALTNDDQENHARDAPVLFEKGDLYKCVKVDVHCHMAAGMTAKELLSCIKEKVQKHADDVVDVERGTGRFVTLGELFTKLRTSPVQGAAVNLEDLTVASLKVKAGKGTFNRFDEFNGRYNPFGNSALRTLFLKTDNFMGGRYFAELIRQTFRRQAEDGHVFSEYRLSIYGRQRHEWDQLARWMVLNHVSHSTNRWMVQIPRLYFIYRKNGIISSFEEMLSNIFAPLWEASMHPEAHPFLSYFLAHISGFDIVDNESEREPDTLIETPPSQWTVLDNPPFTYWVYYMWANITALNRYRAARGFSTFTFRPHAGESGDPDHMADVFFVVDGVNHGINLKRSPVLQYLYYLAQIPLGITPLSNNALFCKYRDNPFPIFFRRGLNVALATDGALIFHHTEQPLIEEYSTAANFWNLSMADVCEIAKNSVMMSGFPSYRKKAWLGILCELRSAAGNDVRLSRVPHSRCTFRYEVYMEELSHLQRKAALDIPLKPIMDAQLEGLCTMDVVGLTREQVIERRLNGQPIVADTDTEADKQQKVHDTQMVLVRLGPRITAPSRL
;
A
#
# COMPACT_ATOMS: atom_id res chain seq x y z
N MET A 1 4.28 -30.73 7.83
CA MET A 1 4.05 -29.28 7.75
C MET A 1 2.68 -28.85 8.30
N GLU A 2 1.66 -29.69 8.46
CA GLU A 2 0.27 -29.18 8.47
C GLU A 2 -0.29 -28.53 9.75
N ARG A 3 0.47 -28.31 10.84
CA ARG A 3 -0.15 -27.88 12.11
C ARG A 3 0.27 -26.55 12.70
N HIS A 4 1.22 -25.77 12.15
CA HIS A 4 1.86 -24.67 12.91
C HIS A 4 1.89 -23.27 12.25
N TRP A 5 1.16 -23.02 11.16
CA TRP A 5 1.26 -21.76 10.41
C TRP A 5 -0.08 -21.13 10.15
N HIS A 6 -0.07 -19.82 9.91
CA HIS A 6 -1.28 -19.09 9.60
C HIS A 6 -1.43 -18.93 8.09
N GLU A 7 -2.62 -19.16 7.56
CA GLU A 7 -2.95 -18.97 6.16
C GLU A 7 -3.93 -17.80 6.02
N VAL A 8 -3.70 -16.96 5.01
CA VAL A 8 -4.58 -15.83 4.70
C VAL A 8 -5.50 -16.25 3.56
N LEU A 9 -6.75 -16.53 3.91
CA LEU A 9 -7.79 -16.99 3.02
C LEU A 9 -8.83 -15.88 2.82
N ILE A 10 -9.42 -15.84 1.63
CA ILE A 10 -10.48 -14.89 1.29
C ILE A 10 -11.72 -15.71 0.92
N GLN A 11 -12.72 -15.70 1.80
CA GLN A 11 -13.97 -16.39 1.56
C GLN A 11 -14.94 -15.47 0.81
N ASN A 12 -15.68 -16.03 -0.16
CA ASN A 12 -16.66 -15.31 -0.99
C ASN A 12 -16.05 -14.14 -1.78
N ASP A 13 -14.81 -14.28 -2.25
CA ASP A 13 -14.24 -13.33 -3.21
C ASP A 13 -14.93 -13.49 -4.57
N GLU A 14 -15.82 -12.56 -4.87
CA GLU A 14 -16.56 -12.49 -6.13
C GLU A 14 -16.02 -11.41 -7.08
N ALA A 15 -14.94 -10.73 -6.70
CA ALA A 15 -14.43 -9.50 -7.30
C ALA A 15 -15.46 -8.38 -7.43
N ASP A 16 -14.99 -7.17 -7.73
CA ASP A 16 -15.87 -6.06 -8.05
C ASP A 16 -16.51 -6.20 -9.45
N ARG A 17 -17.45 -5.29 -9.75
CA ARG A 17 -18.16 -5.27 -11.04
C ARG A 17 -17.23 -4.96 -12.21
N TYR A 18 -16.23 -4.10 -12.04
CA TYR A 18 -15.28 -3.75 -13.10
C TYR A 18 -14.41 -4.95 -13.45
N PHE A 19 -13.89 -5.68 -12.46
CA PHE A 19 -13.17 -6.92 -12.66
C PHE A 19 -14.05 -7.95 -13.36
N ALA A 20 -15.30 -8.17 -12.91
CA ALA A 20 -16.20 -9.10 -13.58
C ALA A 20 -16.45 -8.72 -15.05
N THR A 21 -16.56 -7.42 -15.34
CA THR A 21 -16.75 -6.90 -16.71
C THR A 21 -15.49 -7.04 -17.56
N ALA A 22 -14.30 -6.86 -16.96
CA ALA A 22 -13.02 -6.88 -17.66
C ALA A 22 -12.37 -8.28 -17.69
N ALA A 23 -12.80 -9.23 -16.86
CA ALA A 23 -12.28 -10.59 -16.80
C ALA A 23 -12.28 -11.32 -18.15
N PRO A 24 -13.30 -11.20 -19.02
CA PRO A 24 -13.24 -11.75 -20.38
C PRO A 24 -12.10 -11.17 -21.23
N LEU A 25 -11.73 -9.90 -21.03
CA LEU A 25 -10.59 -9.27 -21.73
C LEU A 25 -9.25 -9.83 -21.21
N LEU A 26 -9.12 -10.05 -19.90
CA LEU A 26 -7.95 -10.71 -19.32
C LEU A 26 -7.81 -12.15 -19.81
N VAL A 27 -8.92 -12.90 -19.88
CA VAL A 27 -8.95 -14.25 -20.47
C VAL A 27 -8.58 -14.19 -21.96
N LYS A 28 -9.03 -13.17 -22.70
CA LYS A 28 -8.59 -12.94 -24.08
C LYS A 28 -7.08 -12.72 -24.15
N ALA A 29 -6.52 -11.84 -23.32
CA ALA A 29 -5.07 -11.60 -23.26
C ALA A 29 -4.29 -12.90 -22.99
N LEU A 30 -4.72 -13.70 -22.01
CA LEU A 30 -4.07 -14.98 -21.70
C LEU A 30 -4.11 -15.95 -22.89
N ARG A 31 -5.15 -15.95 -23.73
CA ARG A 31 -5.17 -16.76 -24.96
C ARG A 31 -4.20 -16.28 -26.02
N LEU A 32 -4.14 -14.96 -26.23
CA LEU A 32 -3.20 -14.37 -27.19
C LEU A 32 -1.77 -14.78 -26.79
N ILE A 33 -1.44 -14.63 -25.49
CA ILE A 33 -0.16 -15.08 -24.93
C ILE A 33 0.03 -16.58 -25.09
N ALA A 34 -0.98 -17.40 -24.79
CA ALA A 34 -0.88 -18.84 -24.90
C ALA A 34 -0.67 -19.31 -26.35
N SER A 35 -1.33 -18.66 -27.33
CA SER A 35 -1.21 -18.99 -28.75
C SER A 35 0.22 -18.77 -29.27
N VAL A 36 0.85 -17.65 -28.90
CA VAL A 36 2.23 -17.34 -29.29
C VAL A 36 3.22 -18.26 -28.59
N ARG A 37 2.93 -18.68 -27.36
CA ARG A 37 3.83 -19.49 -26.54
C ARG A 37 3.66 -21.00 -26.65
N ALA A 38 2.65 -21.48 -27.36
CA ALA A 38 2.37 -22.91 -27.47
C ALA A 38 3.60 -23.69 -27.99
N LEU A 39 4.23 -23.22 -29.07
CA LEU A 39 5.42 -23.86 -29.64
C LEU A 39 6.64 -23.77 -28.69
N PRO A 40 7.07 -22.59 -28.19
CA PRO A 40 8.14 -22.52 -27.20
C PRO A 40 7.90 -23.37 -25.94
N LEU A 41 6.65 -23.46 -25.47
CA LEU A 41 6.30 -24.30 -24.33
C LEU A 41 6.43 -25.79 -24.68
N ALA A 42 5.98 -26.20 -25.87
CA ALA A 42 6.10 -27.58 -26.35
C ALA A 42 7.57 -28.03 -26.38
N LEU A 43 8.45 -27.18 -26.91
CA LEU A 43 9.90 -27.43 -26.98
C LEU A 43 10.50 -27.65 -25.58
N ASN A 44 10.18 -26.77 -24.63
CA ASN A 44 10.66 -26.88 -23.25
C ASN A 44 10.11 -28.13 -22.53
N VAL A 45 8.83 -28.44 -22.71
CA VAL A 45 8.19 -29.60 -22.08
C VAL A 45 8.76 -30.92 -22.62
N ALA A 46 8.98 -31.02 -23.94
CA ALA A 46 9.56 -32.21 -24.55
C ALA A 46 10.99 -32.48 -24.06
N TRP A 47 11.82 -31.43 -24.00
CA TRP A 47 13.16 -31.53 -23.40
C TRP A 47 13.09 -31.98 -21.94
N TRP A 48 12.24 -31.33 -21.15
CA TRP A 48 12.15 -31.58 -19.72
C TRP A 48 11.66 -33.01 -19.42
N GLU A 49 10.65 -33.51 -20.15
CA GLU A 49 10.20 -34.88 -20.01
C GLU A 49 11.32 -35.89 -20.32
N SER A 50 12.05 -35.68 -21.43
CA SER A 50 13.17 -36.55 -21.81
C SER A 50 14.26 -36.58 -20.74
N GLU A 51 14.69 -35.41 -20.26
CA GLU A 51 15.69 -35.31 -19.19
C GLU A 51 15.22 -35.95 -17.87
N ILE A 52 13.96 -35.74 -17.47
CA ILE A 52 13.40 -36.42 -16.29
C ILE A 52 13.38 -37.93 -16.50
N ALA A 53 13.09 -38.43 -17.70
CA ALA A 53 13.06 -39.86 -18.00
C ALA A 53 14.42 -40.54 -17.79
N HIS A 54 15.52 -39.82 -18.04
CA HIS A 54 16.89 -40.31 -17.83
C HIS A 54 17.33 -40.33 -16.34
N VAL A 55 16.62 -39.60 -15.46
CA VAL A 55 16.86 -39.65 -14.03
C VAL A 55 16.06 -40.79 -13.41
N ASP A 56 16.74 -41.91 -13.13
CA ASP A 56 16.14 -43.07 -12.45
C ASP A 56 16.06 -42.84 -10.93
N ASP A 57 15.13 -41.98 -10.52
CA ASP A 57 14.85 -41.67 -9.13
C ASP A 57 13.39 -42.01 -8.79
N SER A 58 13.20 -42.95 -7.85
CA SER A 58 11.89 -43.48 -7.46
C SER A 58 11.13 -42.58 -6.47
N ARG A 59 11.74 -41.49 -5.97
CA ARG A 59 11.11 -40.55 -5.04
C ARG A 59 9.83 -39.95 -5.65
N LEU A 60 8.83 -39.70 -4.80
CA LEU A 60 7.52 -39.17 -5.20
C LEU A 60 7.63 -37.88 -6.02
N VAL A 61 8.60 -37.04 -5.69
CA VAL A 61 8.97 -35.80 -6.38
C VAL A 61 9.17 -36.01 -7.90
N HIS A 62 9.97 -37.00 -8.29
CA HIS A 62 10.29 -37.31 -9.68
C HIS A 62 9.09 -37.90 -10.42
N ARG A 63 8.36 -38.81 -9.77
CA ARG A 63 7.13 -39.38 -10.35
C ARG A 63 6.09 -38.31 -10.66
N LYS A 64 5.91 -37.34 -9.75
CA LYS A 64 4.96 -36.23 -9.94
C LYS A 64 5.41 -35.23 -10.99
N ALA A 65 6.70 -34.89 -11.03
CA ALA A 65 7.25 -34.05 -12.10
C ALA A 65 7.10 -34.70 -13.48
N ARG A 66 7.40 -36.01 -13.59
CA ARG A 66 7.21 -36.78 -14.83
C ARG A 66 5.73 -36.84 -15.25
N GLU A 67 4.82 -37.05 -14.31
CA GLU A 67 3.37 -37.03 -14.56
C GLU A 67 2.90 -35.66 -15.08
N GLN A 68 3.38 -34.56 -14.48
CA GLN A 68 3.05 -33.20 -14.91
C GLN A 68 3.60 -32.91 -16.31
N ALA A 69 4.87 -33.24 -16.57
CA ALA A 69 5.49 -33.05 -17.89
C ALA A 69 4.73 -33.83 -18.97
N ARG A 70 4.41 -35.11 -18.72
CA ARG A 70 3.63 -35.95 -19.65
C ARG A 70 2.26 -35.36 -19.96
N LYS A 71 1.55 -34.92 -18.92
CA LYS A 71 0.23 -34.27 -19.02
C LYS A 71 0.26 -32.97 -19.82
N LEU A 72 1.33 -32.19 -19.71
CA LEU A 72 1.54 -30.99 -20.51
C LEU A 72 1.90 -31.34 -21.96
N ARG A 73 2.72 -32.38 -22.16
CA ARG A 73 3.08 -32.87 -23.50
C ARG A 73 1.87 -33.38 -24.26
N GLU A 74 0.96 -34.10 -23.61
CA GLU A 74 -0.30 -34.56 -24.22
C GLU A 74 -1.11 -33.40 -24.83
N ILE A 75 -1.11 -32.22 -24.17
CA ILE A 75 -1.80 -31.02 -24.69
C ILE A 75 -1.07 -30.42 -25.90
N LEU A 76 0.25 -30.60 -25.99
CA LEU A 76 1.16 -29.98 -26.96
C LEU A 76 1.66 -30.95 -28.04
N THR A 77 1.09 -32.15 -28.09
CA THR A 77 1.51 -33.22 -29.00
C THR A 77 1.43 -32.81 -30.48
N PRO A 78 0.36 -32.13 -30.96
CA PRO A 78 0.27 -31.71 -32.35
C PRO A 78 1.46 -30.84 -32.80
N GLN A 79 1.88 -29.89 -31.95
CA GLN A 79 3.04 -29.05 -32.25
C GLN A 79 4.34 -29.87 -32.33
N LEU A 80 4.53 -30.84 -31.43
CA LEU A 80 5.73 -31.67 -31.40
C LEU A 80 5.81 -32.61 -32.60
N GLU A 81 4.72 -33.29 -32.96
CA GLU A 81 4.67 -34.18 -34.11
C GLU A 81 4.96 -33.44 -35.42
N SER A 82 4.45 -32.22 -35.52
CA SER A 82 4.68 -31.32 -36.64
C SER A 82 6.14 -30.87 -36.77
N ILE A 83 6.81 -30.57 -35.63
CA ILE A 83 8.26 -30.33 -35.59
C ILE A 83 9.04 -31.56 -36.06
N TYR A 84 8.73 -32.74 -35.52
CA TYR A 84 9.45 -33.97 -35.85
C TYR A 84 9.29 -34.34 -37.33
N GLY A 85 8.08 -34.23 -37.87
CA GLY A 85 7.81 -34.42 -39.30
C GLY A 85 8.63 -33.47 -40.16
N SER A 86 8.57 -32.17 -39.85
CA SER A 86 9.24 -31.10 -40.62
C SER A 86 10.77 -31.21 -40.63
N LEU A 87 11.37 -31.83 -39.60
CA LEU A 87 12.83 -31.92 -39.46
C LEU A 87 13.39 -33.31 -39.83
N SER A 88 12.56 -34.35 -39.90
CA SER A 88 12.99 -35.76 -40.10
C SER A 88 13.85 -36.01 -41.35
N HIS A 89 13.69 -35.21 -42.40
CA HIS A 89 14.40 -35.35 -43.67
C HIS A 89 15.76 -34.61 -43.73
N LEU A 90 16.18 -33.91 -42.66
CA LEU A 90 17.46 -33.21 -42.62
C LEU A 90 18.65 -34.15 -42.78
N GLN A 91 19.52 -33.86 -43.75
CA GLN A 91 20.69 -34.66 -44.07
C GLN A 91 21.99 -34.02 -43.55
N SER A 92 22.97 -34.87 -43.25
CA SER A 92 24.37 -34.49 -43.00
C SER A 92 25.05 -34.21 -44.34
N ALA A 93 25.64 -33.02 -44.51
CA ALA A 93 26.35 -32.66 -45.74
C ALA A 93 27.72 -33.36 -45.81
N ARG A 94 27.92 -34.26 -46.78
CA ARG A 94 29.25 -34.83 -47.10
C ARG A 94 30.05 -33.94 -48.05
N VAL A 95 31.35 -33.89 -47.81
CA VAL A 95 32.40 -33.04 -48.40
C VAL A 95 32.59 -33.15 -49.94
N GLU A 96 31.82 -33.98 -50.66
CA GLU A 96 32.19 -34.39 -52.02
C GLU A 96 31.55 -33.63 -53.20
N SER A 97 30.77 -32.56 -52.98
CA SER A 97 30.27 -31.74 -54.10
C SER A 97 30.97 -30.39 -54.20
N GLN A 98 31.88 -30.25 -55.18
CA GLN A 98 32.55 -29.01 -55.58
C GLN A 98 31.60 -27.94 -56.19
N HIS A 99 30.29 -27.98 -55.91
CA HIS A 99 29.34 -26.98 -56.38
C HIS A 99 28.72 -26.27 -55.17
N SER A 100 29.09 -25.00 -55.04
CA SER A 100 28.76 -24.02 -54.01
C SER A 100 27.27 -23.65 -53.99
N HIS A 101 26.42 -24.63 -53.69
CA HIS A 101 25.05 -24.36 -53.28
C HIS A 101 25.03 -24.15 -51.76
N SER A 102 24.73 -22.92 -51.33
CA SER A 102 24.52 -22.57 -49.92
C SER A 102 23.61 -23.60 -49.24
N LEU A 103 24.13 -24.30 -48.22
CA LEU A 103 23.40 -25.29 -47.39
C LEU A 103 22.19 -24.68 -46.68
N LEU A 104 22.17 -23.35 -46.56
CA LEU A 104 21.13 -22.57 -45.89
C LEU A 104 20.36 -21.73 -46.90
N ARG A 105 19.09 -21.50 -46.59
CA ARG A 105 18.24 -20.51 -47.23
C ARG A 105 17.88 -19.43 -46.21
N CYS A 106 17.78 -18.18 -46.68
CA CYS A 106 17.21 -17.09 -45.91
C CYS A 106 15.94 -16.65 -46.62
N HIS A 107 14.80 -16.70 -45.92
CA HIS A 107 13.51 -16.24 -46.44
C HIS A 107 12.89 -15.29 -45.42
N GLU A 108 12.72 -14.02 -45.79
CA GLU A 108 12.16 -12.97 -44.92
C GLU A 108 12.85 -12.93 -43.54
N GLY A 109 14.18 -12.98 -43.53
CA GLY A 109 15.01 -13.00 -42.31
C GLY A 109 14.95 -14.27 -41.46
N LEU A 110 14.28 -15.35 -41.90
CA LEU A 110 14.39 -16.66 -41.27
C LEU A 110 15.51 -17.45 -41.94
N ILE A 111 16.58 -17.75 -41.20
CA ILE A 111 17.68 -18.60 -41.65
C ILE A 111 17.34 -20.05 -41.31
N ALA A 112 17.26 -20.90 -42.32
CA ALA A 112 16.94 -22.32 -42.18
C ALA A 112 17.76 -23.20 -43.14
N PRO A 113 17.92 -24.50 -42.85
CA PRO A 113 18.48 -25.45 -43.81
C PRO A 113 17.66 -25.47 -45.10
N ARG A 114 18.35 -25.59 -46.23
CA ARG A 114 17.70 -25.55 -47.55
C ARG A 114 16.74 -26.72 -47.77
N ASP A 115 17.07 -27.89 -47.24
CA ASP A 115 16.30 -29.12 -47.38
C ASP A 115 15.16 -29.24 -46.35
N MET A 116 15.04 -28.29 -45.42
CA MET A 116 13.96 -28.28 -44.43
C MET A 116 12.66 -27.82 -45.07
N THR A 117 11.61 -28.65 -45.00
CA THR A 117 10.24 -28.30 -45.36
C THR A 117 9.37 -28.31 -44.12
N MET A 118 8.79 -27.16 -43.77
CA MET A 118 7.85 -27.07 -42.66
C MET A 118 6.48 -27.60 -43.10
N ASP A 119 5.82 -28.36 -42.24
CA ASP A 119 4.43 -28.74 -42.49
C ASP A 119 3.48 -27.55 -42.27
N THR A 120 2.23 -27.71 -42.72
CA THR A 120 1.22 -26.65 -42.66
C THR A 120 0.91 -26.18 -41.24
N LEU A 121 0.95 -27.09 -40.25
CA LEU A 121 0.69 -26.74 -38.85
C LEU A 121 1.82 -25.89 -38.28
N LEU A 122 3.08 -26.24 -38.55
CA LEU A 122 4.26 -25.52 -38.09
C LEU A 122 4.34 -24.15 -38.75
N GLU A 123 4.16 -24.08 -40.07
CA GLU A 123 4.16 -22.81 -40.81
C GLU A 123 3.10 -21.84 -40.29
N SER A 124 1.92 -22.34 -39.89
CA SER A 124 0.84 -21.50 -39.36
C SER A 124 1.06 -20.99 -37.92
N GLN A 125 2.05 -21.51 -37.19
CA GLN A 125 2.31 -21.08 -35.82
C GLN A 125 2.76 -19.61 -35.81
N PRO A 126 2.38 -18.79 -34.80
CA PRO A 126 2.83 -17.40 -34.67
C PRO A 126 4.36 -17.22 -34.63
N VAL A 127 5.13 -18.29 -34.42
CA VAL A 127 6.59 -18.25 -34.51
C VAL A 127 7.06 -18.05 -35.97
N PHE A 128 6.35 -18.64 -36.93
CA PHE A 128 6.76 -18.69 -38.33
C PHE A 128 5.82 -17.92 -39.27
N ASP A 129 4.53 -17.77 -38.92
CA ASP A 129 3.57 -16.89 -39.61
C ASP A 129 3.59 -15.49 -38.99
N TYR A 130 4.29 -14.57 -39.67
CA TYR A 130 4.37 -13.16 -39.28
C TYR A 130 3.00 -12.48 -39.20
N LYS A 131 2.10 -12.79 -40.13
CA LYS A 131 0.77 -12.16 -40.17
C LYS A 131 -0.06 -12.60 -38.98
N ASN A 132 0.04 -13.88 -38.60
CA ASN A 132 -0.56 -14.39 -37.38
C ASN A 132 0.07 -13.72 -36.14
N PHE A 133 1.40 -13.71 -36.01
CA PHE A 133 2.08 -13.04 -34.89
C PHE A 133 1.66 -11.59 -34.72
N ARG A 134 1.65 -10.83 -35.83
CA ARG A 134 1.23 -9.42 -35.86
C ARG A 134 -0.17 -9.25 -35.32
N ALA A 135 -1.11 -10.07 -35.76
CA ALA A 135 -2.48 -10.02 -35.28
C ALA A 135 -2.58 -10.33 -33.76
N GLN A 136 -1.80 -11.29 -33.25
CA GLN A 136 -1.74 -11.59 -31.81
C GLN A 136 -1.15 -10.43 -31.01
N PHE A 137 -0.05 -9.84 -31.48
CA PHE A 137 0.61 -8.69 -30.86
C PHE A 137 -0.30 -7.47 -30.81
N GLU A 138 -0.86 -7.07 -31.96
CA GLU A 138 -1.81 -5.95 -32.04
C GLU A 138 -3.04 -6.20 -31.17
N GLY A 139 -3.56 -7.42 -31.19
CA GLY A 139 -4.67 -7.84 -30.34
C GLY A 139 -4.37 -7.68 -28.86
N LEU A 140 -3.15 -8.00 -28.41
CA LEU A 140 -2.75 -7.84 -27.02
C LEU A 140 -2.57 -6.37 -26.67
N CYS A 141 -1.91 -5.57 -27.52
CA CYS A 141 -1.79 -4.13 -27.33
C CYS A 141 -3.16 -3.45 -27.21
N GLN A 142 -4.14 -3.83 -28.05
CA GLN A 142 -5.50 -3.31 -27.97
C GLN A 142 -6.20 -3.69 -26.66
N VAL A 143 -6.02 -4.92 -26.19
CA VAL A 143 -6.55 -5.32 -24.88
C VAL A 143 -5.90 -4.48 -23.77
N MET A 144 -4.58 -4.33 -23.80
CA MET A 144 -3.80 -3.59 -22.81
C MET A 144 -4.08 -2.09 -22.76
N ALA A 145 -4.52 -1.50 -23.88
CA ALA A 145 -4.96 -0.12 -23.96
C ALA A 145 -6.40 0.11 -23.45
N ASN A 146 -7.13 -0.96 -23.10
CA ASN A 146 -8.51 -0.84 -22.64
C ASN A 146 -8.57 -0.27 -21.21
N SER A 147 -9.19 0.90 -21.06
CA SER A 147 -9.31 1.60 -19.77
C SER A 147 -10.03 0.78 -18.69
N LEU A 148 -10.94 -0.14 -19.06
CA LEU A 148 -11.63 -1.01 -18.11
C LEU A 148 -10.65 -1.90 -17.33
N LEU A 149 -9.52 -2.28 -17.94
CA LEU A 149 -8.52 -3.11 -17.26
C LEU A 149 -7.84 -2.38 -16.11
N PHE A 150 -7.65 -1.05 -16.19
CA PHE A 150 -7.04 -0.31 -15.09
C PHE A 150 -7.92 -0.34 -13.85
N SER A 151 -9.21 -0.05 -14.01
CA SER A 151 -10.20 -0.11 -12.93
C SER A 151 -10.35 -1.52 -12.35
N ALA A 152 -10.07 -2.56 -13.14
CA ALA A 152 -10.12 -3.95 -12.71
C ALA A 152 -8.84 -4.44 -12.04
N CYS A 153 -7.67 -4.12 -12.59
CA CYS A 153 -6.38 -4.70 -12.17
C CYS A 153 -5.77 -3.93 -10.99
N GLU A 154 -5.94 -2.61 -10.91
CA GLU A 154 -5.38 -1.79 -9.82
C GLU A 154 -5.86 -2.26 -8.43
N PRO A 155 -7.17 -2.51 -8.19
CA PRO A 155 -7.64 -3.09 -6.93
C PRO A 155 -7.04 -4.48 -6.66
N ARG A 156 -6.92 -5.34 -7.69
CA ARG A 156 -6.34 -6.69 -7.51
C ARG A 156 -4.86 -6.64 -7.11
N ILE A 157 -4.09 -5.71 -7.68
CA ILE A 157 -2.70 -5.48 -7.26
C ILE A 157 -2.66 -5.09 -5.76
N LYS A 158 -3.56 -4.19 -5.32
CA LYS A 158 -3.65 -3.81 -3.90
C LYS A 158 -4.08 -4.97 -2.99
N VAL A 159 -4.97 -5.85 -3.47
CA VAL A 159 -5.34 -7.11 -2.79
C VAL A 159 -4.10 -7.98 -2.60
N LEU A 160 -3.29 -8.20 -3.65
CA LEU A 160 -2.05 -8.98 -3.56
C LEU A 160 -1.08 -8.42 -2.51
N GLN A 161 -0.80 -7.11 -2.56
CA GLN A 161 0.08 -6.46 -1.59
C GLN A 161 -0.45 -6.57 -0.15
N SER A 162 -1.73 -6.29 0.06
CA SER A 162 -2.35 -6.32 1.39
C SER A 162 -2.40 -7.73 1.97
N ARG A 163 -2.68 -8.73 1.13
CA ARG A 163 -2.65 -10.15 1.50
C ARG A 163 -1.24 -10.60 1.89
N TYR A 164 -0.21 -10.17 1.15
CA TYR A 164 1.20 -10.44 1.50
C TYR A 164 1.61 -9.80 2.83
N ARG A 165 1.26 -8.53 3.06
CA ARG A 165 1.55 -7.84 4.33
C ARG A 165 0.91 -8.55 5.51
N LEU A 166 -0.33 -9.02 5.36
CA LEU A 166 -1.01 -9.81 6.38
C LEU A 166 -0.31 -11.16 6.61
N TYR A 167 0.09 -11.86 5.55
CA TYR A 167 0.89 -13.09 5.64
C TYR A 167 2.19 -12.86 6.42
N ARG A 168 2.96 -11.82 6.06
CA ARG A 168 4.24 -11.47 6.69
C ARG A 168 4.05 -11.14 8.17
N ALA A 169 2.96 -10.44 8.53
CA ALA A 169 2.66 -10.13 9.93
C ALA A 169 2.45 -11.39 10.79
N PHE A 170 1.83 -12.44 10.25
CA PHE A 170 1.59 -13.68 10.98
C PHE A 170 2.73 -14.68 10.94
N ASN A 171 3.44 -14.77 9.82
CA ASN A 171 4.41 -15.83 9.59
C ASN A 171 5.87 -15.37 9.57
N GLY A 172 6.17 -14.07 9.46
CA GLY A 172 7.55 -13.57 9.30
C GLY A 172 8.54 -14.12 10.34
N VAL A 173 8.18 -14.08 11.63
CA VAL A 173 9.02 -14.65 12.71
C VAL A 173 9.21 -16.15 12.54
N ARG A 174 8.17 -16.88 12.13
CA ARG A 174 8.27 -18.34 11.89
C ARG A 174 9.15 -18.65 10.68
N GLU A 175 9.26 -17.72 9.76
CA GLU A 175 10.14 -17.85 8.62
C GLU A 175 11.59 -17.63 9.03
N ASP A 176 11.84 -16.61 9.86
CA ASP A 176 13.16 -16.30 10.40
C ASP A 176 13.70 -17.37 11.36
N ASP A 177 12.82 -18.08 12.07
CA ASP A 177 13.17 -19.14 13.04
C ASP A 177 12.88 -20.56 12.51
N PHE A 178 12.72 -20.73 11.20
CA PHE A 178 12.20 -21.97 10.62
C PHE A 178 13.07 -23.20 10.89
N HIS A 179 14.40 -23.05 10.81
CA HIS A 179 15.34 -24.16 10.94
C HIS A 179 16.28 -23.97 12.14
N PRO A 180 16.50 -25.01 12.97
CA PRO A 180 17.25 -24.87 14.22
C PRO A 180 18.70 -24.41 14.05
N THR A 181 19.35 -24.74 12.92
CA THR A 181 20.74 -24.35 12.63
C THR A 181 20.89 -23.29 11.56
N LEU A 182 19.89 -23.09 10.71
CA LEU A 182 19.97 -22.17 9.57
C LEU A 182 19.09 -20.93 9.77
N GLY A 183 18.27 -20.88 10.83
CA GLY A 183 17.22 -19.88 11.00
C GLY A 183 16.31 -19.84 9.77
N GLY A 184 16.13 -18.64 9.23
CA GLY A 184 15.38 -18.37 8.00
C GLY A 184 16.18 -18.54 6.71
N GLY A 185 17.37 -19.13 6.80
CA GLY A 185 18.24 -19.44 5.68
C GLY A 185 19.37 -18.42 5.56
N SER A 186 20.11 -18.48 4.47
CA SER A 186 21.16 -17.52 4.14
C SER A 186 21.22 -17.33 2.65
N TYR A 187 21.24 -16.08 2.18
CA TYR A 187 21.40 -15.82 0.77
C TYR A 187 22.77 -16.27 0.26
N ASP A 188 23.80 -16.41 1.10
CA ASP A 188 25.11 -16.96 0.71
C ASP A 188 25.03 -18.46 0.35
N ARG A 189 24.10 -19.19 0.97
CA ARG A 189 23.83 -20.61 0.70
C ARG A 189 22.65 -20.83 -0.26
N ALA A 190 21.89 -19.78 -0.57
CA ALA A 190 20.77 -19.88 -1.49
C ALA A 190 21.30 -20.06 -2.92
N PRO A 191 20.72 -20.97 -3.70
CA PRO A 191 21.05 -21.13 -5.11
C PRO A 191 20.71 -19.83 -5.83
N LYS A 192 21.64 -19.33 -6.64
CA LYS A 192 21.46 -18.07 -7.38
C LYS A 192 22.29 -18.05 -8.64
N LEU A 193 21.70 -17.43 -9.65
CA LEU A 193 22.32 -17.05 -10.90
C LEU A 193 22.52 -15.52 -10.91
N ASP A 194 23.73 -15.08 -11.25
CA ASP A 194 24.06 -13.68 -11.53
C ASP A 194 24.38 -13.55 -13.03
N VAL A 195 23.83 -12.51 -13.67
CA VAL A 195 24.06 -12.22 -15.09
C VAL A 195 25.05 -11.08 -15.19
N ARG A 196 26.13 -11.29 -15.97
CA ARG A 196 27.20 -10.30 -16.15
C ARG A 196 27.63 -10.21 -17.60
N ARG A 197 28.06 -9.03 -18.04
CA ARG A 197 28.68 -8.85 -19.35
C ARG A 197 30.18 -9.07 -19.28
N ILE A 198 30.75 -9.76 -20.26
CA ILE A 198 32.14 -10.21 -20.18
C ILE A 198 33.14 -9.06 -19.97
N GLY A 199 32.96 -7.93 -20.65
CA GLY A 199 33.85 -6.76 -20.56
C GLY A 199 33.70 -5.92 -19.28
N SER A 200 32.68 -6.17 -18.45
CA SER A 200 32.40 -5.42 -17.22
C SER A 200 32.14 -6.32 -16.00
N CYS A 201 32.49 -7.61 -16.09
CA CYS A 201 32.10 -8.63 -15.10
C CYS A 201 32.90 -8.63 -13.80
N MET A 202 33.94 -7.80 -13.67
CA MET A 202 34.79 -7.64 -12.48
C MET A 202 34.61 -6.27 -11.84
N SER A 203 35.04 -6.10 -10.59
CA SER A 203 35.09 -4.78 -9.94
C SER A 203 36.19 -3.89 -10.52
N ALA A 204 36.01 -2.55 -10.45
CA ALA A 204 37.02 -1.60 -10.87
C ALA A 204 38.37 -1.79 -10.14
N LYS A 205 38.32 -2.19 -8.87
CA LYS A 205 39.50 -2.53 -8.08
C LYS A 205 40.32 -3.63 -8.74
N THR A 206 39.66 -4.73 -9.13
CA THR A 206 40.32 -5.88 -9.76
C THR A 206 40.93 -5.53 -11.10
N LEU A 207 40.27 -4.70 -11.90
CA LEU A 207 40.84 -4.21 -13.16
C LEU A 207 42.09 -3.35 -12.91
N VAL A 208 42.01 -2.37 -11.99
CA VAL A 208 43.12 -1.46 -11.68
C VAL A 208 44.33 -2.21 -11.16
N GLU A 209 44.14 -3.15 -10.23
CA GLU A 209 45.22 -3.99 -9.69
C GLU A 209 45.87 -4.83 -10.80
N PHE A 210 45.08 -5.40 -11.71
CA PHE A 210 45.58 -6.18 -12.83
C PHE A 210 46.35 -5.32 -13.85
N MET A 211 45.84 -4.14 -14.19
CA MET A 211 46.52 -3.21 -15.11
C MET A 211 47.87 -2.77 -14.54
N GLN A 212 47.92 -2.45 -13.25
CA GLN A 212 49.14 -2.06 -12.55
C GLN A 212 50.16 -3.20 -12.56
N GLN A 213 49.73 -4.42 -12.18
CA GLN A 213 50.58 -5.60 -12.18
C GLN A 213 51.10 -5.94 -13.58
N THR A 214 50.25 -5.87 -14.60
CA THR A 214 50.65 -6.17 -15.99
C THR A 214 51.67 -5.15 -16.51
N LEU A 215 51.52 -3.88 -16.15
CA LEU A 215 52.49 -2.84 -16.50
C LEU A 215 53.85 -3.05 -15.83
N GLU A 216 53.86 -3.51 -14.58
CA GLU A 216 55.08 -3.78 -13.82
C GLU A 216 55.81 -5.04 -14.34
N GLU A 217 55.06 -6.09 -14.69
CA GLU A 217 55.61 -7.38 -15.10
C GLU A 217 55.98 -7.42 -16.60
N GLU A 218 55.18 -6.79 -17.47
CA GLU A 218 55.28 -6.90 -18.93
C GLU A 218 55.17 -5.53 -19.66
N PRO A 219 56.01 -4.52 -19.32
CA PRO A 219 55.90 -3.17 -19.88
C PRO A 219 56.12 -3.10 -21.40
N GLU A 220 56.96 -3.99 -21.93
CA GLU A 220 57.33 -4.05 -23.35
C GLU A 220 56.35 -4.88 -24.19
N MET A 221 55.21 -5.28 -23.63
CA MET A 221 54.17 -6.02 -24.36
C MET A 221 53.65 -5.19 -25.53
N VAL A 222 53.86 -5.67 -26.76
CA VAL A 222 53.34 -5.02 -27.97
C VAL A 222 51.82 -5.24 -28.05
N LEU A 223 51.07 -4.15 -28.16
CA LEU A 223 49.61 -4.15 -28.24
C LEU A 223 49.16 -3.66 -29.62
N PRO A 224 48.76 -4.59 -30.53
CA PRO A 224 48.44 -4.23 -31.90
C PRO A 224 47.28 -3.24 -32.00
N ALA A 225 47.44 -2.20 -32.81
CA ALA A 225 46.44 -1.15 -32.94
C ALA A 225 45.18 -1.58 -33.72
N ARG A 226 45.26 -2.66 -34.52
CA ARG A 226 44.17 -3.14 -35.39
C ARG A 226 44.08 -4.66 -35.43
N ASP A 227 42.88 -5.19 -35.22
CA ASP A 227 42.49 -6.55 -35.60
C ASP A 227 41.36 -6.46 -36.64
N ALA A 228 41.41 -7.30 -37.67
CA ALA A 228 40.53 -7.18 -38.86
C ALA A 228 39.03 -7.46 -38.60
N ILE A 229 38.67 -7.88 -37.38
CA ILE A 229 37.33 -8.38 -37.03
C ILE A 229 36.63 -7.44 -36.01
N SER A 230 37.29 -6.39 -35.52
CA SER A 230 36.70 -5.50 -34.50
C SER A 230 35.58 -4.62 -35.09
N PRO A 231 34.30 -4.77 -34.68
CA PRO A 231 33.19 -3.95 -35.18
C PRO A 231 33.17 -2.52 -34.60
N LEU A 232 33.98 -2.25 -33.56
CA LEU A 232 33.94 -1.02 -32.77
C LEU A 232 35.36 -0.47 -32.58
N SER A 233 35.92 0.41 -33.44
CA SER A 233 37.24 0.98 -33.11
C SER A 233 37.56 2.39 -33.65
N LEU A 234 37.58 3.36 -32.73
CA LEU A 234 38.60 4.41 -32.71
C LEU A 234 39.93 3.78 -32.24
N GLY A 235 40.68 3.15 -33.15
CA GLY A 235 41.96 2.53 -32.82
C GLY A 235 43.02 3.57 -32.43
N ALA A 236 43.90 3.22 -31.49
CA ALA A 236 45.11 4.00 -31.20
C ALA A 236 45.90 4.20 -32.51
N LYS A 237 46.30 5.44 -32.81
CA LYS A 237 47.17 5.70 -33.97
C LYS A 237 48.50 4.98 -33.72
N LYS A 238 49.00 4.25 -34.71
CA LYS A 238 50.35 3.67 -34.69
C LYS A 238 51.37 4.77 -34.33
N ILE A 239 52.32 4.46 -33.46
CA ILE A 239 53.29 5.45 -32.97
C ILE A 239 54.35 5.67 -34.05
N ARG A 240 54.58 6.95 -34.39
CA ARG A 240 55.70 7.36 -35.25
C ARG A 240 56.96 7.46 -34.38
N VAL A 241 58.00 6.74 -34.77
CA VAL A 241 59.32 6.83 -34.14
C VAL A 241 60.06 8.01 -34.77
N GLU A 242 60.36 9.05 -33.99
CA GLU A 242 61.37 10.03 -34.40
C GLU A 242 62.77 9.48 -34.05
N PRO A 243 63.74 9.49 -34.99
CA PRO A 243 65.09 9.05 -34.68
C PRO A 243 65.77 10.06 -33.75
N GLU A 244 66.20 9.60 -32.58
CA GLU A 244 66.96 10.43 -31.65
C GLU A 244 68.30 10.87 -32.29
N GLY A 245 68.40 12.17 -32.56
CA GLY A 245 69.67 12.87 -32.74
C GLY A 245 69.81 13.63 -34.05
N LEU A 246 69.37 14.90 -34.11
CA LEU A 246 70.12 15.99 -34.73
C LEU A 246 69.53 17.36 -34.37
N GLN A 247 70.39 18.23 -33.85
CA GLN A 247 70.11 19.65 -33.53
C GLN A 247 69.96 20.48 -34.81
N SER A 248 69.02 21.44 -34.78
CA SER A 248 68.82 22.67 -35.61
C SER A 248 69.40 22.71 -37.03
N VAL A 249 68.63 23.07 -38.07
CA VAL A 249 68.39 24.46 -38.53
C VAL A 249 67.30 24.44 -39.62
N ASN A 250 66.56 25.56 -39.70
CA ASN A 250 65.47 25.91 -40.61
C ASN A 250 65.73 25.84 -42.14
N ASP A 251 64.59 25.73 -42.84
CA ASP A 251 64.24 26.15 -44.21
C ASP A 251 64.58 25.25 -45.41
N GLY A 252 63.54 24.77 -46.10
CA GLY A 252 63.62 24.31 -47.48
C GLY A 252 62.54 23.31 -47.90
N VAL A 253 61.48 23.80 -48.55
CA VAL A 253 60.40 23.03 -49.19
C VAL A 253 60.96 21.98 -50.16
N GLY A 254 60.62 20.71 -49.95
CA GLY A 254 60.90 19.60 -50.87
C GLY A 254 60.13 18.35 -50.49
N ASN A 255 59.19 17.94 -51.35
CA ASN A 255 58.47 16.68 -51.27
C ASN A 255 59.44 15.49 -51.25
N LEU A 256 59.49 14.78 -50.12
CA LEU A 256 59.97 13.40 -50.03
C LEU A 256 58.94 12.60 -49.22
N HIS A 257 58.34 11.61 -49.90
CA HIS A 257 57.69 10.48 -49.24
C HIS A 257 58.78 9.69 -48.51
N GLU A 258 59.00 9.99 -47.23
CA GLU A 258 59.70 9.07 -46.34
C GLU A 258 58.67 8.09 -45.77
N ASP A 259 58.82 6.82 -46.15
CA ASP A 259 58.11 5.68 -45.55
C ASP A 259 58.54 5.56 -44.08
N HIS A 260 57.84 6.27 -43.19
CA HIS A 260 57.95 6.04 -41.75
C HIS A 260 57.34 4.67 -41.43
N GLU A 261 58.15 3.72 -40.96
CA GLU A 261 57.67 2.43 -40.45
C GLU A 261 56.79 2.65 -39.21
N GLU A 262 55.47 2.58 -39.40
CA GLU A 262 54.50 2.67 -38.32
C GLU A 262 54.46 1.35 -37.53
N ARG A 263 55.03 1.35 -36.32
CA ARG A 263 55.01 0.20 -35.39
C ARG A 263 53.83 0.24 -34.43
N ASP A 264 53.42 -0.95 -33.97
CA ASP A 264 52.43 -1.08 -32.90
C ASP A 264 53.04 -0.64 -31.56
N PRO A 265 52.28 0.06 -30.70
CA PRO A 265 52.77 0.57 -29.43
C PRO A 265 52.96 -0.55 -28.39
N THR A 266 53.93 -0.38 -27.51
CA THR A 266 54.04 -1.18 -26.28
C THR A 266 53.03 -0.73 -25.22
N LEU A 267 52.73 -1.59 -24.24
CA LEU A 267 51.88 -1.26 -23.10
C LEU A 267 52.40 -0.01 -22.38
N LYS A 268 53.71 0.06 -22.11
CA LYS A 268 54.34 1.23 -21.50
C LYS A 268 54.11 2.50 -22.32
N GLU A 269 54.29 2.45 -23.64
CA GLU A 269 54.05 3.61 -24.51
C GLU A 269 52.59 4.06 -24.51
N LEU A 270 51.62 3.14 -24.52
CA LEU A 270 50.20 3.48 -24.40
C LEU A 270 49.88 4.13 -23.05
N VAL A 271 50.50 3.64 -21.98
CA VAL A 271 50.36 4.23 -20.64
C VAL A 271 51.01 5.61 -20.56
N ASP A 272 52.18 5.79 -21.18
CA ASP A 272 52.85 7.09 -21.27
C ASP A 272 52.01 8.10 -22.07
N ILE A 273 51.33 7.65 -23.14
CA ILE A 273 50.35 8.46 -23.88
C ILE A 273 49.15 8.83 -23.01
N PHE A 274 48.64 7.88 -22.21
CA PHE A 274 47.48 8.11 -21.33
C PHE A 274 47.76 9.15 -20.24
N PHE A 275 48.88 9.04 -19.52
CA PHE A 275 49.25 9.99 -18.47
C PHE A 275 49.81 11.31 -19.03
N GLY A 276 50.35 11.28 -20.26
CA GLY A 276 51.00 12.41 -20.89
C GLY A 276 52.36 12.77 -20.29
N PRO A 277 53.10 13.71 -20.89
CA PRO A 277 54.48 14.03 -20.49
C PRO A 277 54.59 14.83 -19.18
N SER A 278 53.49 15.38 -18.67
CA SER A 278 53.49 16.33 -17.54
C SER A 278 53.61 15.69 -16.16
N LEU A 279 53.33 14.38 -16.02
CA LEU A 279 53.43 13.65 -14.76
C LEU A 279 54.72 12.84 -14.71
N PRO A 280 55.56 12.95 -13.67
CA PRO A 280 56.75 12.11 -13.54
C PRO A 280 56.35 10.64 -13.36
N PRO A 281 57.13 9.65 -13.86
CA PRO A 281 56.78 8.23 -13.79
C PRO A 281 56.42 7.72 -12.39
N GLU A 282 57.05 8.27 -11.36
CA GLU A 282 56.83 7.90 -9.95
C GLU A 282 55.43 8.29 -9.43
N GLU A 283 54.74 9.23 -10.08
CA GLU A 283 53.39 9.68 -9.71
C GLU A 283 52.29 9.06 -10.59
N ARG A 284 52.66 8.20 -11.56
CA ARG A 284 51.70 7.58 -12.48
C ARG A 284 51.14 6.29 -11.87
N TYR A 285 49.95 6.37 -11.29
CA TYR A 285 49.19 5.21 -10.82
C TYR A 285 47.77 5.21 -11.39
N PHE A 286 47.26 4.03 -11.71
CA PHE A 286 45.87 3.89 -12.14
C PHE A 286 44.92 4.05 -10.95
N ALA A 287 43.85 4.80 -11.16
CA ALA A 287 42.73 4.91 -10.23
C ALA A 287 41.42 4.69 -10.99
N ALA A 288 40.45 4.05 -10.36
CA ALA A 288 39.16 3.75 -10.98
C ALA A 288 38.45 5.02 -11.52
N ASP A 289 38.50 6.10 -10.75
CA ASP A 289 37.93 7.39 -11.14
C ASP A 289 38.71 8.07 -12.28
N GLY A 290 40.06 8.00 -12.23
CA GLY A 290 40.94 8.52 -13.28
C GLY A 290 40.78 7.81 -14.64
N LEU A 291 40.43 6.53 -14.61
CA LEU A 291 40.07 5.74 -15.80
C LEU A 291 38.61 5.96 -16.25
N GLY A 292 37.83 6.74 -15.51
CA GLY A 292 36.41 6.97 -15.80
C GLY A 292 35.53 5.73 -15.63
N LEU A 293 35.92 4.81 -14.74
CA LEU A 293 35.19 3.55 -14.50
C LEU A 293 34.01 3.73 -13.55
N LEU A 294 34.01 4.77 -12.71
CA LEU A 294 32.94 5.03 -11.75
C LEU A 294 31.92 6.04 -12.32
N PRO A 295 30.62 5.91 -11.99
CA PRO A 295 29.60 6.84 -12.45
C PRO A 295 29.82 8.25 -11.87
N ASN A 296 29.79 9.26 -12.73
CA ASN A 296 29.88 10.66 -12.33
C ASN A 296 28.47 11.21 -12.04
N TYR A 297 28.12 11.33 -10.76
CA TYR A 297 26.79 11.74 -10.30
C TYR A 297 26.38 13.17 -10.68
N ALA A 298 27.27 13.97 -11.28
CA ALA A 298 26.97 15.32 -11.75
C ALA A 298 26.37 15.40 -13.16
N GLU A 299 26.54 14.37 -14.00
CA GLU A 299 26.03 14.35 -15.39
C GLU A 299 24.64 13.69 -15.46
N THR A 300 23.58 14.50 -15.47
CA THR A 300 22.16 14.08 -15.45
C THR A 300 21.58 13.72 -16.82
N THR A 301 22.37 13.66 -17.89
CA THR A 301 21.86 13.38 -19.24
C THR A 301 21.98 11.90 -19.58
N GLY A 302 20.83 11.20 -19.49
CA GLY A 302 20.48 9.96 -20.20
C GLY A 302 21.64 9.15 -20.75
N ARG A 303 22.49 8.59 -19.88
CA ARG A 303 23.47 7.60 -20.32
C ARG A 303 22.74 6.29 -20.59
N SER A 304 22.48 5.99 -21.86
CA SER A 304 22.45 4.58 -22.28
C SER A 304 23.87 4.05 -22.09
N LEU A 305 24.12 3.44 -20.92
CA LEU A 305 25.43 2.94 -20.47
C LEU A 305 25.94 1.71 -21.22
N ASP A 306 25.52 1.51 -22.45
CA ASP A 306 26.32 0.75 -23.42
C ASP A 306 27.48 1.64 -23.94
N GLY A 307 28.10 2.39 -23.01
CA GLY A 307 29.04 3.50 -23.24
C GLY A 307 30.41 3.10 -23.77
N PHE A 308 30.59 1.85 -24.19
CA PHE A 308 31.70 1.44 -25.05
C PHE A 308 31.38 1.68 -26.55
N GLU A 309 30.11 1.94 -26.93
CA GLU A 309 29.66 1.92 -28.33
C GLU A 309 29.22 3.30 -28.91
N LYS A 310 28.86 4.33 -28.11
CA LYS A 310 28.37 5.63 -28.64
C LYS A 310 29.46 6.71 -28.82
N ARG A 311 29.53 7.22 -30.06
CA ARG A 311 30.57 8.05 -30.73
C ARG A 311 30.91 9.46 -30.21
N ASN A 312 30.28 10.01 -29.16
CA ASN A 312 30.25 11.48 -29.01
C ASN A 312 30.75 12.09 -27.68
N ALA A 313 31.52 11.40 -26.86
CA ALA A 313 32.13 12.01 -25.67
C ALA A 313 33.59 12.42 -25.91
N THR A 314 33.86 13.42 -26.76
CA THR A 314 35.24 13.83 -27.12
C THR A 314 36.03 14.51 -26.00
N GLN A 315 35.49 14.63 -24.77
CA GLN A 315 36.16 15.34 -23.66
C GLN A 315 36.11 14.64 -22.28
N SER A 316 35.54 13.44 -22.13
CA SER A 316 35.49 12.77 -20.81
C SER A 316 36.81 12.04 -20.49
N ALA A 317 37.15 11.90 -19.20
CA ALA A 317 38.31 11.11 -18.76
C ALA A 317 38.26 9.66 -19.29
N SER A 318 37.05 9.08 -19.34
CA SER A 318 36.77 7.78 -19.96
C SER A 318 37.19 7.73 -21.44
N ALA A 319 36.93 8.78 -22.22
CA ALA A 319 37.30 8.80 -23.64
C ALA A 319 38.80 8.82 -23.88
N ARG A 320 39.59 9.43 -22.97
CA ARG A 320 41.06 9.37 -23.01
C ARG A 320 41.61 8.02 -22.57
N ALA A 321 40.96 7.37 -21.60
CA ALA A 321 41.34 6.04 -21.14
C ALA A 321 40.94 4.93 -22.12
N MET A 322 39.94 5.16 -22.98
CA MET A 322 39.32 4.13 -23.82
C MET A 322 40.30 3.37 -24.73
N PRO A 323 41.24 4.03 -25.45
CA PRO A 323 42.20 3.31 -26.26
C PRO A 323 43.04 2.30 -25.46
N LEU A 324 43.37 2.63 -24.21
CA LEU A 324 44.07 1.74 -23.29
C LEU A 324 43.13 0.65 -22.74
N LEU A 325 41.97 1.04 -22.20
CA LEU A 325 41.00 0.13 -21.57
C LEU A 325 40.50 -0.95 -22.55
N LYS A 326 40.36 -0.63 -23.83
CA LYS A 326 39.90 -1.59 -24.85
C LYS A 326 40.78 -2.84 -24.89
N HIS A 327 42.11 -2.71 -24.75
CA HIS A 327 43.02 -3.86 -24.70
C HIS A 327 42.78 -4.80 -23.51
N PHE A 328 42.21 -4.30 -22.42
CA PHE A 328 41.95 -5.06 -21.20
C PHE A 328 40.50 -5.58 -21.12
N LEU A 329 39.55 -4.93 -21.79
CA LEU A 329 38.11 -5.15 -21.60
C LEU A 329 37.38 -5.72 -22.83
N ASP A 330 38.03 -5.76 -23.99
CA ASP A 330 37.41 -6.18 -25.26
C ASP A 330 38.02 -7.48 -25.81
N ILE A 331 37.17 -8.41 -26.22
CA ILE A 331 37.57 -9.65 -26.90
C ILE A 331 38.10 -9.40 -28.31
N TYR A 332 37.75 -8.26 -28.93
CA TYR A 332 38.15 -7.86 -30.27
C TYR A 332 39.36 -6.91 -30.28
N ALA A 333 39.97 -6.65 -29.11
CA ALA A 333 41.21 -5.89 -29.05
C ALA A 333 42.33 -6.58 -29.84
N GLY A 334 43.35 -5.82 -30.27
CA GLY A 334 44.45 -6.36 -31.11
C GLY A 334 45.30 -7.46 -30.45
N ASN A 335 45.15 -7.69 -29.15
CA ASN A 335 45.71 -8.83 -28.43
C ASN A 335 44.77 -10.06 -28.41
N ARG A 336 43.71 -10.06 -29.23
CA ARG A 336 42.69 -11.10 -29.35
C ARG A 336 42.01 -11.46 -28.02
N GLY A 337 41.88 -10.48 -27.12
CA GLY A 337 41.25 -10.62 -25.82
C GLY A 337 42.08 -11.41 -24.79
N GLU A 338 43.38 -11.59 -25.00
CA GLU A 338 44.25 -12.35 -24.09
C GLU A 338 44.35 -11.71 -22.70
N LEU A 339 44.49 -10.39 -22.62
CA LEU A 339 44.52 -9.68 -21.33
C LEU A 339 43.18 -9.81 -20.59
N LEU A 340 42.06 -9.74 -21.32
CA LEU A 340 40.74 -9.97 -20.73
C LEU A 340 40.62 -11.41 -20.18
N ALA A 341 41.15 -12.41 -20.89
CA ALA A 341 41.16 -13.79 -20.40
C ALA A 341 41.99 -13.94 -19.11
N ARG A 342 43.20 -13.34 -19.08
CA ARG A 342 44.08 -13.29 -17.89
C ARG A 342 43.44 -12.59 -16.71
N LEU A 343 42.57 -11.61 -16.95
CA LEU A 343 41.80 -10.92 -15.90
C LEU A 343 40.60 -11.76 -15.42
N VAL A 344 39.81 -12.30 -16.34
CA VAL A 344 38.51 -12.95 -16.06
C VAL A 344 38.69 -14.33 -15.43
N MET A 345 39.60 -15.16 -15.91
CA MET A 345 39.70 -16.56 -15.46
C MET A 345 40.10 -16.70 -13.97
N PRO A 346 41.06 -15.92 -13.44
CA PRO A 346 41.34 -15.90 -12.01
C PRO A 346 40.18 -15.35 -11.17
N MET A 347 39.48 -14.32 -11.66
CA MET A 347 38.30 -13.75 -11.01
C MET A 347 37.17 -14.80 -10.90
N LEU A 348 36.88 -15.51 -12.00
CA LEU A 348 35.93 -16.61 -12.02
C LEU A 348 36.30 -17.69 -11.00
N SER A 349 37.57 -18.08 -10.94
CA SER A 349 38.05 -19.07 -9.98
C SER A 349 37.79 -18.63 -8.53
N ARG A 350 37.89 -17.33 -8.22
CA ARG A 350 37.53 -16.80 -6.89
C ARG A 350 36.02 -16.88 -6.61
N ILE A 351 35.17 -16.54 -7.58
CA ILE A 351 33.69 -16.55 -7.38
C ILE A 351 33.15 -17.98 -7.31
N VAL A 352 33.63 -18.87 -8.19
CA VAL A 352 33.16 -20.25 -8.39
C VAL A 352 33.41 -21.15 -7.17
N THR A 353 34.34 -20.78 -6.27
CA THR A 353 34.57 -21.49 -4.99
C THR A 353 33.33 -21.53 -4.09
N ARG A 354 32.38 -20.60 -4.24
CA ARG A 354 31.11 -20.64 -3.51
C ARG A 354 30.19 -21.65 -4.18
N GLU A 355 29.86 -22.74 -3.49
CA GLU A 355 29.11 -23.88 -4.05
C GLU A 355 27.81 -23.48 -4.79
N GLN A 356 27.12 -22.43 -4.33
CA GLN A 356 25.74 -22.12 -4.70
C GLN A 356 25.58 -20.93 -5.67
N THR A 357 26.67 -20.28 -6.08
CA THR A 357 26.63 -19.16 -7.05
C THR A 357 27.00 -19.64 -8.44
N MET A 358 26.18 -19.29 -9.42
CA MET A 358 26.41 -19.53 -10.85
C MET A 358 26.46 -18.20 -11.60
N LEU A 359 27.22 -18.16 -12.70
CA LEU A 359 27.35 -16.98 -13.54
C LEU A 359 26.83 -17.27 -14.94
N GLU A 360 26.09 -16.32 -15.48
CA GLU A 360 25.78 -16.26 -16.91
C GLU A 360 26.54 -15.09 -17.53
N MET A 361 27.45 -15.42 -18.44
CA MET A 361 28.31 -14.43 -19.11
C MET A 361 27.73 -14.05 -20.47
N GLU A 362 27.33 -12.79 -20.59
CA GLU A 362 26.81 -12.20 -21.81
C GLU A 362 27.95 -11.71 -22.73
N PHE A 363 27.90 -12.17 -23.98
CA PHE A 363 28.76 -11.75 -25.08
C PHE A 363 27.97 -10.96 -26.10
N THR A 364 28.41 -9.74 -26.40
CA THR A 364 27.76 -8.88 -27.39
C THR A 364 28.11 -9.32 -28.81
N ALA A 365 27.08 -9.49 -29.64
CA ALA A 365 27.17 -9.62 -31.08
C ALA A 365 26.26 -8.58 -31.74
N THR A 366 26.84 -7.78 -32.63
CA THR A 366 26.11 -6.74 -33.39
C THR A 366 25.59 -7.30 -34.72
N GLY A 367 26.28 -8.31 -35.27
CA GLY A 367 26.00 -8.86 -36.59
C GLY A 367 26.37 -7.92 -37.75
N ARG A 368 27.06 -6.80 -37.49
CA ARG A 368 27.46 -5.86 -38.55
C ARG A 368 28.67 -6.35 -39.34
N VAL A 369 29.49 -7.20 -38.73
CA VAL A 369 30.64 -7.84 -39.36
C VAL A 369 30.49 -9.37 -39.33
N PRO A 370 30.66 -10.08 -40.45
CA PRO A 370 30.74 -11.53 -40.49
C PRO A 370 31.91 -12.01 -39.64
N GLY A 371 31.71 -13.08 -38.87
CA GLY A 371 32.77 -13.69 -38.06
C GLY A 371 32.71 -13.37 -36.57
N GLU A 372 31.89 -12.40 -36.13
CA GLU A 372 31.76 -12.01 -34.71
C GLU A 372 31.46 -13.21 -33.80
N VAL A 373 30.42 -14.00 -34.14
CA VAL A 373 30.01 -15.16 -33.32
C VAL A 373 31.10 -16.23 -33.29
N GLN A 374 31.77 -16.47 -34.42
CA GLN A 374 32.90 -17.41 -34.49
C GLN A 374 34.08 -16.95 -33.65
N HIS A 375 34.36 -15.64 -33.63
CA HIS A 375 35.42 -15.06 -32.81
C HIS A 375 35.12 -15.21 -31.32
N ILE A 376 33.87 -14.92 -30.90
CA ILE A 376 33.39 -15.18 -29.54
C ILE A 376 33.61 -16.65 -29.17
N ALA A 377 33.17 -17.57 -30.03
CA ALA A 377 33.30 -19.00 -29.77
C ALA A 377 34.77 -19.43 -29.63
N SER A 378 35.62 -19.01 -30.56
CA SER A 378 37.05 -19.32 -30.52
C SER A 378 37.72 -18.72 -29.28
N TRP A 379 37.36 -17.50 -28.89
CA TRP A 379 37.87 -16.90 -27.65
C TRP A 379 37.46 -17.71 -26.42
N CYS A 380 36.18 -18.08 -26.30
CA CYS A 380 35.67 -18.87 -25.17
C CYS A 380 36.36 -20.23 -25.04
N VAL A 381 36.74 -20.85 -26.16
CA VAL A 381 37.49 -22.11 -26.20
C VAL A 381 38.94 -21.88 -25.81
N ARG A 382 39.62 -20.90 -26.42
CA ARG A 382 41.03 -20.59 -26.14
C ARG A 382 41.28 -20.23 -24.68
N CYS A 383 40.41 -19.44 -24.06
CA CYS A 383 40.59 -19.03 -22.66
C CYS A 383 40.12 -20.11 -21.66
N GLY A 384 39.47 -21.18 -22.12
CA GLY A 384 38.95 -22.25 -21.27
C GLY A 384 37.63 -21.94 -20.58
N LEU A 385 36.92 -20.87 -20.96
CA LEU A 385 35.63 -20.51 -20.37
C LEU A 385 34.58 -21.61 -20.57
N VAL A 386 34.55 -22.24 -21.75
CA VAL A 386 33.63 -23.35 -22.07
C VAL A 386 33.80 -24.58 -21.18
N ALA A 387 34.97 -24.76 -20.55
CA ALA A 387 35.25 -25.86 -19.64
C ALA A 387 34.80 -25.57 -18.19
N THR A 388 34.37 -24.35 -17.90
CA THR A 388 34.04 -23.92 -16.54
C THR A 388 32.61 -24.32 -16.17
N LYS A 389 32.45 -25.39 -15.39
CA LYS A 389 31.15 -25.98 -15.02
C LYS A 389 30.12 -25.04 -14.37
N LYS A 390 30.56 -23.91 -13.80
CA LYS A 390 29.70 -22.94 -13.11
C LYS A 390 29.40 -21.66 -13.90
N VAL A 391 29.84 -21.63 -15.15
CA VAL A 391 29.55 -20.54 -16.07
C VAL A 391 28.69 -21.08 -17.19
N GLN A 392 27.60 -20.39 -17.49
CA GLN A 392 26.84 -20.58 -18.72
C GLN A 392 27.00 -19.35 -19.60
N LEU A 393 26.86 -19.52 -20.91
CA LEU A 393 27.10 -18.44 -21.88
C LEU A 393 25.76 -17.89 -22.39
N ALA A 394 25.75 -16.61 -22.69
CA ALA A 394 24.62 -15.91 -23.27
C ALA A 394 25.08 -15.08 -24.46
N LEU A 395 24.36 -15.18 -25.58
CA LEU A 395 24.64 -14.37 -26.78
C LEU A 395 23.70 -13.16 -26.78
N ARG A 396 24.27 -11.98 -26.56
CA ARG A 396 23.56 -10.70 -26.52
C ARG A 396 23.59 -10.04 -27.91
N ILE A 397 22.46 -10.11 -28.59
CA ILE A 397 22.23 -9.50 -29.90
C ILE A 397 21.72 -8.07 -29.70
N VAL A 398 22.47 -7.09 -30.19
CA VAL A 398 22.17 -5.67 -30.01
C VAL A 398 21.69 -5.07 -31.33
N GLN A 399 20.60 -4.32 -31.27
CA GLN A 399 20.13 -3.52 -32.39
C GLN A 399 20.92 -2.21 -32.45
N GLU A 400 21.86 -2.13 -33.38
CA GLU A 400 22.53 -0.87 -33.73
C GLU A 400 21.92 -0.23 -34.99
N PRO A 401 21.82 1.11 -35.05
CA PRO A 401 21.40 1.81 -36.27
C PRO A 401 22.40 1.58 -37.42
N LEU A 402 21.90 1.12 -38.57
CA LEU A 402 22.67 1.04 -39.81
C LEU A 402 22.81 2.46 -40.41
N SER A 403 23.98 3.09 -40.25
CA SER A 403 24.22 4.47 -40.69
C SER A 403 25.28 4.58 -41.81
N ALA A 404 24.96 5.38 -42.83
CA ALA A 404 25.83 5.66 -43.95
C ALA A 404 27.00 6.58 -43.51
N GLY A 405 28.14 5.99 -43.14
CA GLY A 405 29.33 6.73 -42.71
C GLY A 405 30.24 5.98 -41.74
N GLU A 406 29.85 4.79 -41.29
CA GLU A 406 30.72 3.94 -40.49
C GLU A 406 31.53 3.02 -41.40
N VAL A 407 32.84 3.29 -41.50
CA VAL A 407 33.76 2.70 -42.50
C VAL A 407 33.99 1.19 -42.32
N GLU A 408 33.45 0.55 -41.26
CA GLU A 408 33.87 -0.79 -40.83
C GLU A 408 32.76 -1.87 -40.85
N GLY A 409 31.48 -1.52 -41.02
CA GLY A 409 30.38 -2.50 -41.09
C GLY A 409 30.14 -3.02 -42.51
N THR A 410 30.03 -4.34 -42.70
CA THR A 410 29.79 -4.94 -44.03
C THR A 410 28.33 -5.35 -44.27
N ALA A 411 27.50 -5.38 -43.22
CA ALA A 411 26.06 -5.65 -43.35
C ALA A 411 25.31 -4.46 -43.97
N GLU A 412 24.64 -4.68 -45.10
CA GLU A 412 23.91 -3.61 -45.82
C GLU A 412 22.48 -3.42 -45.31
N ASN A 413 21.89 -4.44 -44.69
CA ASN A 413 20.51 -4.43 -44.20
C ASN A 413 20.33 -5.37 -43.00
N MET A 414 19.15 -5.31 -42.36
CA MET A 414 18.83 -6.15 -41.20
C MET A 414 18.86 -7.65 -41.53
N GLU A 415 18.58 -8.09 -42.77
CA GLU A 415 18.72 -9.51 -43.13
C GLU A 415 20.18 -9.97 -43.08
N ASP A 416 21.11 -9.11 -43.47
CA ASP A 416 22.55 -9.41 -43.40
C ASP A 416 23.05 -9.47 -41.95
N VAL A 417 22.51 -8.61 -41.07
CA VAL A 417 22.73 -8.69 -39.62
C VAL A 417 22.29 -10.05 -39.08
N LEU A 418 21.08 -10.50 -39.43
CA LEU A 418 20.57 -11.81 -39.02
C LEU A 418 21.42 -12.95 -39.60
N LYS A 419 21.86 -12.87 -40.86
CA LYS A 419 22.74 -13.88 -41.47
C LYS A 419 24.07 -13.98 -40.75
N ASN A 420 24.72 -12.85 -40.47
CA ASN A 420 26.02 -12.81 -39.80
C ASN A 420 25.99 -13.45 -38.41
N ILE A 421 24.82 -13.48 -37.76
CA ILE A 421 24.62 -14.11 -36.45
C ILE A 421 24.24 -15.59 -36.59
N PHE A 422 23.22 -15.91 -37.39
CA PHE A 422 22.59 -17.24 -37.38
C PHE A 422 23.19 -18.23 -38.39
N VAL A 423 23.80 -17.78 -39.49
CA VAL A 423 24.48 -18.68 -40.44
C VAL A 423 25.62 -19.45 -39.76
N PRO A 424 26.54 -18.82 -39.00
CA PRO A 424 27.60 -19.55 -38.31
C PRO A 424 27.07 -20.62 -37.35
N ILE A 425 25.99 -20.32 -36.64
CA ILE A 425 25.34 -21.24 -35.71
C ILE A 425 24.81 -22.46 -36.47
N TRP A 426 24.09 -22.23 -37.57
CA TRP A 426 23.56 -23.31 -38.40
C TRP A 426 24.66 -24.16 -39.05
N MET A 427 25.73 -23.54 -39.54
CA MET A 427 26.86 -24.29 -40.13
C MET A 427 27.50 -25.21 -39.09
N ALA A 428 27.66 -24.76 -37.84
CA ALA A 428 28.15 -25.61 -36.76
C ALA A 428 27.18 -26.75 -36.38
N LEU A 429 25.87 -26.56 -36.58
CA LEU A 429 24.86 -27.59 -36.32
C LEU A 429 24.77 -28.63 -37.45
N LEU A 430 24.96 -28.22 -38.70
CA LEU A 430 24.89 -29.10 -39.87
C LEU A 430 26.24 -29.80 -40.18
N GLN A 431 27.36 -29.15 -39.86
CA GLN A 431 28.72 -29.61 -40.13
C GLN A 431 29.60 -29.48 -38.86
N PRO A 432 29.27 -30.22 -37.78
CA PRO A 432 29.94 -30.03 -36.48
C PRO A 432 31.45 -30.29 -36.51
N GLN A 433 31.93 -31.19 -37.38
CA GLN A 433 33.37 -31.45 -37.52
C GLN A 433 34.19 -30.27 -38.05
N ASP A 434 33.58 -29.39 -38.85
CA ASP A 434 34.29 -28.27 -39.50
C ASP A 434 34.30 -27.00 -38.61
N HIS A 435 33.55 -27.04 -37.50
CA HIS A 435 33.30 -25.88 -36.64
C HIS A 435 33.46 -26.23 -35.15
N SER A 436 34.56 -26.89 -34.78
CA SER A 436 34.81 -27.41 -33.41
C SER A 436 34.63 -26.37 -32.31
N ASP A 437 35.10 -25.14 -32.52
CA ASP A 437 35.03 -24.09 -31.49
C ASP A 437 33.58 -23.64 -31.27
N MET A 438 32.83 -23.46 -32.36
CA MET A 438 31.40 -23.14 -32.31
C MET A 438 30.60 -24.26 -31.64
N VAL A 439 30.92 -25.53 -31.90
CA VAL A 439 30.24 -26.66 -31.25
C VAL A 439 30.43 -26.61 -29.73
N GLN A 440 31.65 -26.40 -29.24
CA GLN A 440 31.92 -26.28 -27.80
C GLN A 440 31.24 -25.07 -27.17
N PHE A 441 31.21 -23.94 -27.88
CA PHE A 441 30.48 -22.75 -27.45
C PHE A 441 28.97 -23.02 -27.36
N LEU A 442 28.37 -23.60 -28.40
CA LEU A 442 26.93 -23.91 -28.45
C LEU A 442 26.51 -24.93 -27.38
N GLN A 443 27.39 -25.86 -27.01
CA GLN A 443 27.13 -26.80 -25.91
C GLN A 443 26.99 -26.12 -24.54
N GLN A 444 27.57 -24.93 -24.37
CA GLN A 444 27.48 -24.12 -23.14
C GLN A 444 26.55 -22.90 -23.26
N LEU A 445 26.04 -22.61 -24.46
CA LEU A 445 25.12 -21.52 -24.71
C LEU A 445 23.77 -21.83 -24.05
N ALA A 446 23.38 -20.99 -23.10
CA ALA A 446 22.15 -21.15 -22.31
C ALA A 446 21.02 -20.23 -22.79
N SER A 447 21.35 -19.04 -23.26
CA SER A 447 20.36 -18.02 -23.61
C SER A 447 20.79 -17.16 -24.79
N VAL A 448 19.79 -16.57 -25.45
CA VAL A 448 19.96 -15.48 -26.40
C VAL A 448 19.22 -14.27 -25.85
N VAL A 449 19.92 -13.15 -25.77
CA VAL A 449 19.42 -11.89 -25.23
C VAL A 449 19.27 -10.91 -26.39
N VAL A 450 18.13 -10.25 -26.50
CA VAL A 450 17.93 -9.16 -27.46
C VAL A 450 17.89 -7.83 -26.73
N VAL A 451 18.68 -6.87 -27.21
CA VAL A 451 18.67 -5.50 -26.73
C VAL A 451 18.34 -4.58 -27.89
N VAL A 452 17.35 -3.72 -27.68
CA VAL A 452 16.86 -2.77 -28.68
C VAL A 452 17.43 -1.38 -28.39
N SER A 453 17.55 -0.55 -29.43
CA SER A 453 18.14 0.79 -29.30
C SER A 453 17.21 1.76 -28.57
N GLY A 454 15.89 1.55 -28.66
CA GLY A 454 14.87 2.48 -28.17
C GLY A 454 14.84 3.80 -28.96
N ASP A 455 15.63 3.90 -30.04
CA ASP A 455 15.78 5.09 -30.90
C ASP A 455 14.81 5.06 -32.11
N ALA A 456 14.00 4.00 -32.26
CA ALA A 456 13.07 3.86 -33.39
C ALA A 456 11.83 4.78 -33.26
N ASP A 457 11.60 5.61 -34.28
CA ASP A 457 10.46 6.53 -34.36
C ASP A 457 9.11 5.85 -34.64
N VAL A 458 9.12 4.67 -35.29
CA VAL A 458 7.92 3.92 -35.69
C VAL A 458 7.85 2.61 -34.90
N GLN A 459 6.75 2.40 -34.16
CA GLN A 459 6.58 1.23 -33.29
C GLN A 459 5.47 0.26 -33.73
N GLU A 460 4.62 0.65 -34.69
CA GLU A 460 3.67 -0.31 -35.26
C GLU A 460 4.42 -1.40 -36.01
N MET A 461 4.07 -2.65 -35.70
CA MET A 461 4.57 -3.82 -36.39
C MET A 461 4.27 -3.68 -37.90
N PRO A 462 5.29 -3.72 -38.77
CA PRO A 462 5.13 -3.52 -40.20
C PRO A 462 4.03 -4.40 -40.81
N ALA A 463 3.31 -3.92 -41.82
CA ALA A 463 2.33 -4.77 -42.52
C ALA A 463 3.02 -5.82 -43.40
N VAL A 464 4.22 -5.51 -43.89
CA VAL A 464 5.01 -6.36 -44.80
C VAL A 464 6.22 -6.92 -44.03
N ASN A 465 6.43 -8.23 -44.12
CA ASN A 465 7.53 -8.94 -43.47
C ASN A 465 8.82 -8.87 -44.29
N ASP A 466 9.44 -7.69 -44.37
CA ASP A 466 10.66 -7.51 -45.17
C ASP A 466 11.80 -6.87 -44.35
N PRO A 467 12.70 -7.68 -43.78
CA PRO A 467 13.89 -7.18 -43.10
C PRO A 467 14.85 -6.40 -44.03
N LYS A 468 14.86 -6.63 -45.34
CA LYS A 468 15.76 -5.94 -46.27
C LYS A 468 15.44 -4.46 -46.41
N LYS A 469 14.20 -4.07 -46.11
CA LYS A 469 13.74 -2.68 -46.11
C LYS A 469 14.55 -1.79 -45.16
N TYR A 470 15.07 -2.35 -44.08
CA TYR A 470 15.87 -1.64 -43.09
C TYR A 470 17.34 -1.73 -43.46
N SER A 471 17.74 -0.93 -44.46
CA SER A 471 19.09 -0.88 -45.02
C SER A 471 19.86 0.36 -44.56
N VAL A 472 21.20 0.30 -44.67
CA VAL A 472 22.10 1.45 -44.49
C VAL A 472 21.66 2.64 -45.36
N GLU A 473 21.19 2.36 -46.58
CA GLU A 473 20.71 3.40 -47.51
C GLU A 473 19.43 4.09 -47.02
N SER A 474 18.53 3.35 -46.36
CA SER A 474 17.28 3.90 -45.85
C SER A 474 17.51 4.87 -44.68
N GLY A 475 18.56 4.64 -43.87
CA GLY A 475 18.80 5.35 -42.61
C GLY A 475 17.70 5.15 -41.55
N VAL A 476 16.72 4.27 -41.78
CA VAL A 476 15.59 4.03 -40.87
C VAL A 476 15.88 2.81 -40.00
N ALA A 477 15.86 3.00 -38.68
CA ALA A 477 15.97 1.89 -37.73
C ALA A 477 14.70 1.02 -37.73
N PRO A 478 14.82 -0.32 -37.63
CA PRO A 478 13.66 -1.18 -37.51
C PRO A 478 12.89 -0.93 -36.21
N PRO A 479 11.56 -1.07 -36.18
CA PRO A 479 10.79 -1.07 -34.94
C PRO A 479 11.32 -2.10 -33.95
N ASP A 480 11.40 -1.75 -32.67
CA ASP A 480 11.99 -2.60 -31.62
C ASP A 480 11.29 -3.97 -31.58
N ALA A 481 9.95 -3.98 -31.63
CA ALA A 481 9.15 -5.21 -31.66
C ALA A 481 9.42 -6.10 -32.90
N PHE A 482 9.69 -5.49 -34.05
CA PHE A 482 9.99 -6.21 -35.30
C PHE A 482 11.36 -6.88 -35.21
N PHE A 483 12.37 -6.18 -34.69
CA PHE A 483 13.69 -6.75 -34.46
C PHE A 483 13.63 -7.91 -33.47
N ILE A 484 12.94 -7.73 -32.33
CA ILE A 484 12.74 -8.78 -31.32
C ILE A 484 12.10 -10.03 -31.95
N TYR A 485 11.06 -9.87 -32.79
CA TYR A 485 10.39 -11.00 -33.45
C TYR A 485 11.34 -11.81 -34.34
N HIS A 486 12.15 -11.16 -35.18
CA HIS A 486 13.06 -11.86 -36.09
C HIS A 486 14.18 -12.59 -35.36
N VAL A 487 14.71 -12.00 -34.29
CA VAL A 487 15.71 -12.67 -33.46
C VAL A 487 15.06 -13.87 -32.75
N TRP A 488 13.86 -13.69 -32.19
CA TRP A 488 13.11 -14.75 -31.51
C TRP A 488 12.78 -15.93 -32.42
N ARG A 489 12.21 -15.72 -33.62
CA ARG A 489 11.81 -16.82 -34.51
C ARG A 489 12.98 -17.68 -34.98
N ASN A 490 14.15 -17.07 -35.20
CA ASN A 490 15.36 -17.81 -35.54
C ASN A 490 15.83 -18.66 -34.34
N VAL A 491 15.79 -18.12 -33.12
CA VAL A 491 16.10 -18.89 -31.90
C VAL A 491 15.12 -20.04 -31.69
N GLN A 492 13.82 -19.84 -31.94
CA GLN A 492 12.84 -20.92 -31.82
C GLN A 492 13.04 -22.03 -32.85
N LEU A 493 13.51 -21.70 -34.06
CA LEU A 493 13.86 -22.73 -35.05
C LEU A 493 15.08 -23.57 -34.61
N LEU A 494 16.10 -22.93 -34.01
CA LEU A 494 17.22 -23.64 -33.40
C LEU A 494 16.75 -24.56 -32.26
N ASN A 495 15.79 -24.09 -31.45
CA ASN A 495 15.19 -24.90 -30.39
C ASN A 495 14.39 -26.09 -30.94
N CYS A 496 13.70 -25.93 -32.08
CA CYS A 496 13.04 -27.02 -32.79
C CYS A 496 14.04 -28.11 -33.17
N LEU A 497 15.19 -27.73 -33.74
CA LEU A 497 16.27 -28.67 -34.06
C LEU A 497 16.81 -29.37 -32.81
N ALA A 498 17.07 -28.62 -31.73
CA ALA A 498 17.60 -29.19 -30.49
C ALA A 498 16.68 -30.29 -29.92
N VAL A 499 15.37 -30.03 -29.87
CA VAL A 499 14.38 -30.99 -29.36
C VAL A 499 14.18 -32.18 -30.30
N ALA A 500 14.14 -31.95 -31.62
CA ALA A 500 14.05 -33.04 -32.59
C ALA A 500 15.29 -33.95 -32.53
N HIS A 501 16.48 -33.37 -32.40
CA HIS A 501 17.71 -34.15 -32.32
C HIS A 501 17.75 -35.02 -31.05
N LEU A 502 17.33 -34.49 -29.90
CA LEU A 502 17.19 -35.27 -28.67
C LEU A 502 16.18 -36.42 -28.82
N PHE A 503 15.03 -36.15 -29.44
CA PHE A 503 14.00 -37.15 -29.67
C PHE A 503 14.52 -38.32 -30.53
N PHE A 504 15.10 -38.02 -31.70
CA PHE A 504 15.61 -39.05 -32.61
C PHE A 504 16.88 -39.74 -32.11
N ALA A 505 17.70 -39.08 -31.27
CA ALA A 505 18.89 -39.70 -30.67
C ALA A 505 18.53 -40.72 -29.56
N SER A 506 17.42 -40.50 -28.84
CA SER A 506 17.00 -41.35 -27.71
C SER A 506 16.42 -42.70 -28.14
N ASP A 507 15.97 -42.81 -29.39
CA ASP A 507 15.29 -44.00 -29.94
C ASP A 507 16.26 -45.11 -30.40
N ARG A 508 17.58 -44.91 -30.24
CA ARG A 508 18.64 -45.87 -30.60
C ARG A 508 18.76 -47.08 -29.66
N ARG A 509 17.68 -47.57 -29.06
CA ARG A 509 17.74 -48.87 -28.36
C ARG A 509 17.94 -49.96 -29.41
N GLU A 510 19.14 -50.52 -29.46
CA GLU A 510 19.44 -51.71 -30.26
C GLU A 510 18.40 -52.80 -29.97
N PRO A 511 17.74 -53.37 -31.00
CA PRO A 511 16.88 -54.52 -30.81
C PRO A 511 17.77 -55.76 -30.76
N GLU A 512 18.42 -56.01 -29.63
CA GLU A 512 18.90 -57.36 -29.34
C GLU A 512 17.67 -58.25 -29.08
N GLY A 513 17.13 -58.85 -30.15
CA GLY A 513 16.15 -59.94 -30.07
C GLY A 513 14.75 -59.71 -30.64
N ALA A 514 14.52 -58.72 -31.51
CA ALA A 514 13.21 -58.55 -32.14
C ALA A 514 13.04 -59.46 -33.37
N THR A 515 12.22 -60.50 -33.23
CA THR A 515 11.64 -61.28 -34.33
C THR A 515 10.76 -60.40 -35.22
N GLU A 516 10.81 -60.62 -36.54
CA GLU A 516 9.95 -59.99 -37.55
C GLU A 516 8.47 -60.03 -37.12
N GLY A 517 7.93 -58.91 -36.60
CA GLY A 517 6.55 -58.84 -36.13
C GLY A 517 6.12 -57.55 -35.43
N ASP A 518 6.99 -56.88 -34.66
CA ASP A 518 6.59 -55.79 -33.75
C ASP A 518 7.32 -54.45 -33.99
N ALA A 519 7.31 -53.93 -35.22
CA ALA A 519 7.79 -52.58 -35.54
C ALA A 519 6.63 -51.63 -35.88
N VAL A 520 5.77 -51.34 -34.89
CA VAL A 520 4.77 -50.27 -34.98
C VAL A 520 4.86 -49.45 -33.70
N ASN A 521 5.76 -48.45 -33.66
CA ASN A 521 5.61 -47.29 -32.76
C ASN A 521 6.57 -46.10 -32.99
N ALA A 522 7.31 -45.99 -34.10
CA ALA A 522 7.96 -44.74 -34.48
C ALA A 522 7.56 -44.37 -35.92
N GLY A 523 6.56 -43.49 -36.07
CA GLY A 523 5.97 -43.11 -37.36
C GLY A 523 6.84 -42.23 -38.27
N TYR A 524 8.15 -42.15 -38.03
CA TYR A 524 9.06 -41.25 -38.76
C TYR A 524 10.22 -42.03 -39.38
N PHE A 525 10.30 -42.04 -40.71
CA PHE A 525 11.40 -42.65 -41.45
C PHE A 525 12.58 -41.68 -41.56
N LEU A 526 13.72 -42.01 -40.94
CA LEU A 526 14.96 -41.24 -41.06
C LEU A 526 15.76 -41.70 -42.30
N PRO A 527 16.10 -40.81 -43.25
CA PRO A 527 16.97 -41.15 -44.37
C PRO A 527 18.32 -41.70 -43.89
N GLY A 528 18.96 -42.58 -44.65
CA GLY A 528 20.27 -43.15 -44.26
C GLY A 528 21.39 -42.11 -44.07
N GLN A 529 21.24 -40.90 -44.63
CA GLN A 529 22.14 -39.76 -44.43
C GLN A 529 21.61 -38.73 -43.42
N SER A 530 20.63 -39.09 -42.58
CA SER A 530 20.02 -38.15 -41.63
C SER A 530 21.06 -37.57 -40.66
N LEU A 531 20.98 -36.26 -40.43
CA LEU A 531 21.80 -35.54 -39.45
C LEU A 531 21.77 -36.22 -38.07
N PHE A 532 20.58 -36.69 -37.65
CA PHE A 532 20.33 -37.29 -36.35
C PHE A 532 20.94 -38.70 -36.17
N LEU A 533 21.31 -39.37 -37.27
CA LEU A 533 21.99 -40.67 -37.26
C LEU A 533 23.52 -40.55 -37.21
N HIS A 534 24.08 -39.47 -37.76
CA HIS A 534 25.54 -39.33 -37.92
C HIS A 534 26.22 -38.47 -36.86
N HIS A 535 25.48 -37.61 -36.17
CA HIS A 535 26.05 -36.67 -35.20
C HIS A 535 25.35 -36.75 -33.84
N SER A 536 26.06 -36.36 -32.79
CA SER A 536 25.48 -36.17 -31.46
C SER A 536 24.82 -34.78 -31.35
N PRO A 537 23.83 -34.60 -30.46
CA PRO A 537 23.22 -33.29 -30.22
C PRO A 537 24.24 -32.25 -29.75
N VAL A 538 24.47 -31.22 -30.56
CA VAL A 538 25.28 -30.05 -30.20
C VAL A 538 24.53 -29.19 -29.17
N LEU A 539 23.30 -28.80 -29.50
CA LEU A 539 22.38 -28.17 -28.55
C LEU A 539 21.63 -29.26 -27.80
N THR A 540 21.96 -29.44 -26.52
CA THR A 540 21.33 -30.45 -25.65
C THR A 540 20.10 -29.94 -24.92
N ARG A 541 19.77 -28.65 -25.06
CA ARG A 541 18.66 -27.97 -24.37
C ARG A 541 18.14 -26.83 -25.25
N PRO A 542 16.84 -26.50 -25.18
CA PRO A 542 16.33 -25.26 -25.75
C PRO A 542 17.03 -24.04 -25.14
N LEU A 543 17.40 -23.08 -25.98
CA LEU A 543 17.92 -21.77 -25.60
C LEU A 543 16.79 -20.92 -25.00
N ARG A 544 17.07 -20.28 -23.87
CA ARG A 544 16.17 -19.29 -23.26
C ARG A 544 16.22 -17.98 -24.06
N PHE A 545 15.09 -17.30 -24.17
CA PHE A 545 15.00 -16.01 -24.85
C PHE A 545 14.78 -14.86 -23.85
N ARG A 546 15.72 -13.92 -23.77
CA ARG A 546 15.66 -12.76 -22.87
C ARG A 546 15.48 -11.48 -23.67
N VAL A 547 14.56 -10.62 -23.24
CA VAL A 547 14.35 -9.27 -23.81
C VAL A 547 14.82 -8.24 -22.79
N CYS A 548 15.73 -7.36 -23.19
CA CYS A 548 16.09 -6.18 -22.39
C CYS A 548 15.28 -4.98 -22.87
N THR A 549 14.45 -4.44 -21.98
CA THR A 549 13.67 -3.24 -22.27
C THR A 549 14.48 -1.99 -21.97
N SER A 550 14.24 -0.95 -22.72
CA SER A 550 14.79 0.38 -22.54
C SER A 550 14.14 1.05 -21.32
N ALA A 551 14.97 1.45 -20.34
CA ALA A 551 14.47 1.99 -19.07
C ALA A 551 13.81 3.37 -19.20
N THR A 552 14.09 4.10 -20.28
CA THR A 552 13.68 5.50 -20.47
C THR A 552 13.16 5.82 -21.87
N SER A 553 12.97 4.82 -22.74
CA SER A 553 12.41 5.08 -24.07
C SER A 553 10.90 5.33 -24.00
N LYS A 554 10.38 5.99 -25.03
CA LYS A 554 8.95 6.04 -25.32
C LYS A 554 8.39 4.66 -25.71
N ASN A 555 9.26 3.69 -26.00
CA ASN A 555 8.91 2.39 -26.57
C ASN A 555 8.83 1.26 -25.52
N SER A 556 9.20 1.54 -24.26
CA SER A 556 9.30 0.57 -23.16
C SER A 556 8.01 -0.25 -22.94
N PHE A 557 6.86 0.33 -23.23
CA PHE A 557 5.57 -0.35 -23.08
C PHE A 557 5.42 -1.47 -24.10
N MET A 558 5.71 -1.20 -25.37
CA MET A 558 5.63 -2.19 -26.44
C MET A 558 6.66 -3.30 -26.23
N GLU A 559 7.86 -2.94 -25.79
CA GLU A 559 8.91 -3.89 -25.43
C GLU A 559 8.47 -4.80 -24.27
N SER A 560 7.75 -4.26 -23.27
CA SER A 560 7.20 -5.03 -22.16
C SER A 560 6.04 -5.94 -22.59
N VAL A 561 5.22 -5.53 -23.56
CA VAL A 561 4.20 -6.40 -24.18
C VAL A 561 4.86 -7.52 -24.99
N MET A 562 5.90 -7.22 -25.75
CA MET A 562 6.73 -8.23 -26.43
C MET A 562 7.34 -9.20 -25.43
N GLY A 563 7.88 -8.71 -24.31
CA GLY A 563 8.40 -9.52 -23.22
C GLY A 563 7.37 -10.52 -22.68
N LEU A 564 6.11 -10.13 -22.60
CA LEU A 564 5.03 -11.02 -22.15
C LEU A 564 4.74 -12.14 -23.15
N LEU A 565 4.73 -11.82 -24.45
CA LEU A 565 4.46 -12.75 -25.55
C LEU A 565 5.62 -13.71 -25.80
N VAL A 566 6.82 -13.20 -26.07
CA VAL A 566 7.91 -14.00 -26.65
C VAL A 566 9.00 -14.38 -25.66
N ALA A 567 9.25 -13.55 -24.64
CA ALA A 567 10.41 -13.73 -23.77
C ALA A 567 10.17 -14.77 -22.68
N ASP A 568 11.20 -15.52 -22.33
CA ASP A 568 11.22 -16.31 -21.10
C ASP A 568 11.51 -15.40 -19.89
N GLU A 569 12.34 -14.37 -20.11
CA GLU A 569 12.82 -13.41 -19.12
C GLU A 569 12.85 -12.00 -19.70
N VAL A 570 12.42 -11.02 -18.90
CA VAL A 570 12.39 -9.61 -19.29
C VAL A 570 13.24 -8.81 -18.32
N MET A 571 14.25 -8.12 -18.82
CA MET A 571 15.13 -7.26 -18.03
C MET A 571 14.63 -5.82 -18.02
N ASN A 572 14.50 -5.26 -16.81
CA ASN A 572 14.14 -3.89 -16.49
C ASN A 572 12.83 -3.36 -17.14
N PRO A 573 11.70 -4.10 -17.12
CA PRO A 573 10.43 -3.64 -17.71
C PRO A 573 9.73 -2.60 -16.82
N VAL A 574 10.19 -1.35 -16.87
CA VAL A 574 9.75 -0.25 -16.00
C VAL A 574 8.23 -0.05 -16.04
N ASP A 575 7.61 -0.21 -17.21
CA ASP A 575 6.15 -0.04 -17.35
C ASP A 575 5.34 -1.10 -16.63
N VAL A 576 5.89 -2.30 -16.38
CA VAL A 576 5.19 -3.34 -15.60
C VAL A 576 4.88 -2.85 -14.19
N PHE A 577 5.74 -2.02 -13.61
CA PHE A 577 5.54 -1.50 -12.25
C PHE A 577 4.59 -0.30 -12.18
N ASN A 578 4.32 0.34 -13.32
CA ASN A 578 3.49 1.54 -13.42
C ASN A 578 2.14 1.29 -14.13
N TRP A 579 1.99 0.15 -14.82
CA TRP A 579 0.81 -0.20 -15.60
C TRP A 579 0.13 -1.44 -15.00
N SER A 580 -0.89 -1.25 -14.15
CA SER A 580 -1.50 -2.35 -13.40
C SER A 580 -2.05 -3.51 -14.23
N PRO A 581 -2.61 -3.32 -15.44
CA PRO A 581 -2.94 -4.44 -16.32
C PRO A 581 -1.73 -5.29 -16.70
N LEU A 582 -0.57 -4.66 -16.90
CA LEU A 582 0.65 -5.32 -17.32
C LEU A 582 1.26 -6.06 -16.13
N ALA A 583 1.33 -5.42 -14.96
CA ALA A 583 1.67 -6.04 -13.69
C ALA A 583 0.85 -7.31 -13.44
N TYR A 584 -0.47 -7.21 -13.60
CA TYR A 584 -1.37 -8.31 -13.31
C TYR A 584 -1.20 -9.47 -14.30
N LEU A 585 -0.97 -9.21 -15.60
CA LEU A 585 -0.68 -10.27 -16.55
C LEU A 585 0.70 -10.89 -16.35
N TYR A 586 1.73 -10.12 -16.01
CA TYR A 586 3.04 -10.65 -15.63
C TYR A 586 2.93 -11.54 -14.38
N TYR A 587 2.07 -11.16 -13.43
CA TYR A 587 1.73 -11.99 -12.27
C TYR A 587 0.99 -13.26 -12.67
N LEU A 588 -0.11 -13.18 -13.43
CA LEU A 588 -0.92 -14.35 -13.81
C LEU A 588 -0.12 -15.36 -14.65
N THR A 589 0.73 -14.87 -15.54
CA THR A 589 1.59 -15.71 -16.40
C THR A 589 2.91 -16.11 -15.73
N GLN A 590 3.22 -15.52 -14.57
CA GLN A 590 4.49 -15.67 -13.85
C GLN A 590 5.70 -15.43 -14.76
N ARG A 591 5.58 -14.46 -15.69
CA ARG A 591 6.67 -14.02 -16.57
C ARG A 591 7.81 -13.47 -15.73
N ARG A 592 9.03 -13.95 -15.99
CA ARG A 592 10.19 -13.58 -15.20
C ARG A 592 10.62 -12.15 -15.48
N ILE A 593 10.87 -11.41 -14.41
CA ILE A 593 11.39 -10.05 -14.42
C ILE A 593 12.77 -10.06 -13.76
N VAL A 594 13.73 -9.40 -14.40
CA VAL A 594 15.03 -9.12 -13.79
C VAL A 594 15.25 -7.63 -13.68
N VAL A 595 15.59 -7.19 -12.47
CA VAL A 595 15.89 -5.81 -12.18
C VAL A 595 17.38 -5.69 -11.89
N THR A 596 18.01 -4.62 -12.39
CA THR A 596 19.43 -4.32 -12.14
C THR A 596 19.56 -3.01 -11.36
N PRO A 597 19.48 -3.05 -10.02
CA PRO A 597 19.24 -1.87 -9.19
C PRO A 597 20.35 -0.83 -9.32
N ALA A 598 21.60 -1.28 -9.22
CA ALA A 598 22.76 -0.40 -9.16
C ALA A 598 22.96 0.39 -10.47
N ARG A 599 22.50 -0.15 -11.61
CA ARG A 599 22.52 0.55 -12.91
C ARG A 599 21.47 1.65 -13.00
N ASN A 600 20.34 1.50 -12.32
CA ASN A 600 19.22 2.44 -12.37
C ASN A 600 19.39 3.63 -11.39
N ASP A 601 20.33 3.56 -10.45
CA ASP A 601 20.61 4.62 -9.45
C ASP A 601 21.21 5.91 -10.05
N ILE A 602 21.63 5.93 -11.32
CA ILE A 602 22.20 7.14 -11.97
C ILE A 602 21.10 8.13 -12.40
N SER A 603 19.84 7.71 -12.47
CA SER A 603 18.72 8.65 -12.69
C SER A 603 18.30 9.27 -11.35
N PRO A 604 17.88 10.54 -11.27
CA PRO A 604 17.46 11.19 -10.00
C PRO A 604 16.20 10.57 -9.33
N LEU A 605 15.83 9.34 -9.69
CA LEU A 605 14.79 8.53 -9.09
C LEU A 605 15.37 7.49 -8.11
N ASP A 606 16.16 7.93 -7.12
CA ASP A 606 16.54 7.10 -5.95
C ASP A 606 15.34 6.38 -5.28
N SER A 607 14.11 6.85 -5.54
CA SER A 607 12.88 6.23 -5.05
C SER A 607 12.23 5.17 -5.96
N ALA A 608 12.55 5.10 -7.25
CA ALA A 608 11.82 4.22 -8.19
C ALA A 608 12.20 2.75 -8.00
N VAL A 609 13.48 2.43 -8.06
CA VAL A 609 13.98 1.04 -8.00
C VAL A 609 13.62 0.38 -6.67
N GLN A 610 13.73 1.11 -5.55
CA GLN A 610 13.31 0.62 -4.24
C GLN A 610 11.82 0.28 -4.20
N LYS A 611 10.98 1.11 -4.85
CA LYS A 611 9.55 0.86 -4.98
C LYS A 611 9.27 -0.33 -5.90
N GLU A 612 10.00 -0.49 -7.00
CA GLU A 612 9.84 -1.59 -7.95
C GLU A 612 10.13 -2.94 -7.29
N ILE A 613 11.24 -3.05 -6.54
CA ILE A 613 11.59 -4.28 -5.83
C ILE A 613 10.58 -4.59 -4.73
N LEU A 614 10.18 -3.59 -3.95
CA LEU A 614 9.17 -3.77 -2.91
C LEU A 614 7.82 -4.19 -3.54
N PHE A 615 7.42 -3.55 -4.63
CA PHE A 615 6.21 -3.89 -5.39
C PHE A 615 6.28 -5.33 -5.90
N MET A 616 7.41 -5.74 -6.46
CA MET A 616 7.64 -7.10 -6.97
C MET A 616 7.51 -8.15 -5.85
N VAL A 617 8.11 -7.88 -4.68
CA VAL A 617 8.03 -8.75 -3.50
C VAL A 617 6.60 -8.79 -2.93
N GLU A 618 5.93 -7.65 -2.79
CA GLU A 618 4.59 -7.58 -2.18
C GLU A 618 3.51 -8.18 -3.10
N THR A 619 3.61 -8.00 -4.41
CA THR A 619 2.65 -8.56 -5.38
C THR A 619 2.90 -10.04 -5.67
N GLY A 620 4.14 -10.52 -5.50
CA GLY A 620 4.52 -11.88 -5.89
C GLY A 620 4.76 -12.04 -7.39
N LEU A 621 5.15 -10.95 -8.06
CA LEU A 621 5.74 -11.01 -9.40
C LEU A 621 6.98 -11.90 -9.39
N ASN A 622 7.22 -12.62 -10.49
CA ASN A 622 8.34 -13.56 -10.61
C ASN A 622 9.67 -12.82 -10.87
N GLY A 623 10.20 -12.21 -9.81
CA GLY A 623 11.30 -11.28 -9.84
C GLY A 623 12.65 -11.83 -9.39
N SER A 624 13.73 -11.38 -10.01
CA SER A 624 15.09 -11.56 -9.51
C SER A 624 15.98 -10.33 -9.74
N VAL A 625 17.16 -10.33 -9.12
CA VAL A 625 18.14 -9.24 -9.20
C VAL A 625 19.40 -9.75 -9.90
N ALA A 626 19.95 -8.94 -10.81
CA ALA A 626 21.23 -9.20 -11.47
C ALA A 626 22.14 -7.97 -11.40
N THR A 627 23.45 -8.18 -11.52
CA THR A 627 24.43 -7.10 -11.42
C THR A 627 24.78 -6.46 -12.77
N LEU A 628 24.77 -7.23 -13.86
CA LEU A 628 25.13 -6.82 -15.23
C LEU A 628 26.57 -6.32 -15.36
N ASP A 629 26.88 -5.17 -14.77
CA ASP A 629 28.11 -4.40 -14.97
C ASP A 629 28.85 -4.08 -13.64
N PRO A 630 29.30 -5.09 -12.86
CA PRO A 630 30.07 -4.87 -11.63
C PRO A 630 31.19 -3.83 -11.70
N LEU A 631 31.81 -3.68 -12.88
CA LEU A 631 32.92 -2.74 -13.11
C LEU A 631 32.57 -1.31 -12.73
N HIS A 632 31.33 -0.90 -12.95
CA HIS A 632 30.90 0.48 -12.74
C HIS A 632 30.22 0.69 -11.40
N TYR A 633 29.56 -0.34 -10.87
CA TYR A 633 28.58 -0.18 -9.80
C TYR A 633 28.95 -0.87 -8.49
N ASN A 634 29.91 -1.79 -8.53
CA ASN A 634 30.22 -2.63 -7.38
C ASN A 634 31.68 -2.49 -6.97
N THR A 635 31.90 -2.54 -5.66
CA THR A 635 33.22 -2.40 -5.06
C THR A 635 33.99 -3.72 -5.01
N THR A 636 33.29 -4.85 -5.19
CA THR A 636 33.87 -6.19 -5.11
C THR A 636 33.40 -7.10 -6.25
N ASP A 637 34.21 -8.11 -6.57
CA ASP A 637 33.83 -9.15 -7.56
C ASP A 637 32.61 -9.99 -7.11
N ASN A 638 32.28 -9.97 -5.81
CA ASN A 638 31.08 -10.61 -5.25
C ASN A 638 29.84 -9.70 -5.35
N ALA A 639 29.70 -9.05 -6.50
CA ALA A 639 28.76 -7.97 -6.78
C ALA A 639 27.30 -8.30 -6.44
N LEU A 640 26.82 -9.53 -6.70
CA LEU A 640 25.43 -9.89 -6.40
C LEU A 640 25.17 -9.87 -4.90
N CYS A 641 26.04 -10.48 -4.08
CA CYS A 641 25.87 -10.45 -2.63
C CYS A 641 25.99 -9.02 -2.06
N GLU A 642 26.86 -8.19 -2.64
CA GLU A 642 26.97 -6.76 -2.30
C GLU A 642 25.64 -6.04 -2.58
N THR A 643 25.07 -6.24 -3.76
CA THR A 643 23.78 -5.67 -4.19
C THR A 643 22.63 -6.14 -3.29
N LEU A 644 22.53 -7.45 -3.03
CA LEU A 644 21.47 -8.01 -2.17
C LEU A 644 21.57 -7.48 -0.73
N ASN A 645 22.77 -7.33 -0.17
CA ASN A 645 22.99 -6.73 1.15
C ASN A 645 22.60 -5.24 1.16
N GLY A 646 22.93 -4.51 0.09
CA GLY A 646 22.48 -3.13 -0.13
C GLY A 646 20.95 -3.03 -0.10
N LEU A 647 20.27 -3.86 -0.88
CA LEU A 647 18.81 -3.92 -0.95
C LEU A 647 18.16 -4.29 0.39
N GLN A 648 18.73 -5.25 1.12
CA GLN A 648 18.22 -5.64 2.42
C GLN A 648 18.19 -4.45 3.39
N LYS A 649 19.24 -3.63 3.37
CA LYS A 649 19.36 -2.45 4.23
C LYS A 649 18.51 -1.27 3.76
N SER A 650 18.55 -0.95 2.46
CA SER A 650 17.85 0.21 1.91
C SER A 650 16.34 0.01 1.85
N CYS A 651 15.88 -1.16 1.40
CA CYS A 651 14.46 -1.49 1.23
C CYS A 651 13.83 -2.16 2.47
N ARG A 652 14.62 -2.42 3.53
CA ARG A 652 14.19 -3.14 4.76
C ARG A 652 13.57 -4.52 4.47
N LEU A 653 14.13 -5.21 3.49
CA LEU A 653 13.68 -6.56 3.15
C LEU A 653 14.11 -7.57 4.23
N ALA A 654 13.24 -8.53 4.52
CA ALA A 654 13.57 -9.68 5.34
C ALA A 654 14.52 -10.61 4.59
N LEU A 655 15.30 -11.39 5.32
CA LEU A 655 16.22 -12.37 4.74
C LEU A 655 15.49 -13.38 3.85
N ALA A 656 14.28 -13.77 4.27
CA ALA A 656 13.43 -14.68 3.55
C ALA A 656 12.87 -14.12 2.22
N GLU A 657 12.85 -12.78 2.05
CA GLU A 657 12.52 -12.12 0.78
C GLU A 657 13.73 -12.13 -0.16
N ILE A 658 14.92 -11.89 0.37
CA ILE A 658 16.18 -11.94 -0.39
C ILE A 658 16.46 -13.36 -0.91
N THR A 659 16.27 -14.37 -0.07
CA THR A 659 16.44 -15.78 -0.49
C THR A 659 15.40 -16.20 -1.53
N GLU A 660 14.18 -15.67 -1.48
CA GLU A 660 13.19 -15.86 -2.56
C GLU A 660 13.71 -15.28 -3.88
N LEU A 661 14.25 -14.06 -3.88
CA LEU A 661 14.84 -13.45 -5.09
C LEU A 661 16.00 -14.29 -5.66
N CYS A 662 16.86 -14.84 -4.78
CA CYS A 662 17.92 -15.77 -5.18
C CYS A 662 17.34 -17.03 -5.85
N LEU A 663 16.35 -17.66 -5.21
CA LEU A 663 15.72 -18.87 -5.74
C LEU A 663 15.08 -18.59 -7.11
N ARG A 664 14.37 -17.47 -7.27
CA ARG A 664 13.77 -17.09 -8.56
C ARG A 664 14.83 -16.87 -9.64
N SER A 665 16.02 -16.40 -9.28
CA SER A 665 17.12 -16.27 -10.24
C SER A 665 17.65 -17.63 -10.69
N ALA A 666 17.78 -18.57 -9.76
CA ALA A 666 18.22 -19.93 -10.03
C ALA A 666 17.18 -20.76 -10.81
N GLU A 667 15.88 -20.65 -10.49
CA GLU A 667 14.81 -21.45 -11.12
C GLU A 667 14.82 -21.33 -12.65
N HIS A 668 15.28 -20.21 -13.18
CA HIS A 668 15.28 -19.93 -14.61
C HIS A 668 16.63 -20.14 -15.29
N ALA A 669 17.66 -20.51 -14.52
CA ALA A 669 18.91 -20.91 -15.11
C ALA A 669 18.71 -22.15 -15.99
N ASN A 670 19.39 -22.21 -17.14
CA ASN A 670 19.22 -23.28 -18.13
C ASN A 670 20.01 -24.54 -17.74
N TRP A 671 19.87 -24.99 -16.50
CA TRP A 671 20.61 -26.12 -15.94
C TRP A 671 20.00 -27.47 -16.34
N GLY A 672 20.87 -28.46 -16.59
CA GLY A 672 20.46 -29.85 -16.81
C GLY A 672 19.84 -30.46 -15.55
N MET A 673 19.09 -31.55 -15.71
CA MET A 673 18.26 -32.11 -14.64
C MET A 673 19.04 -32.48 -13.39
N LYS A 674 20.22 -33.08 -13.56
CA LYS A 674 21.12 -33.45 -12.46
C LYS A 674 21.47 -32.24 -11.59
N GLN A 675 21.84 -31.13 -12.22
CA GLN A 675 22.21 -29.90 -11.53
C GLN A 675 21.01 -29.24 -10.87
N ARG A 676 19.83 -29.26 -11.50
CA ARG A 676 18.59 -28.79 -10.85
C ARG A 676 18.26 -29.60 -9.60
N CYS A 677 18.38 -30.93 -9.66
CA CYS A 677 18.18 -31.81 -8.51
C CYS A 677 19.21 -31.56 -7.40
N GLU A 678 20.46 -31.25 -7.78
CA GLU A 678 21.52 -30.88 -6.85
C GLU A 678 21.22 -29.55 -6.14
N MET A 679 20.75 -28.53 -6.87
CA MET A 679 20.53 -27.17 -6.36
C MET A 679 19.18 -27.00 -5.64
N PHE A 680 18.12 -27.70 -6.06
CA PHE A 680 16.77 -27.53 -5.51
C PHE A 680 16.25 -28.73 -4.70
N GLY A 681 16.94 -29.87 -4.76
CA GLY A 681 16.48 -31.12 -4.14
C GLY A 681 15.46 -31.89 -4.98
N GLY A 682 15.11 -31.40 -6.17
CA GLY A 682 14.18 -32.07 -7.07
C GLY A 682 14.20 -31.55 -8.50
N PRO A 683 13.50 -32.23 -9.42
CA PRO A 683 13.55 -31.99 -10.87
C PRO A 683 12.65 -30.84 -11.34
N TRP A 684 12.34 -29.88 -10.48
CA TRP A 684 11.32 -28.87 -10.73
C TRP A 684 11.85 -27.69 -11.56
N GLU A 685 11.07 -27.22 -12.54
CA GLU A 685 11.30 -25.92 -13.18
C GLU A 685 11.02 -24.77 -12.21
N ARG A 686 9.95 -24.92 -11.41
CA ARG A 686 9.63 -24.02 -10.31
C ARG A 686 9.43 -24.83 -9.04
N VAL A 687 10.15 -24.47 -7.99
CA VAL A 687 10.12 -25.17 -6.70
C VAL A 687 8.72 -25.04 -6.11
N SER A 688 8.09 -26.19 -5.85
CA SER A 688 6.79 -26.26 -5.21
C SER A 688 6.91 -26.45 -3.71
N THR A 689 5.94 -25.93 -2.94
CA THR A 689 5.95 -26.02 -1.47
C THR A 689 6.02 -27.47 -0.97
N ARG A 690 5.25 -28.38 -1.58
CA ARG A 690 5.07 -29.77 -1.10
C ARG A 690 6.35 -30.58 -1.13
N TYR A 691 7.31 -30.17 -1.96
CA TYR A 691 8.54 -30.92 -2.22
C TYR A 691 9.80 -30.07 -2.11
N SER A 692 9.71 -28.89 -1.50
CA SER A 692 10.86 -28.00 -1.31
C SER A 692 11.79 -28.54 -0.21
N GLU A 693 13.07 -28.66 -0.52
CA GLU A 693 14.13 -28.94 0.46
C GLU A 693 14.74 -27.62 0.94
N PHE A 694 14.31 -27.14 2.12
CA PHE A 694 14.76 -25.85 2.68
C PHE A 694 16.28 -25.76 2.83
N THR A 695 16.96 -26.85 3.20
CA THR A 695 18.42 -26.90 3.34
C THR A 695 19.15 -26.60 2.03
N LYS A 696 18.50 -26.78 0.89
CA LYS A 696 19.03 -26.43 -0.43
C LYS A 696 18.51 -25.07 -0.89
N THR A 697 17.19 -24.90 -0.94
CA THR A 697 16.59 -23.69 -1.51
C THR A 697 16.79 -22.44 -0.65
N GLN A 698 16.97 -22.61 0.67
CA GLN A 698 16.98 -21.54 1.68
C GLN A 698 15.69 -20.70 1.71
N VAL A 699 14.64 -21.13 1.02
CA VAL A 699 13.34 -20.46 0.99
C VAL A 699 12.35 -21.27 1.78
N ASN A 700 11.74 -20.63 2.76
CA ASN A 700 10.74 -21.28 3.61
C ASN A 700 9.57 -21.82 2.75
N PRO A 701 9.23 -23.13 2.87
CA PRO A 701 8.09 -23.72 2.16
C PRO A 701 6.76 -22.98 2.33
N LEU A 702 6.54 -22.31 3.46
CA LEU A 702 5.32 -21.53 3.73
C LEU A 702 5.15 -20.35 2.81
N ARG A 703 6.25 -19.67 2.49
CA ARG A 703 6.22 -18.58 1.51
C ARG A 703 5.87 -19.11 0.15
N LEU A 704 6.45 -20.25 -0.23
CA LEU A 704 6.08 -20.91 -1.48
C LEU A 704 4.59 -21.27 -1.49
N LEU A 705 4.06 -21.83 -0.39
CA LEU A 705 2.63 -22.15 -0.25
C LEU A 705 1.76 -20.90 -0.38
N PHE A 706 2.16 -19.79 0.24
CA PHE A 706 1.45 -18.51 0.13
C PHE A 706 1.44 -17.99 -1.31
N ARG A 707 2.58 -18.03 -2.02
CA ARG A 707 2.66 -17.61 -3.43
C ARG A 707 1.80 -18.50 -4.33
N GLU A 708 1.87 -19.80 -4.13
CA GLU A 708 1.13 -20.80 -4.89
C GLU A 708 -0.39 -20.66 -4.68
N SER A 709 -0.84 -20.57 -3.43
CA SER A 709 -2.26 -20.37 -3.09
C SER A 709 -2.79 -19.01 -3.54
N SER A 710 -1.97 -17.97 -3.51
CA SER A 710 -2.36 -16.65 -4.00
C SER A 710 -2.57 -16.64 -5.50
N LEU A 711 -1.64 -17.23 -6.27
CA LEU A 711 -1.77 -17.33 -7.72
C LEU A 711 -2.97 -18.19 -8.10
N ALA A 712 -3.16 -19.34 -7.44
CA ALA A 712 -4.30 -20.22 -7.67
C ALA A 712 -5.64 -19.51 -7.41
N HIS A 713 -5.72 -18.70 -6.35
CA HIS A 713 -6.91 -17.91 -6.02
C HIS A 713 -7.24 -16.88 -7.10
N GLU A 714 -6.25 -16.08 -7.55
CA GLU A 714 -6.49 -15.07 -8.60
C GLU A 714 -6.88 -15.71 -9.94
N VAL A 715 -6.24 -16.83 -10.31
CA VAL A 715 -6.58 -17.52 -11.56
C VAL A 715 -7.94 -18.20 -11.46
N ASP A 716 -8.30 -18.80 -10.31
CA ASP A 716 -9.64 -19.33 -10.08
C ASP A 716 -10.70 -18.24 -10.24
N LEU A 717 -10.49 -17.08 -9.60
CA LEU A 717 -11.38 -15.93 -9.68
C LEU A 717 -11.54 -15.43 -11.12
N LEU A 718 -10.42 -15.30 -11.85
CA LEU A 718 -10.44 -14.94 -13.26
C LEU A 718 -11.20 -15.96 -14.10
N CYS A 719 -11.02 -17.26 -13.84
CA CYS A 719 -11.75 -18.32 -14.53
C CYS A 719 -13.25 -18.25 -14.24
N ARG A 720 -13.66 -18.05 -12.98
CA ARG A 720 -15.07 -17.90 -12.58
C ARG A 720 -15.75 -16.71 -13.26
N LYS A 721 -15.02 -15.61 -13.51
CA LYS A 721 -15.57 -14.36 -14.04
C LYS A 721 -15.38 -14.16 -15.55
N GLY A 722 -14.33 -14.73 -16.13
CA GLY A 722 -13.96 -14.57 -17.53
C GLY A 722 -14.23 -15.80 -18.41
N LEU A 723 -14.33 -16.99 -17.81
CA LEU A 723 -14.82 -18.25 -18.39
C LEU A 723 -16.16 -18.07 -19.13
N LYS A 724 -16.23 -18.37 -20.44
CA LYS A 724 -17.51 -18.52 -21.20
C LYS A 724 -17.41 -19.78 -22.06
N GLU A 725 -18.51 -20.42 -22.42
CA GLU A 725 -18.45 -21.68 -23.18
C GLU A 725 -17.74 -21.55 -24.53
N GLU A 726 -17.91 -20.41 -25.21
CA GLU A 726 -17.25 -20.07 -26.49
C GLU A 726 -15.74 -19.82 -26.35
N SER A 727 -15.23 -19.84 -25.13
CA SER A 727 -13.86 -19.52 -24.83
C SER A 727 -12.91 -20.71 -25.15
N SER A 728 -12.70 -21.04 -26.44
CA SER A 728 -11.67 -22.03 -26.86
C SER A 728 -10.22 -21.50 -26.66
N PHE A 729 -9.29 -22.34 -26.18
CA PHE A 729 -7.90 -21.97 -25.80
C PHE A 729 -6.80 -22.43 -26.76
N LEU A 730 -7.08 -23.38 -27.67
CA LEU A 730 -6.10 -23.91 -28.62
C LEU A 730 -6.62 -23.77 -30.04
N VAL A 731 -5.74 -23.31 -30.93
CA VAL A 731 -5.97 -23.20 -32.38
C VAL A 731 -6.18 -24.60 -32.93
N MET A 732 -7.42 -24.90 -33.34
CA MET A 732 -7.67 -25.98 -34.29
C MET A 732 -7.14 -25.54 -35.65
N SER A 733 -6.61 -26.48 -36.42
CA SER A 733 -6.06 -26.24 -37.75
C SER A 733 -6.97 -25.35 -38.58
N ARG A 734 -6.36 -24.44 -39.34
CA ARG A 734 -7.03 -23.41 -40.16
C ARG A 734 -7.94 -23.97 -41.25
N GLU A 735 -8.09 -25.29 -41.35
CA GLU A 735 -8.97 -25.96 -42.31
C GLU A 735 -10.46 -25.88 -41.90
N GLU A 736 -10.81 -25.49 -40.67
CA GLU A 736 -12.22 -25.45 -40.24
C GLU A 736 -12.91 -24.08 -40.35
N GLU A 737 -12.19 -22.96 -40.44
CA GLU A 737 -12.83 -21.62 -40.56
C GLU A 737 -13.26 -21.23 -41.99
N GLU A 738 -12.75 -21.90 -43.03
CA GLU A 738 -13.26 -21.72 -44.41
C GLU A 738 -14.55 -22.52 -44.68
N GLY A 739 -15.04 -23.31 -43.72
CA GLY A 739 -16.29 -24.07 -43.84
C GLY A 739 -17.57 -23.32 -43.43
N GLN A 740 -17.49 -22.14 -42.82
CA GLN A 740 -18.67 -21.45 -42.24
C GLN A 740 -18.92 -20.01 -42.72
N LYS A 741 -18.23 -19.56 -43.79
CA LYS A 741 -18.50 -18.27 -44.46
C LYS A 741 -18.90 -18.36 -45.94
N ALA A 742 -19.38 -19.51 -46.39
CA ALA A 742 -19.95 -19.69 -47.73
C ALA A 742 -21.41 -20.15 -47.66
N LEU A 743 -22.29 -19.23 -47.27
CA LEU A 743 -23.73 -19.39 -47.39
C LEU A 743 -24.32 -18.14 -48.07
N PHE A 744 -23.83 -17.79 -49.26
CA PHE A 744 -24.55 -17.07 -50.32
C PHE A 744 -23.75 -17.10 -51.64
N SER A 745 -24.31 -17.78 -52.66
CA SER A 745 -23.84 -17.97 -54.06
C SER A 745 -22.60 -18.88 -54.26
N GLY A 746 -22.51 -19.85 -55.17
CA GLY A 746 -23.39 -20.47 -56.17
C GLY A 746 -22.52 -21.33 -57.12
N PHE A 747 -22.85 -22.63 -57.30
CA PHE A 747 -22.35 -23.64 -58.31
C PHE A 747 -20.81 -23.86 -58.41
N THR A 748 -20.20 -25.06 -58.41
CA THR A 748 -20.49 -26.31 -59.17
C THR A 748 -19.62 -27.47 -58.64
N GLN A 749 -20.07 -28.72 -58.83
CA GLN A 749 -19.47 -30.02 -58.48
C GLN A 749 -18.01 -30.27 -58.96
N VAL A 750 -17.21 -31.02 -58.18
CA VAL A 750 -16.46 -32.25 -58.60
C VAL A 750 -16.24 -33.19 -57.39
N ARG A 751 -16.32 -34.49 -57.67
CA ARG A 751 -16.26 -35.70 -56.83
C ARG A 751 -14.82 -36.17 -56.47
N ASN A 752 -14.76 -36.89 -55.34
CA ASN A 752 -13.93 -38.07 -54.99
C ASN A 752 -12.42 -37.92 -54.71
N ALA A 753 -12.03 -38.16 -53.45
CA ALA A 753 -11.12 -39.25 -53.07
C ALA A 753 -11.27 -39.58 -51.57
N SER A 754 -11.49 -40.86 -51.27
CA SER A 754 -11.66 -41.44 -49.94
C SER A 754 -10.40 -42.22 -49.56
N SER A 755 -9.83 -41.96 -48.38
CA SER A 755 -9.14 -43.00 -47.57
C SER A 755 -8.79 -42.50 -46.16
N ASN A 756 -9.47 -43.09 -45.17
CA ASN A 756 -8.97 -43.49 -43.85
C ASN A 756 -8.01 -42.56 -43.09
N PHE A 757 -8.55 -41.71 -42.22
CA PHE A 757 -7.99 -41.48 -40.88
C PHE A 757 -9.14 -41.27 -39.89
N GLY A 758 -9.43 -42.32 -39.12
CA GLY A 758 -10.33 -42.24 -37.97
C GLY A 758 -9.50 -42.00 -36.71
N GLY A 759 -9.90 -41.02 -35.89
CA GLY A 759 -9.39 -40.88 -34.53
C GLY A 759 -9.36 -39.43 -34.01
N PHE A 760 -10.34 -39.10 -33.16
CA PHE A 760 -10.33 -38.02 -32.16
C PHE A 760 -10.38 -36.54 -32.62
N LEU A 761 -11.60 -36.07 -32.93
CA LEU A 761 -12.01 -34.68 -32.74
C LEU A 761 -12.51 -34.48 -31.29
N PRO A 762 -12.01 -33.51 -30.50
CA PRO A 762 -12.67 -33.10 -29.26
C PRO A 762 -13.62 -31.92 -29.50
N THR A 763 -14.90 -32.24 -29.38
CA THR A 763 -16.02 -31.35 -29.04
C THR A 763 -15.67 -30.25 -28.03
N SER A 764 -16.29 -29.07 -28.18
CA SER A 764 -16.40 -27.97 -27.20
C SER A 764 -15.95 -28.38 -25.78
N LYS A 765 -14.75 -27.94 -25.38
CA LYS A 765 -14.22 -28.22 -24.04
C LYS A 765 -15.12 -27.56 -23.00
N THR A 766 -15.65 -28.35 -22.06
CA THR A 766 -16.40 -27.85 -20.90
C THR A 766 -15.61 -26.76 -20.17
N LEU A 767 -16.27 -25.82 -19.49
CA LEU A 767 -15.61 -24.76 -18.71
C LEU A 767 -14.54 -25.31 -17.75
N ALA A 768 -14.80 -26.48 -17.15
CA ALA A 768 -13.83 -27.18 -16.31
C ALA A 768 -12.57 -27.59 -17.09
N ALA A 769 -12.71 -28.12 -18.31
CA ALA A 769 -11.59 -28.48 -19.16
C ALA A 769 -10.82 -27.24 -19.67
N GLN A 770 -11.50 -26.13 -19.93
CA GLN A 770 -10.85 -24.86 -20.29
C GLN A 770 -10.03 -24.30 -19.13
N ARG A 771 -10.62 -24.28 -17.92
CA ARG A 771 -9.92 -23.91 -16.69
C ARG A 771 -8.69 -24.78 -16.47
N GLU A 772 -8.84 -26.09 -16.56
CA GLU A 772 -7.72 -27.04 -16.39
C GLU A 772 -6.61 -26.80 -17.41
N THR A 773 -6.98 -26.52 -18.66
CA THR A 773 -6.01 -26.19 -19.72
C THR A 773 -5.24 -24.92 -19.38
N LEU A 774 -5.93 -23.86 -18.93
CA LEU A 774 -5.32 -22.58 -18.53
C LEU A 774 -4.36 -22.79 -17.36
N TRP A 775 -4.80 -23.54 -16.34
CA TRP A 775 -3.99 -23.83 -15.16
C TRP A 775 -2.70 -24.56 -15.52
N ARG A 776 -2.78 -25.57 -16.39
CA ARG A 776 -1.58 -26.30 -16.83
C ARG A 776 -0.65 -25.44 -17.66
N PHE A 777 -1.20 -24.71 -18.63
CA PHE A 777 -0.40 -23.88 -19.54
C PHE A 777 0.43 -22.84 -18.79
N PHE A 778 -0.18 -22.16 -17.81
CA PHE A 778 0.49 -21.17 -16.97
C PHE A 778 1.06 -21.74 -15.66
N LYS A 779 1.11 -23.08 -15.53
CA LYS A 779 1.71 -23.80 -14.40
C LYS A 779 1.16 -23.35 -13.04
N VAL A 780 -0.14 -23.11 -13.00
CA VAL A 780 -0.88 -22.75 -11.79
C VAL A 780 -0.94 -23.99 -10.89
N PRO A 781 -0.45 -23.91 -9.64
CA PRO A 781 -0.46 -25.03 -8.71
C PRO A 781 -1.89 -25.51 -8.45
N HIS A 782 -2.10 -26.83 -8.43
CA HIS A 782 -3.34 -27.41 -7.94
C HIS A 782 -3.45 -27.19 -6.43
N TYR A 783 -4.07 -26.07 -6.07
CA TYR A 783 -4.49 -25.77 -4.72
C TYR A 783 -5.96 -26.16 -4.59
N ASN A 784 -6.23 -27.29 -3.92
CA ASN A 784 -7.55 -27.52 -3.37
C ASN A 784 -7.61 -26.68 -2.09
N PRO A 785 -8.36 -25.57 -2.05
CA PRO A 785 -8.67 -24.96 -0.77
C PRO A 785 -9.25 -26.04 0.13
N PRO A 786 -8.95 -26.04 1.45
CA PRO A 786 -9.59 -27.00 2.34
C PRO A 786 -11.11 -26.86 2.17
N ASP A 787 -11.75 -27.87 1.57
CA ASP A 787 -13.18 -27.86 1.21
C ASP A 787 -14.09 -27.57 2.41
N ASN A 788 -13.55 -27.70 3.63
CA ASN A 788 -14.16 -27.28 4.87
C ASN A 788 -13.11 -26.58 5.75
N VAL A 789 -12.83 -25.29 5.51
CA VAL A 789 -12.49 -24.43 6.65
C VAL A 789 -13.80 -24.19 7.38
N GLU A 790 -14.21 -25.15 8.20
CA GLU A 790 -15.14 -24.87 9.28
C GLU A 790 -14.48 -23.75 10.09
N CYS A 791 -14.90 -22.50 9.88
CA CYS A 791 -14.69 -21.44 10.85
C CYS A 791 -15.13 -22.06 12.18
N GLY A 792 -14.17 -22.35 13.06
CA GLY A 792 -14.41 -23.05 14.31
C GLY A 792 -15.65 -22.47 14.94
N GLY A 793 -16.73 -23.25 14.93
CA GLY A 793 -18.07 -22.75 15.12
C GLY A 793 -18.17 -22.07 16.48
N THR A 794 -18.32 -20.76 16.47
CA THR A 794 -19.19 -20.14 17.45
C THR A 794 -20.51 -19.87 16.74
N TRP A 795 -21.59 -20.32 17.36
CA TRP A 795 -22.96 -20.29 16.84
C TRP A 795 -23.45 -18.87 16.47
N TRP A 796 -22.67 -17.84 16.78
CA TRP A 796 -22.93 -16.42 16.60
C TRP A 796 -22.77 -15.92 15.14
N ASP A 797 -22.05 -16.64 14.28
CA ASP A 797 -21.65 -16.17 12.94
C ASP A 797 -22.71 -16.34 11.83
N PHE A 798 -23.77 -17.13 12.05
CA PHE A 798 -24.61 -17.61 10.93
C PHE A 798 -25.40 -16.49 10.23
N VAL A 799 -25.66 -15.39 10.94
CA VAL A 799 -26.59 -14.33 10.54
C VAL A 799 -25.87 -13.25 9.76
N ASP A 800 -24.72 -12.83 10.26
CA ASP A 800 -23.89 -11.83 9.59
C ASP A 800 -23.40 -12.38 8.23
N ARG A 801 -23.32 -13.72 8.05
CA ARG A 801 -23.06 -14.37 6.76
C ARG A 801 -24.08 -14.07 5.66
N GLN A 802 -25.31 -13.65 6.00
CA GLN A 802 -26.29 -13.20 5.01
C GLN A 802 -25.85 -11.90 4.31
N ILE A 803 -24.96 -11.14 4.94
CA ILE A 803 -24.38 -9.92 4.37
C ILE A 803 -23.25 -10.36 3.45
N GLU A 804 -23.51 -10.26 2.15
CA GLU A 804 -22.56 -10.64 1.09
C GLU A 804 -21.41 -9.64 1.02
N TYR A 805 -20.26 -10.01 1.58
CA TYR A 805 -19.00 -9.34 1.35
C TYR A 805 -17.83 -10.32 1.49
N PRO A 806 -16.67 -10.05 0.84
CA PRO A 806 -15.49 -10.90 0.97
C PRO A 806 -14.95 -10.87 2.41
N ARG A 807 -14.83 -12.05 3.03
CA ARG A 807 -14.34 -12.20 4.40
C ARG A 807 -12.87 -12.62 4.42
N ILE A 808 -12.11 -11.95 5.28
CA ILE A 808 -10.67 -12.20 5.45
C ILE A 808 -10.48 -13.18 6.60
N ILE A 809 -10.19 -14.44 6.28
CA ILE A 809 -10.00 -15.49 7.27
C ILE A 809 -8.51 -15.71 7.46
N ILE A 810 -8.07 -15.65 8.72
CA ILE A 810 -6.73 -16.08 9.11
C ILE A 810 -6.88 -17.42 9.84
N SER A 811 -6.72 -18.52 9.10
CA SER A 811 -6.68 -19.86 9.68
C SER A 811 -5.27 -20.16 10.21
N GLY A 812 -5.12 -21.04 11.19
CA GLY A 812 -3.81 -21.43 11.70
C GLY A 812 -3.88 -22.16 13.05
N PRO A 813 -2.75 -22.64 13.60
CA PRO A 813 -2.72 -23.24 14.93
C PRO A 813 -3.31 -22.29 15.95
N GLU A 814 -4.25 -22.78 16.74
CA GLU A 814 -4.55 -22.18 18.02
C GLU A 814 -3.33 -22.35 18.92
N ILE A 815 -2.43 -21.37 18.89
CA ILE A 815 -1.30 -21.35 19.80
C ILE A 815 -1.89 -21.10 21.19
N THR A 816 -1.93 -22.16 22.01
CA THR A 816 -2.32 -22.12 23.43
C THR A 816 -1.36 -21.30 24.30
N ASP A 817 -0.25 -20.81 23.73
CA ASP A 817 0.68 -19.97 24.46
C ASP A 817 0.02 -18.69 24.93
N LYS A 818 0.00 -18.59 26.26
CA LYS A 818 -0.40 -17.42 27.00
C LYS A 818 0.68 -16.36 26.80
N SER A 819 0.29 -15.16 26.39
CA SER A 819 1.20 -14.01 26.25
C SER A 819 1.14 -13.17 27.52
N GLN A 820 2.31 -12.84 28.07
CA GLN A 820 2.40 -11.96 29.23
C GLN A 820 1.99 -10.52 28.85
N GLU A 821 2.32 -10.10 27.63
CA GLU A 821 1.97 -8.80 27.05
C GLU A 821 0.45 -8.67 26.88
N ALA A 822 -0.19 -9.68 26.28
CA ALA A 822 -1.64 -9.76 26.16
C ALA A 822 -2.32 -9.72 27.53
N ARG A 823 -1.77 -10.44 28.52
CA ARG A 823 -2.27 -10.43 29.90
C ARG A 823 -2.11 -9.05 30.54
N ALA A 824 -1.01 -8.36 30.32
CA ALA A 824 -0.79 -7.01 30.84
C ALA A 824 -1.78 -6.01 30.24
N ILE A 825 -1.93 -6.00 28.92
CA ILE A 825 -2.92 -5.17 28.21
C ILE A 825 -4.34 -5.46 28.72
N THR A 826 -4.71 -6.74 28.86
CA THR A 826 -6.05 -7.15 29.35
C THR A 826 -6.31 -6.67 30.78
N ARG A 827 -5.28 -6.68 31.65
CA ARG A 827 -5.40 -6.16 33.03
C ARG A 827 -5.67 -4.67 33.04
N GLU A 828 -4.96 -3.89 32.25
CA GLU A 828 -5.19 -2.44 32.17
C GLU A 828 -6.53 -2.12 31.50
N PHE A 829 -6.95 -2.92 30.51
CA PHE A 829 -8.27 -2.80 29.92
C PHE A 829 -9.38 -3.08 30.94
N ASN A 830 -9.29 -4.18 31.71
CA ASN A 830 -10.21 -4.49 32.80
C ASN A 830 -10.16 -3.44 33.92
N ARG A 831 -8.98 -2.85 34.17
CA ARG A 831 -8.83 -1.75 35.12
C ARG A 831 -9.64 -0.53 34.67
N ARG A 832 -9.62 -0.16 33.38
CA ARG A 832 -10.54 0.86 32.85
C ARG A 832 -11.99 0.48 33.13
N GLN A 833 -12.39 -0.77 32.87
CA GLN A 833 -13.77 -1.19 33.13
C GLN A 833 -14.17 -1.04 34.60
N TYR A 834 -13.25 -1.26 35.54
CA TYR A 834 -13.48 -0.98 36.96
C TYR A 834 -13.81 0.51 37.21
N TYR A 835 -13.00 1.44 36.70
CA TYR A 835 -13.29 2.89 36.81
C TYR A 835 -14.60 3.27 36.12
N ARG A 836 -14.86 2.70 34.93
CA ARG A 836 -16.10 2.94 34.16
C ARG A 836 -17.35 2.38 34.84
N SER A 837 -17.22 1.40 35.73
CA SER A 837 -18.35 0.82 36.47
C SER A 837 -19.02 1.80 37.45
N PHE A 838 -18.38 2.93 37.75
CA PHE A 838 -18.93 4.00 38.59
C PHE A 838 -19.69 5.06 37.79
N ASN A 839 -19.46 5.14 36.48
CA ASN A 839 -20.16 6.07 35.61
C ASN A 839 -21.61 5.61 35.42
N VAL A 840 -22.53 6.57 35.44
CA VAL A 840 -23.95 6.36 35.15
C VAL A 840 -24.39 7.35 34.10
N HIS A 841 -25.32 6.93 33.24
CA HIS A 841 -25.96 7.77 32.25
C HIS A 841 -27.44 7.89 32.55
N CYS A 842 -27.96 9.11 32.57
CA CYS A 842 -29.38 9.40 32.70
C CYS A 842 -29.74 10.57 31.78
N GLU A 843 -30.86 10.42 31.07
CA GLU A 843 -31.42 11.42 30.17
C GLU A 843 -32.80 11.87 30.68
N ILE A 844 -33.12 13.15 30.48
CA ILE A 844 -34.41 13.72 30.84
C ILE A 844 -35.42 13.36 29.73
N PRO A 845 -36.62 12.86 30.06
CA PRO A 845 -37.68 12.63 29.09
C PRO A 845 -38.04 13.90 28.29
N PRO A 846 -38.36 13.80 26.99
CA PRO A 846 -38.65 14.97 26.14
C PRO A 846 -39.77 15.87 26.69
N THR A 847 -40.80 15.27 27.29
CA THR A 847 -41.93 15.97 27.88
C THR A 847 -41.55 16.84 29.07
N GLU A 848 -40.60 16.39 29.90
CA GLU A 848 -40.13 17.14 31.06
C GLU A 848 -39.20 18.28 30.66
N GLU A 849 -38.40 18.11 29.60
CA GLU A 849 -37.56 19.18 29.03
C GLU A 849 -38.44 20.35 28.53
N MET A 850 -39.58 20.05 27.91
CA MET A 850 -40.57 21.06 27.48
C MET A 850 -41.24 21.76 28.66
N GLN A 851 -41.64 21.03 29.71
CA GLN A 851 -42.26 21.63 30.90
C GLN A 851 -41.30 22.56 31.63
N ALA A 852 -40.03 22.16 31.78
CA ALA A 852 -39.00 23.00 32.37
C ALA A 852 -38.78 24.29 31.54
N ALA A 853 -38.79 24.19 30.21
CA ALA A 853 -38.72 25.35 29.33
C ALA A 853 -39.90 26.31 29.55
N GLN A 854 -41.13 25.79 29.61
CA GLN A 854 -42.32 26.62 29.87
C GLN A 854 -42.28 27.31 31.23
N ALA A 855 -41.87 26.59 32.29
CA ALA A 855 -41.72 27.15 33.63
C ALA A 855 -40.69 28.29 33.65
N VAL A 856 -39.56 28.12 32.98
CA VAL A 856 -38.52 29.14 32.88
C VAL A 856 -38.98 30.33 32.04
N HIS A 857 -39.66 30.12 30.91
CA HIS A 857 -40.26 31.19 30.12
C HIS A 857 -41.26 32.02 30.94
N THR A 858 -42.03 31.37 31.80
CA THR A 858 -42.95 32.04 32.74
C THR A 858 -42.18 32.88 33.77
N LEU A 859 -41.08 32.37 34.32
CA LEU A 859 -40.17 33.11 35.21
C LEU A 859 -39.56 34.34 34.54
N ILE A 860 -39.18 34.25 33.25
CA ILE A 860 -38.66 35.40 32.48
C ILE A 860 -39.76 36.45 32.28
N ALA A 861 -40.99 36.03 31.95
CA ALA A 861 -42.12 36.94 31.80
C ALA A 861 -42.40 37.70 33.10
N LEU A 862 -42.35 37.03 34.25
CA LEU A 862 -42.49 37.66 35.56
C LEU A 862 -41.35 38.65 35.87
N HIS A 863 -40.10 38.33 35.50
CA HIS A 863 -38.96 39.22 35.71
C HIS A 863 -38.97 40.46 34.79
N SER A 864 -39.48 40.33 33.57
CA SER A 864 -39.53 41.45 32.60
C SER A 864 -40.61 42.48 32.94
N VAL A 865 -41.74 42.05 33.53
CA VAL A 865 -42.81 42.95 34.00
C VAL A 865 -42.36 43.82 35.19
N ASN A 866 -41.48 43.30 36.06
CA ASN A 866 -40.98 44.05 37.23
C ASN A 866 -39.92 45.11 36.91
N ARG A 867 -39.32 45.14 35.70
CA ARG A 867 -38.39 46.23 35.32
C ARG A 867 -39.10 47.53 34.90
N SER A 868 -40.41 47.48 34.63
CA SER A 868 -41.20 48.65 34.24
C SER A 868 -41.77 49.48 35.40
N ASN A 869 -41.75 48.95 36.64
CA ASN A 869 -42.30 49.66 37.80
C ASN A 869 -41.21 49.87 38.87
N ASN A 870 -40.79 51.13 39.04
CA ASN A 870 -39.93 51.57 40.14
C ASN A 870 -40.69 51.55 41.48
N GLU A 871 -40.97 50.38 42.06
CA GLU A 871 -41.26 50.28 43.49
C GLU A 871 -40.68 48.98 44.08
N THR A 872 -39.75 49.16 45.02
CA THR A 872 -39.18 48.10 45.86
C THR A 872 -40.23 47.55 46.83
N GLN A 873 -40.81 46.38 46.52
CA GLN A 873 -41.43 45.51 47.52
C GLN A 873 -40.80 44.12 47.49
N PRO A 874 -40.51 43.51 48.66
CA PRO A 874 -39.93 42.17 48.74
C PRO A 874 -40.98 41.11 48.37
N MET A 875 -40.65 40.27 47.39
CA MET A 875 -41.49 39.15 46.95
C MET A 875 -41.67 38.13 48.08
N HIS A 876 -42.85 38.10 48.70
CA HIS A 876 -43.31 36.97 49.49
C HIS A 876 -43.91 35.88 48.59
N GLY A 877 -43.22 34.74 48.51
CA GLY A 877 -43.82 33.40 48.43
C GLY A 877 -44.67 33.02 47.21
N VAL A 878 -44.08 32.91 46.02
CA VAL A 878 -44.63 32.02 45.00
C VAL A 878 -44.14 30.59 45.30
N HIS A 879 -44.94 29.83 46.05
CA HIS A 879 -44.68 28.41 46.29
C HIS A 879 -44.96 27.60 45.02
N PHE A 880 -43.90 27.33 44.24
CA PHE A 880 -43.94 26.28 43.23
C PHE A 880 -43.86 24.91 43.94
N SER A 881 -44.76 23.98 43.61
CA SER A 881 -44.71 22.62 44.17
C SER A 881 -43.42 21.91 43.72
N SER A 882 -42.80 21.10 44.58
CA SER A 882 -41.53 20.41 44.27
C SER A 882 -41.61 19.50 43.04
N ASN A 883 -42.81 19.14 42.59
CA ASN A 883 -43.06 18.28 41.44
C ASN A 883 -42.83 18.98 40.09
N THR A 884 -42.75 20.31 40.03
CA THR A 884 -42.61 21.04 38.75
C THR A 884 -41.18 20.96 38.18
N PHE A 885 -40.18 20.72 39.03
CA PHE A 885 -38.77 20.68 38.64
C PHE A 885 -38.09 19.33 38.90
N SER A 886 -38.81 18.34 39.45
CA SER A 886 -38.29 16.99 39.67
C SER A 886 -39.00 15.98 38.75
N PRO A 887 -38.27 15.13 38.02
CA PRO A 887 -38.84 14.05 37.24
C PRO A 887 -39.74 13.16 38.11
N LEU A 888 -40.91 12.78 37.60
CA LEU A 888 -41.82 11.85 38.28
C LEU A 888 -41.20 10.44 38.25
N MET A 889 -40.44 10.08 39.29
CA MET A 889 -39.92 8.73 39.43
C MET A 889 -41.06 7.72 39.65
N LYS A 890 -41.03 6.60 38.90
CA LYS A 890 -41.95 5.48 39.14
C LYS A 890 -41.70 4.89 40.55
N PRO A 891 -42.75 4.48 41.29
CA PRO A 891 -42.64 4.05 42.70
C PRO A 891 -41.76 2.81 42.98
N GLU A 892 -41.36 2.07 41.95
CA GLU A 892 -40.88 0.68 42.10
C GLU A 892 -39.37 0.55 42.39
N THR A 893 -38.63 1.66 42.54
CA THR A 893 -37.22 1.65 42.95
C THR A 893 -36.92 2.74 43.98
N LEU A 894 -37.46 2.62 45.19
CA LEU A 894 -37.15 3.52 46.31
C LEU A 894 -35.71 3.27 46.83
N LYS A 895 -34.72 3.84 46.12
CA LYS A 895 -33.42 4.17 46.70
C LYS A 895 -33.65 5.32 47.69
N MET A 896 -33.11 5.21 48.90
CA MET A 896 -33.19 6.31 49.87
C MET A 896 -32.26 7.42 49.40
N MET A 897 -32.81 8.57 49.05
CA MET A 897 -32.01 9.68 48.53
C MET A 897 -31.30 10.43 49.66
N PRO A 898 -29.96 10.57 49.61
CA PRO A 898 -29.24 11.37 50.60
C PRO A 898 -29.59 12.86 50.50
N GLU A 899 -29.83 13.51 51.64
CA GLU A 899 -30.22 14.93 51.72
C GLU A 899 -29.05 15.87 52.02
N LYS A 900 -27.84 15.32 52.22
CA LYS A 900 -26.64 16.11 52.54
C LYS A 900 -25.47 15.65 51.69
N PHE A 901 -24.63 16.60 51.31
CA PHE A 901 -23.33 16.37 50.70
C PHE A 901 -22.22 16.95 51.58
N SER A 902 -21.02 16.42 51.46
CA SER A 902 -19.84 16.94 52.16
C SER A 902 -18.62 16.91 51.27
N PHE A 903 -17.74 17.90 51.42
CA PHE A 903 -16.46 17.95 50.74
C PHE A 903 -15.46 17.08 51.52
N ARG A 904 -14.93 16.02 50.90
CA ARG A 904 -13.94 15.12 51.50
C ARG A 904 -12.78 14.94 50.53
N ASP A 905 -11.57 15.35 50.95
CA ASP A 905 -10.32 15.21 50.19
C ASP A 905 -10.46 15.64 48.72
N GLY A 906 -10.96 16.84 48.42
CA GLY A 906 -11.12 17.29 47.03
C GLY A 906 -12.43 16.91 46.33
N VAL A 907 -13.23 16.01 46.90
CA VAL A 907 -14.41 15.43 46.23
C VAL A 907 -15.68 15.72 47.03
N LEU A 908 -16.67 16.31 46.38
CA LEU A 908 -18.03 16.40 46.90
C LEU A 908 -18.75 15.08 46.67
N ASP A 909 -19.23 14.48 47.75
CA ASP A 909 -20.03 13.26 47.71
C ASP A 909 -21.17 13.29 48.75
N VAL A 910 -22.13 12.40 48.58
CA VAL A 910 -23.27 12.26 49.49
C VAL A 910 -22.85 11.77 50.87
N VAL A 911 -23.51 12.28 51.91
CA VAL A 911 -23.41 11.73 53.27
C VAL A 911 -24.52 10.71 53.43
N LEU A 912 -24.16 9.42 53.41
CA LEU A 912 -25.13 8.34 53.60
C LEU A 912 -25.66 8.34 55.05
N PRO A 913 -26.98 8.32 55.24
CA PRO A 913 -27.59 8.15 56.56
C PRO A 913 -27.22 6.81 57.19
N ALA A 914 -27.17 6.75 58.52
CA ALA A 914 -26.78 5.53 59.25
C ALA A 914 -27.73 4.34 58.97
N ASP A 915 -28.99 4.62 58.63
CA ASP A 915 -30.06 3.70 58.29
C ASP A 915 -30.21 3.44 56.78
N ALA A 916 -29.29 3.91 55.93
CA ALA A 916 -29.34 3.68 54.49
C ALA A 916 -29.38 2.18 54.16
N ASN A 917 -30.35 1.77 53.35
CA ASN A 917 -30.51 0.38 52.92
C ASN A 917 -29.36 -0.10 52.02
N GLU A 918 -29.19 -1.40 51.90
CA GLU A 918 -28.05 -2.01 51.17
C GLU A 918 -28.02 -1.59 49.69
N THR A 919 -29.18 -1.48 49.04
CA THR A 919 -29.26 -1.02 47.64
C THR A 919 -28.70 0.40 47.47
N THR A 920 -28.98 1.28 48.43
CA THR A 920 -28.47 2.65 48.46
C THR A 920 -26.97 2.66 48.73
N ARG A 921 -26.48 1.86 49.69
CA ARG A 921 -25.04 1.73 50.00
C ARG A 921 -24.24 1.21 48.82
N VAL A 922 -24.73 0.18 48.12
CA VAL A 922 -24.08 -0.38 46.93
C VAL A 922 -24.08 0.63 45.78
N TYR A 923 -25.20 1.33 45.56
CA TYR A 923 -25.30 2.33 44.49
C TYR A 923 -24.41 3.55 44.73
N PHE A 924 -24.28 4.01 45.97
CA PHE A 924 -23.43 5.13 46.41
C PHE A 924 -22.13 4.66 47.09
N ARG A 925 -21.59 3.50 46.68
CA ARG A 925 -20.27 3.03 47.13
C ARG A 925 -19.15 4.08 46.89
N PRO A 926 -18.11 4.15 47.73
CA PRO A 926 -17.00 5.10 47.55
C PRO A 926 -16.31 4.96 46.17
N LEU A 927 -15.88 6.09 45.62
CA LEU A 927 -15.04 6.13 44.43
C LEU A 927 -13.59 5.71 44.76
N PRO A 928 -12.82 5.19 43.79
CA PRO A 928 -11.38 5.02 43.90
C PRO A 928 -10.69 6.31 44.35
N THR A 929 -9.74 6.19 45.28
CA THR A 929 -9.00 7.31 45.84
C THR A 929 -7.94 7.85 44.87
N TRP A 930 -7.47 9.09 45.09
CA TRP A 930 -6.37 9.69 44.32
C TRP A 930 -5.13 8.79 44.34
N LYS A 931 -4.83 8.20 45.49
CA LYS A 931 -3.69 7.30 45.67
C LYS A 931 -3.80 6.06 44.78
N GLU A 932 -4.97 5.44 44.72
CA GLU A 932 -5.21 4.28 43.84
C GLU A 932 -5.10 4.66 42.36
N PHE A 933 -5.74 5.77 41.96
CA PHE A 933 -5.68 6.27 40.59
C PHE A 933 -4.26 6.63 40.16
N GLN A 934 -3.52 7.35 41.00
CA GLN A 934 -2.13 7.72 40.73
C GLN A 934 -1.23 6.49 40.56
N LEU A 935 -1.46 5.42 41.33
CA LEU A 935 -0.70 4.18 41.20
C LEU A 935 -1.06 3.41 39.92
N ASP A 936 -2.35 3.36 39.56
CA ASP A 936 -2.82 2.71 38.34
C ASP A 936 -2.30 3.45 37.08
N VAL A 937 -2.41 4.78 37.03
CA VAL A 937 -1.89 5.59 35.90
C VAL A 937 -0.38 5.41 35.74
N ARG A 938 0.40 5.44 36.83
CA ARG A 938 1.84 5.18 36.77
C ARG A 938 2.19 3.77 36.32
N ARG A 939 1.36 2.78 36.65
CA ARG A 939 1.53 1.42 36.11
C ARG A 939 1.30 1.43 34.60
N LEU A 940 0.24 2.08 34.12
CA LEU A 940 -0.05 2.18 32.69
C LEU A 940 1.04 2.92 31.91
N ARG A 941 1.54 4.05 32.43
CA ARG A 941 2.67 4.79 31.82
C ARG A 941 3.91 3.90 31.68
N ARG A 942 4.29 3.17 32.74
CA ARG A 942 5.40 2.20 32.66
C ARG A 942 5.15 1.13 31.61
N LEU A 943 3.95 0.54 31.61
CA LEU A 943 3.57 -0.47 30.62
C LEU A 943 3.65 0.05 29.18
N SER A 944 3.25 1.31 28.94
CA SER A 944 3.31 1.89 27.60
C SER A 944 4.72 2.11 27.07
N HIS A 945 5.72 2.16 27.96
CA HIS A 945 7.15 2.26 27.61
C HIS A 945 7.86 0.90 27.55
N GLU A 946 7.21 -0.19 27.94
CA GLU A 946 7.80 -1.53 27.87
C GLU A 946 7.91 -2.02 26.41
N ARG A 947 9.15 -2.24 25.95
CA ARG A 947 9.44 -2.60 24.56
C ARG A 947 8.68 -3.85 24.08
N ALA A 948 8.58 -4.89 24.90
CA ALA A 948 7.88 -6.12 24.53
C ALA A 948 6.39 -5.86 24.24
N VAL A 949 5.74 -5.06 25.09
CA VAL A 949 4.33 -4.69 24.96
C VAL A 949 4.10 -3.73 23.79
N GLN A 950 5.02 -2.80 23.56
CA GLN A 950 5.00 -1.93 22.37
C GLN A 950 5.08 -2.73 21.07
N LEU A 951 5.98 -3.72 20.98
CA LEU A 951 6.09 -4.57 19.80
C LEU A 951 4.83 -5.42 19.60
N TYR A 952 4.27 -5.97 20.68
CA TYR A 952 3.00 -6.70 20.64
C TYR A 952 1.87 -5.80 20.11
N ALA A 953 1.68 -4.62 20.71
CA ALA A 953 0.62 -3.69 20.33
C ALA A 953 0.79 -3.17 18.89
N THR A 954 2.02 -2.83 18.48
CA THR A 954 2.33 -2.42 17.10
C THR A 954 1.91 -3.49 16.11
N LYS A 955 2.28 -4.75 16.37
CA LYS A 955 1.88 -5.89 15.54
C LYS A 955 0.36 -6.04 15.44
N ARG A 956 -0.37 -5.86 16.55
CA ARG A 956 -1.85 -5.93 16.54
C ARG A 956 -2.45 -4.79 15.73
N LEU A 957 -1.95 -3.57 15.89
CA LEU A 957 -2.43 -2.37 15.19
C LEU A 957 -2.17 -2.43 13.68
N GLU A 958 -0.97 -2.88 13.26
CA GLU A 958 -0.64 -3.10 11.86
C GLU A 958 -1.54 -4.16 11.22
N MET A 959 -1.91 -5.20 11.98
CA MET A 959 -2.85 -6.23 11.52
C MET A 959 -4.25 -5.66 11.30
N LEU A 960 -4.76 -4.81 12.20
CA LEU A 960 -6.05 -4.14 12.05
C LEU A 960 -6.07 -3.27 10.79
N GLU A 961 -5.00 -2.51 10.57
CA GLU A 961 -4.82 -1.68 9.38
C GLU A 961 -4.75 -2.51 8.08
N CYS A 962 -3.98 -3.60 8.08
CA CYS A 962 -3.88 -4.49 6.91
C CYS A 962 -5.23 -5.15 6.58
N LYS A 963 -5.99 -5.58 7.60
CA LYS A 963 -7.35 -6.12 7.39
C LYS A 963 -8.27 -5.08 6.76
N PHE A 964 -8.23 -3.83 7.24
CA PHE A 964 -9.05 -2.76 6.66
C PHE A 964 -8.66 -2.47 5.21
N ASN A 965 -7.37 -2.35 4.92
CA ASN A 965 -6.89 -2.10 3.55
C ASN A 965 -7.28 -3.25 2.60
N LEU A 966 -7.19 -4.50 3.07
CA LEU A 966 -7.61 -5.66 2.30
C LEU A 966 -9.14 -5.68 2.12
N HIS A 967 -9.92 -5.31 3.13
CA HIS A 967 -11.38 -5.19 3.02
C HIS A 967 -11.76 -4.18 1.95
N VAL A 968 -11.23 -2.95 2.03
CA VAL A 968 -11.48 -1.89 1.03
C VAL A 968 -11.02 -2.31 -0.36
N ALA A 969 -9.88 -2.99 -0.49
CA ALA A 969 -9.40 -3.47 -1.79
C ALA A 969 -10.28 -4.60 -2.38
N LEU A 970 -10.92 -5.41 -1.52
CA LEU A 970 -11.79 -6.52 -1.95
C LEU A 970 -13.21 -6.08 -2.26
N THR A 971 -13.77 -5.16 -1.46
CA THR A 971 -15.08 -4.59 -1.75
C THR A 971 -14.99 -3.62 -2.91
N ASN A 972 -13.90 -2.84 -2.98
CA ASN A 972 -13.73 -1.71 -3.89
C ASN A 972 -14.81 -0.65 -3.58
N ASP A 973 -14.47 0.63 -3.41
CA ASP A 973 -15.42 1.67 -2.91
C ASP A 973 -16.81 1.62 -3.60
N ASP A 974 -16.85 1.16 -4.85
CA ASP A 974 -18.07 0.92 -5.62
C ASP A 974 -19.00 -0.20 -5.13
N GLN A 975 -18.55 -1.36 -4.61
CA GLN A 975 -19.50 -2.33 -4.03
C GLN A 975 -20.09 -1.82 -2.72
N GLU A 976 -19.30 -1.09 -1.93
CA GLU A 976 -19.81 -0.39 -0.75
C GLU A 976 -20.88 0.66 -1.13
N ASN A 977 -20.77 1.26 -2.32
CA ASN A 977 -21.77 2.19 -2.85
C ASN A 977 -22.94 1.54 -3.63
N HIS A 978 -22.90 0.23 -3.89
CA HIS A 978 -23.87 -0.49 -4.72
C HIS A 978 -24.13 -1.90 -4.13
N ALA A 979 -24.90 -2.03 -3.04
CA ALA A 979 -25.47 -3.34 -2.74
C ALA A 979 -26.45 -3.69 -3.88
N ARG A 980 -26.31 -4.91 -4.43
CA ARG A 980 -26.81 -5.27 -5.76
C ARG A 980 -28.33 -5.18 -5.95
N ASP A 981 -29.12 -5.05 -4.89
CA ASP A 981 -30.58 -5.13 -4.95
C ASP A 981 -31.35 -3.97 -4.27
N ALA A 982 -30.66 -2.98 -3.70
CA ALA A 982 -31.30 -1.79 -3.14
C ALA A 982 -31.44 -0.68 -4.20
N PRO A 983 -32.52 0.12 -4.21
CA PRO A 983 -32.66 1.21 -5.18
C PRO A 983 -31.47 2.16 -5.07
N VAL A 984 -30.80 2.41 -6.21
CA VAL A 984 -29.53 3.17 -6.38
C VAL A 984 -29.46 4.50 -5.60
N LEU A 985 -30.61 5.07 -5.22
CA LEU A 985 -30.73 6.32 -4.47
C LEU A 985 -30.49 6.20 -2.95
N PHE A 986 -30.55 5.01 -2.35
CA PHE A 986 -30.55 4.87 -0.88
C PHE A 986 -29.18 4.57 -0.25
N GLU A 987 -28.21 4.08 -1.03
CA GLU A 987 -26.95 3.55 -0.46
C GLU A 987 -25.68 4.30 -0.86
N LYS A 988 -25.76 5.27 -1.80
CA LYS A 988 -24.59 6.10 -2.08
C LYS A 988 -24.31 7.00 -0.87
N GLY A 989 -23.08 6.89 -0.35
CA GLY A 989 -22.60 7.76 0.71
C GLY A 989 -22.80 9.23 0.32
N ASP A 990 -23.46 9.99 1.18
CA ASP A 990 -23.83 11.39 0.93
C ASP A 990 -23.58 12.20 2.20
N LEU A 991 -22.42 12.87 2.24
CA LEU A 991 -22.02 13.71 3.35
C LEU A 991 -23.05 14.80 3.66
N TYR A 992 -23.79 15.31 2.67
CA TYR A 992 -24.73 16.41 2.88
C TYR A 992 -26.02 15.95 3.57
N LYS A 993 -26.44 14.69 3.35
CA LYS A 993 -27.62 14.10 4.00
C LYS A 993 -27.30 13.35 5.28
N CYS A 994 -26.04 12.97 5.51
CA CYS A 994 -25.60 12.43 6.79
C CYS A 994 -25.62 13.50 7.87
N VAL A 995 -26.21 13.17 9.01
CA VAL A 995 -26.09 13.99 10.20
C VAL A 995 -24.66 13.91 10.71
N LYS A 996 -24.02 15.07 10.92
CA LYS A 996 -22.72 15.17 11.58
C LYS A 996 -22.76 16.18 12.71
N VAL A 997 -22.01 15.89 13.76
CA VAL A 997 -21.92 16.74 14.95
C VAL A 997 -20.49 17.25 15.07
N ASP A 998 -20.35 18.57 15.19
CA ASP A 998 -19.10 19.18 15.63
C ASP A 998 -18.93 18.98 17.13
N VAL A 999 -18.37 17.83 17.50
CA VAL A 999 -18.17 17.40 18.89
C VAL A 999 -17.06 18.19 19.58
N HIS A 1000 -16.23 18.90 18.81
CA HIS A 1000 -15.08 19.62 19.32
C HIS A 1000 -14.95 21.03 18.73
N CYS A 1001 -15.63 22.00 19.36
CA CYS A 1001 -15.56 23.40 18.99
C CYS A 1001 -15.74 24.36 20.20
N HIS A 1002 -14.93 25.41 20.28
CA HIS A 1002 -15.03 26.48 21.26
C HIS A 1002 -16.00 27.57 20.81
N MET A 1003 -17.02 27.92 21.61
CA MET A 1003 -18.03 28.90 21.17
C MET A 1003 -17.43 30.27 20.85
N ALA A 1004 -16.40 30.70 21.60
CA ALA A 1004 -15.71 31.98 21.35
C ALA A 1004 -15.02 32.04 19.97
N ALA A 1005 -14.79 30.89 19.34
CA ALA A 1005 -14.30 30.77 17.97
C ALA A 1005 -15.29 30.03 17.05
N GLY A 1006 -16.54 29.81 17.47
CA GLY A 1006 -17.52 29.00 16.74
C GLY A 1006 -18.19 29.70 15.56
N MET A 1007 -18.08 31.02 15.46
CA MET A 1007 -18.52 31.81 14.31
C MET A 1007 -17.38 32.00 13.31
N THR A 1008 -17.70 32.24 12.04
CA THR A 1008 -16.68 32.56 11.03
C THR A 1008 -16.17 33.99 11.20
N ALA A 1009 -14.96 34.26 10.68
CA ALA A 1009 -14.39 35.61 10.71
C ALA A 1009 -15.22 36.63 9.90
N LYS A 1010 -15.91 36.17 8.84
CA LYS A 1010 -16.83 37.00 8.06
C LYS A 1010 -18.05 37.40 8.89
N GLU A 1011 -18.66 36.46 9.62
CA GLU A 1011 -19.79 36.74 10.51
C GLU A 1011 -19.42 37.75 11.61
N LEU A 1012 -18.27 37.55 12.26
CA LEU A 1012 -17.78 38.48 13.28
C LEU A 1012 -17.57 39.88 12.70
N LEU A 1013 -16.93 39.98 11.53
CA LEU A 1013 -16.70 41.27 10.87
C LEU A 1013 -18.01 41.97 10.52
N SER A 1014 -18.96 41.25 9.90
CA SER A 1014 -20.26 41.79 9.52
C SER A 1014 -21.03 42.30 10.74
N CYS A 1015 -21.03 41.54 11.83
CA CYS A 1015 -21.65 41.97 13.08
C CYS A 1015 -20.99 43.23 13.64
N ILE A 1016 -19.66 43.29 13.67
CA ILE A 1016 -18.94 44.48 14.17
C ILE A 1016 -19.30 45.71 13.31
N LYS A 1017 -19.26 45.59 11.98
CA LYS A 1017 -19.62 46.69 11.07
C LYS A 1017 -21.06 47.15 11.31
N GLU A 1018 -22.00 46.22 11.37
CA GLU A 1018 -23.41 46.53 11.61
C GLU A 1018 -23.62 47.25 12.95
N LYS A 1019 -23.01 46.75 14.04
CA LYS A 1019 -23.18 47.34 15.37
C LYS A 1019 -22.59 48.75 15.44
N VAL A 1020 -21.42 48.98 14.85
CA VAL A 1020 -20.84 50.33 14.85
C VAL A 1020 -21.66 51.30 14.00
N GLN A 1021 -22.29 50.85 12.91
CA GLN A 1021 -23.13 51.71 12.06
C GLN A 1021 -24.49 52.03 12.70
N LYS A 1022 -25.16 51.03 13.29
CA LYS A 1022 -26.55 51.15 13.73
C LYS A 1022 -26.73 51.37 15.24
N HIS A 1023 -25.70 51.06 16.03
CA HIS A 1023 -25.75 51.04 17.51
C HIS A 1023 -24.53 51.76 18.13
N ALA A 1024 -24.06 52.84 17.49
CA ALA A 1024 -22.91 53.60 17.98
C ALA A 1024 -23.11 54.18 19.39
N ASP A 1025 -24.37 54.48 19.76
CA ASP A 1025 -24.72 55.08 21.04
C ASP A 1025 -24.89 54.05 22.18
N ASP A 1026 -24.80 52.75 21.89
CA ASP A 1026 -24.86 51.71 22.93
C ASP A 1026 -23.70 51.91 23.91
N VAL A 1027 -23.99 51.96 25.21
CA VAL A 1027 -22.98 52.06 26.26
C VAL A 1027 -22.35 50.69 26.48
N VAL A 1028 -21.05 50.58 26.20
CA VAL A 1028 -20.33 49.29 26.14
C VAL A 1028 -19.33 49.09 27.28
N ASP A 1029 -18.91 50.16 27.96
CA ASP A 1029 -17.94 50.09 29.05
C ASP A 1029 -18.04 51.32 29.97
N VAL A 1030 -17.33 51.28 31.09
CA VAL A 1030 -17.13 52.42 32.00
C VAL A 1030 -15.64 52.65 32.19
N GLU A 1031 -15.20 53.87 31.94
CA GLU A 1031 -13.79 54.24 32.08
C GLU A 1031 -13.35 54.19 33.55
N ARG A 1032 -12.32 53.38 33.83
CA ARG A 1032 -11.79 53.20 35.18
C ARG A 1032 -11.18 54.51 35.69
N GLY A 1033 -11.67 54.98 36.84
CA GLY A 1033 -11.20 56.19 37.53
C GLY A 1033 -12.14 57.37 37.39
N THR A 1034 -12.71 57.61 36.21
CA THR A 1034 -13.66 58.71 35.99
C THR A 1034 -15.12 58.29 36.22
N GLY A 1035 -15.42 56.99 36.05
CA GLY A 1035 -16.79 56.49 36.08
C GLY A 1035 -17.60 56.90 34.84
N ARG A 1036 -16.96 57.48 33.83
CA ARG A 1036 -17.63 57.93 32.61
C ARG A 1036 -18.03 56.73 31.75
N PHE A 1037 -19.29 56.70 31.34
CA PHE A 1037 -19.78 55.74 30.35
C PHE A 1037 -19.06 55.92 29.00
N VAL A 1038 -18.71 54.80 28.37
CA VAL A 1038 -18.08 54.76 27.05
C VAL A 1038 -19.06 54.12 26.07
N THR A 1039 -19.39 54.82 24.98
CA THR A 1039 -20.25 54.26 23.93
C THR A 1039 -19.46 53.43 22.92
N LEU A 1040 -20.13 52.59 22.14
CA LEU A 1040 -19.49 51.81 21.07
C LEU A 1040 -18.78 52.71 20.06
N GLY A 1041 -19.40 53.82 19.69
CA GLY A 1041 -18.83 54.83 18.80
C GLY A 1041 -17.57 55.47 19.39
N GLU A 1042 -17.58 55.80 20.69
CA GLU A 1042 -16.39 56.29 21.39
C GLU A 1042 -15.28 55.24 21.47
N LEU A 1043 -15.61 53.98 21.74
CA LEU A 1043 -14.65 52.88 21.76
C LEU A 1043 -13.95 52.71 20.41
N PHE A 1044 -14.71 52.76 19.31
CA PHE A 1044 -14.16 52.69 17.95
C PHE A 1044 -13.39 53.95 17.55
N THR A 1045 -13.78 55.11 18.06
CA THR A 1045 -13.01 56.35 17.88
C THR A 1045 -11.65 56.25 18.58
N LYS A 1046 -11.62 55.75 19.83
CA LYS A 1046 -10.37 55.49 20.57
C LYS A 1046 -9.47 54.49 19.84
N LEU A 1047 -10.05 53.42 19.28
CA LEU A 1047 -9.33 52.43 18.47
C LEU A 1047 -8.68 53.07 17.22
N ARG A 1048 -9.39 53.98 16.54
CA ARG A 1048 -8.87 54.71 15.38
C ARG A 1048 -7.73 55.68 15.72
N THR A 1049 -7.72 56.22 16.94
CA THR A 1049 -6.68 57.17 17.39
C THR A 1049 -5.45 56.50 18.02
N SER A 1050 -5.47 55.19 18.26
CA SER A 1050 -4.35 54.50 18.90
C SER A 1050 -3.16 54.42 17.93
N PRO A 1051 -1.95 54.82 18.32
CA PRO A 1051 -0.79 54.95 17.42
C PRO A 1051 -0.19 53.61 16.93
N VAL A 1052 -0.90 52.49 17.13
CA VAL A 1052 -0.46 51.16 16.72
C VAL A 1052 -1.31 50.71 15.52
N GLN A 1053 -0.71 50.87 14.32
CA GLN A 1053 -1.15 50.49 12.97
C GLN A 1053 -1.83 51.61 12.17
N GLY A 1054 -1.03 52.20 11.28
CA GLY A 1054 -1.43 53.24 10.35
C GLY A 1054 -2.50 52.79 9.38
N ALA A 1055 -3.69 53.34 9.58
CA ALA A 1055 -4.54 53.97 8.57
C ALA A 1055 -5.79 54.43 9.32
N ALA A 1056 -6.28 55.64 9.03
CA ALA A 1056 -7.63 56.01 9.41
C ALA A 1056 -8.59 55.12 8.58
N VAL A 1057 -8.84 53.90 9.05
CA VAL A 1057 -9.64 52.93 8.29
C VAL A 1057 -11.10 53.30 8.47
N ASN A 1058 -11.71 53.81 7.39
CA ASN A 1058 -13.15 53.95 7.30
C ASN A 1058 -13.78 52.58 7.56
N LEU A 1059 -14.95 52.56 8.19
CA LEU A 1059 -15.57 51.31 8.63
C LEU A 1059 -15.80 50.33 7.46
N GLU A 1060 -16.01 50.88 6.26
CA GLU A 1060 -16.25 50.14 5.02
C GLU A 1060 -15.00 49.34 4.58
N ASP A 1061 -13.80 49.87 4.84
CA ASP A 1061 -12.51 49.29 4.43
C ASP A 1061 -12.02 48.16 5.36
N LEU A 1062 -12.69 47.92 6.50
CA LEU A 1062 -12.32 46.82 7.39
C LEU A 1062 -12.56 45.47 6.67
N THR A 1063 -11.53 44.64 6.61
CA THR A 1063 -11.60 43.29 6.00
C THR A 1063 -11.44 42.21 7.06
N VAL A 1064 -11.65 40.94 6.67
CA VAL A 1064 -11.40 39.79 7.56
C VAL A 1064 -9.94 39.77 8.04
N ALA A 1065 -9.00 40.18 7.18
CA ALA A 1065 -7.59 40.26 7.54
C ALA A 1065 -7.34 41.30 8.65
N SER A 1066 -8.08 42.41 8.64
CA SER A 1066 -7.99 43.47 9.66
C SER A 1066 -8.30 42.94 11.07
N LEU A 1067 -9.18 41.92 11.21
CA LEU A 1067 -9.52 41.32 12.50
C LEU A 1067 -8.33 40.63 13.18
N LYS A 1068 -7.29 40.19 12.45
CA LYS A 1068 -6.12 39.46 12.98
C LYS A 1068 -6.43 38.16 13.74
N VAL A 1069 -7.59 37.56 13.47
CA VAL A 1069 -8.09 36.36 14.15
C VAL A 1069 -7.64 35.03 13.54
N LYS A 1070 -7.09 35.03 12.31
CA LYS A 1070 -6.66 33.79 11.64
C LYS A 1070 -5.33 33.27 12.17
N ALA A 1071 -5.24 31.95 12.36
CA ALA A 1071 -3.97 31.27 12.61
C ALA A 1071 -3.11 31.23 11.34
N GLY A 1072 -1.80 31.15 11.51
CA GLY A 1072 -0.83 31.19 10.41
C GLY A 1072 0.52 30.62 10.83
N LYS A 1073 1.56 30.81 10.02
CA LYS A 1073 2.90 30.24 10.33
C LYS A 1073 3.43 30.62 11.72
N GLY A 1074 3.11 31.82 12.22
CA GLY A 1074 3.55 32.30 13.53
C GLY A 1074 2.94 31.57 14.73
N THR A 1075 1.76 30.97 14.58
CA THR A 1075 1.08 30.27 15.70
C THR A 1075 1.62 28.87 15.94
N PHE A 1076 2.40 28.30 15.01
CA PHE A 1076 2.90 26.94 15.12
C PHE A 1076 3.87 26.82 16.31
N ASN A 1077 3.54 25.95 17.28
CA ASN A 1077 4.21 25.81 18.58
C ASN A 1077 4.27 27.09 19.44
N ARG A 1078 3.43 28.10 19.16
CA ARG A 1078 3.39 29.39 19.88
C ARG A 1078 2.00 29.64 20.45
N PHE A 1079 1.71 28.98 21.57
CA PHE A 1079 0.41 29.06 22.24
C PHE A 1079 0.09 30.49 22.72
N ASP A 1080 1.11 31.29 23.02
CA ASP A 1080 0.99 32.71 23.34
C ASP A 1080 0.45 33.53 22.14
N GLU A 1081 1.00 33.30 20.94
CA GLU A 1081 0.49 33.93 19.72
C GLU A 1081 -0.91 33.44 19.34
N PHE A 1082 -1.19 32.14 19.57
CA PHE A 1082 -2.53 31.56 19.37
C PHE A 1082 -3.58 32.21 20.27
N ASN A 1083 -3.32 32.35 21.57
CA ASN A 1083 -4.24 32.99 22.50
C ASN A 1083 -4.59 34.43 22.10
N GLY A 1084 -3.65 35.14 21.48
CA GLY A 1084 -3.87 36.47 20.93
C GLY A 1084 -4.89 36.53 19.79
N ARG A 1085 -5.14 35.42 19.08
CA ARG A 1085 -6.09 35.34 17.95
C ARG A 1085 -7.55 35.49 18.35
N TYR A 1086 -7.86 35.33 19.64
CA TYR A 1086 -9.17 35.66 20.18
C TYR A 1086 -9.42 37.18 20.32
N ASN A 1087 -8.43 38.04 20.08
CA ASN A 1087 -8.56 39.49 20.21
C ASN A 1087 -8.83 40.13 18.83
N PRO A 1088 -10.08 40.52 18.50
CA PRO A 1088 -10.37 41.19 17.23
C PRO A 1088 -9.58 42.50 17.14
N PHE A 1089 -8.95 42.71 15.99
CA PHE A 1089 -8.02 43.83 15.73
C PHE A 1089 -6.84 43.88 16.72
N GLY A 1090 -6.54 42.77 17.41
CA GLY A 1090 -5.54 42.72 18.48
C GLY A 1090 -5.98 43.41 19.79
N ASN A 1091 -7.26 43.77 19.94
CA ASN A 1091 -7.75 44.48 21.12
C ASN A 1091 -8.58 43.56 22.05
N SER A 1092 -8.15 43.45 23.32
CA SER A 1092 -8.81 42.60 24.32
C SER A 1092 -10.16 43.14 24.81
N ALA A 1093 -10.41 44.45 24.71
CA ALA A 1093 -11.71 45.03 25.03
C ALA A 1093 -12.77 44.57 24.02
N LEU A 1094 -12.42 44.49 22.73
CA LEU A 1094 -13.32 43.96 21.69
C LEU A 1094 -13.59 42.46 21.87
N ARG A 1095 -12.60 41.68 22.30
CA ARG A 1095 -12.83 40.28 22.71
C ARG A 1095 -13.86 40.20 23.85
N THR A 1096 -13.71 41.06 24.86
CA THR A 1096 -14.61 41.10 26.01
C THR A 1096 -16.03 41.50 25.59
N LEU A 1097 -16.16 42.47 24.68
CA LEU A 1097 -17.46 42.94 24.20
C LEU A 1097 -18.18 41.92 23.29
N PHE A 1098 -17.48 41.34 22.31
CA PHE A 1098 -18.10 40.50 21.27
C PHE A 1098 -18.02 38.99 21.52
N LEU A 1099 -17.09 38.50 22.36
CA LEU A 1099 -16.78 37.07 22.49
C LEU A 1099 -16.77 36.57 23.95
N LYS A 1100 -17.30 37.33 24.91
CA LYS A 1100 -17.48 36.91 26.31
C LYS A 1100 -18.95 37.02 26.74
N THR A 1101 -19.36 36.10 27.61
CA THR A 1101 -20.70 36.04 28.20
C THR A 1101 -20.88 37.06 29.32
N ASP A 1102 -19.82 37.36 30.05
CA ASP A 1102 -19.79 38.36 31.11
C ASP A 1102 -19.01 39.60 30.65
N ASN A 1103 -19.73 40.71 30.48
CA ASN A 1103 -19.21 42.03 30.18
C ASN A 1103 -20.22 43.11 30.62
N PHE A 1104 -19.89 44.38 30.43
CA PHE A 1104 -20.76 45.50 30.83
C PHE A 1104 -22.18 45.43 30.24
N MET A 1105 -22.33 44.91 29.02
CA MET A 1105 -23.62 44.72 28.34
C MET A 1105 -24.29 43.38 28.65
N GLY A 1106 -23.80 42.60 29.61
CA GLY A 1106 -24.30 41.26 29.91
C GLY A 1106 -24.21 40.30 28.72
N GLY A 1107 -23.16 40.41 27.90
CA GLY A 1107 -22.86 39.47 26.81
C GLY A 1107 -23.82 39.49 25.63
N ARG A 1108 -24.64 40.55 25.47
CA ARG A 1108 -25.68 40.67 24.45
C ARG A 1108 -25.18 40.43 23.02
N TYR A 1109 -24.10 41.10 22.59
CA TYR A 1109 -23.59 40.96 21.23
C TYR A 1109 -23.04 39.57 20.94
N PHE A 1110 -22.41 38.93 21.92
CA PHE A 1110 -21.96 37.56 21.75
C PHE A 1110 -23.15 36.60 21.57
N ALA A 1111 -24.22 36.78 22.36
CA ALA A 1111 -25.43 35.99 22.21
C ALA A 1111 -26.13 36.21 20.85
N GLU A 1112 -26.10 37.43 20.31
CA GLU A 1112 -26.62 37.73 18.97
C GLU A 1112 -25.85 36.98 17.88
N LEU A 1113 -24.51 36.96 17.95
CA LEU A 1113 -23.65 36.18 17.05
C LEU A 1113 -23.94 34.68 17.15
N ILE A 1114 -24.07 34.15 18.37
CA ILE A 1114 -24.41 32.73 18.61
C ILE A 1114 -25.73 32.36 17.94
N ARG A 1115 -26.77 33.20 18.08
CA ARG A 1115 -28.07 32.95 17.45
C ARG A 1115 -28.02 33.00 15.92
N GLN A 1116 -27.10 33.76 15.32
CA GLN A 1116 -26.87 33.72 13.87
C GLN A 1116 -26.22 32.39 13.47
N THR A 1117 -25.20 31.95 14.20
CA THR A 1117 -24.56 30.64 13.97
C THR A 1117 -25.56 29.49 14.04
N PHE A 1118 -26.46 29.49 15.05
CA PHE A 1118 -27.49 28.47 15.18
C PHE A 1118 -28.53 28.49 14.06
N ARG A 1119 -28.92 29.67 13.57
CA ARG A 1119 -29.82 29.78 12.42
C ARG A 1119 -29.22 29.16 11.17
N ARG A 1120 -27.94 29.45 10.88
CA ARG A 1120 -27.22 28.82 9.76
C ARG A 1120 -27.18 27.30 9.87
N GLN A 1121 -26.89 26.76 11.06
CA GLN A 1121 -26.91 25.31 11.28
C GLN A 1121 -28.30 24.71 11.06
N ALA A 1122 -29.35 25.41 11.52
CA ALA A 1122 -30.73 24.96 11.34
C ALA A 1122 -31.15 24.94 9.86
N GLU A 1123 -30.69 25.91 9.08
CA GLU A 1123 -30.94 26.00 7.63
C GLU A 1123 -30.25 24.88 6.85
N ASP A 1124 -29.08 24.38 7.30
CA ASP A 1124 -28.41 23.21 6.71
C ASP A 1124 -29.15 21.89 7.01
N GLY A 1125 -29.70 21.76 8.22
CA GLY A 1125 -30.55 20.63 8.64
C GLY A 1125 -29.79 19.34 9.01
N HIS A 1126 -28.50 19.22 8.69
CA HIS A 1126 -27.70 18.02 8.95
C HIS A 1126 -26.42 18.28 9.76
N VAL A 1127 -26.09 19.55 10.06
CA VAL A 1127 -24.97 19.95 10.92
C VAL A 1127 -25.45 20.35 12.31
N PHE A 1128 -24.86 19.72 13.32
CA PHE A 1128 -25.10 19.98 14.75
C PHE A 1128 -23.79 20.28 15.47
N SER A 1129 -23.85 20.81 16.70
CA SER A 1129 -22.63 21.15 17.44
C SER A 1129 -22.73 20.90 18.94
N GLU A 1130 -21.56 20.75 19.57
CA GLU A 1130 -21.38 20.78 21.01
C GLU A 1130 -20.42 21.90 21.41
N TYR A 1131 -20.91 23.13 21.36
CA TYR A 1131 -20.08 24.29 21.65
C TYR A 1131 -19.66 24.38 23.12
N ARG A 1132 -18.42 24.81 23.35
CA ARG A 1132 -17.85 24.97 24.69
C ARG A 1132 -18.02 26.40 25.24
N LEU A 1133 -18.52 26.50 26.47
CA LEU A 1133 -18.56 27.72 27.29
C LEU A 1133 -17.65 27.58 28.51
N SER A 1134 -17.02 28.67 28.94
CA SER A 1134 -16.04 28.62 30.04
C SER A 1134 -16.68 28.88 31.41
N ILE A 1135 -16.31 28.04 32.38
CA ILE A 1135 -16.37 28.34 33.82
C ILE A 1135 -14.94 28.34 34.32
N TYR A 1136 -14.53 29.39 35.02
CA TYR A 1136 -13.14 29.59 35.44
C TYR A 1136 -12.89 29.09 36.86
N GLY A 1137 -13.93 28.92 37.69
CA GLY A 1137 -13.79 28.44 39.07
C GLY A 1137 -13.20 29.48 40.02
N ARG A 1138 -13.29 30.77 39.68
CA ARG A 1138 -12.80 31.86 40.55
C ARG A 1138 -13.76 32.15 41.69
N GLN A 1139 -15.07 32.06 41.41
CA GLN A 1139 -16.14 32.40 42.34
C GLN A 1139 -17.35 31.48 42.09
N ARG A 1140 -18.10 31.16 43.17
CA ARG A 1140 -19.26 30.26 43.12
C ARG A 1140 -20.38 30.71 42.18
N HIS A 1141 -20.61 32.02 42.07
CA HIS A 1141 -21.75 32.56 41.31
C HIS A 1141 -21.54 32.60 39.78
N GLU A 1142 -20.37 32.19 39.27
CA GLU A 1142 -20.11 32.11 37.82
C GLU A 1142 -21.16 31.24 37.11
N TRP A 1143 -21.62 30.16 37.75
CA TRP A 1143 -22.68 29.29 37.22
C TRP A 1143 -24.03 29.98 37.08
N ASP A 1144 -24.50 30.65 38.14
CA ASP A 1144 -25.77 31.37 38.10
C ASP A 1144 -25.73 32.53 37.09
N GLN A 1145 -24.57 33.19 36.95
CA GLN A 1145 -24.37 34.24 35.96
C GLN A 1145 -24.44 33.69 34.53
N LEU A 1146 -23.77 32.58 34.24
CA LEU A 1146 -23.79 31.94 32.93
C LEU A 1146 -25.18 31.39 32.59
N ALA A 1147 -25.85 30.76 33.55
CA ALA A 1147 -27.21 30.25 33.39
C ALA A 1147 -28.22 31.37 33.11
N ARG A 1148 -28.16 32.48 33.85
CA ARG A 1148 -28.96 33.67 33.58
C ARG A 1148 -28.67 34.24 32.19
N TRP A 1149 -27.39 34.35 31.81
CA TRP A 1149 -27.01 34.82 30.48
C TRP A 1149 -27.63 33.97 29.38
N MET A 1150 -27.56 32.64 29.50
CA MET A 1150 -28.08 31.68 28.52
C MET A 1150 -29.60 31.83 28.33
N VAL A 1151 -30.32 31.91 29.44
CA VAL A 1151 -31.78 32.01 29.48
C VAL A 1151 -32.26 33.38 28.97
N LEU A 1152 -31.70 34.47 29.51
CA LEU A 1152 -32.14 35.83 29.19
C LEU A 1152 -31.81 36.26 27.76
N ASN A 1153 -30.76 35.70 27.15
CA ASN A 1153 -30.41 35.99 25.77
C ASN A 1153 -30.97 34.97 24.75
N HIS A 1154 -31.77 33.99 25.19
CA HIS A 1154 -32.38 32.96 24.34
C HIS A 1154 -31.37 32.20 23.46
N VAL A 1155 -30.25 31.76 24.04
CA VAL A 1155 -29.22 30.99 23.32
C VAL A 1155 -29.34 29.48 23.55
N SER A 1156 -30.51 28.99 23.98
CA SER A 1156 -30.85 27.57 23.82
C SER A 1156 -31.30 27.32 22.39
N HIS A 1157 -30.80 26.25 21.76
CA HIS A 1157 -31.19 25.88 20.40
C HIS A 1157 -31.16 24.38 20.18
N SER A 1158 -32.05 23.88 19.33
CA SER A 1158 -32.16 22.45 19.04
C SER A 1158 -30.94 21.88 18.32
N THR A 1159 -30.17 22.70 17.59
CA THR A 1159 -28.97 22.27 16.85
C THR A 1159 -27.72 22.13 17.72
N ASN A 1160 -27.78 22.53 19.00
CA ASN A 1160 -26.61 22.59 19.87
C ASN A 1160 -26.86 21.96 21.25
N ARG A 1161 -25.84 21.31 21.79
CA ARG A 1161 -25.71 21.05 23.23
C ARG A 1161 -24.48 21.78 23.76
N TRP A 1162 -24.48 22.12 25.05
CA TRP A 1162 -23.36 22.86 25.63
C TRP A 1162 -22.36 21.90 26.27
N MET A 1163 -21.07 22.18 26.10
CA MET A 1163 -19.99 21.62 26.90
C MET A 1163 -19.43 22.73 27.81
N VAL A 1164 -19.06 22.40 29.04
CA VAL A 1164 -18.42 23.35 29.94
C VAL A 1164 -16.92 23.10 29.98
N GLN A 1165 -16.15 24.04 29.47
CA GLN A 1165 -14.70 23.98 29.54
C GLN A 1165 -14.18 24.69 30.78
N ILE A 1166 -13.20 24.09 31.45
CA ILE A 1166 -12.52 24.64 32.62
C ILE A 1166 -11.05 24.88 32.26
N PRO A 1167 -10.64 26.15 32.09
CA PRO A 1167 -9.23 26.47 31.89
C PRO A 1167 -8.37 26.14 33.11
N ARG A 1168 -7.23 25.48 32.93
CA ARG A 1168 -6.31 25.06 34.01
C ARG A 1168 -5.45 26.23 34.53
N LEU A 1169 -6.10 27.32 34.96
CA LEU A 1169 -5.47 28.60 35.30
C LEU A 1169 -5.32 28.84 36.82
N TYR A 1170 -5.28 27.77 37.64
CA TYR A 1170 -5.16 27.87 39.10
C TYR A 1170 -4.02 28.80 39.51
N PHE A 1171 -2.84 28.63 38.90
CA PHE A 1171 -1.63 29.40 39.22
C PHE A 1171 -1.83 30.92 39.03
N ILE A 1172 -2.61 31.34 38.03
CA ILE A 1172 -2.91 32.76 37.79
C ILE A 1172 -3.82 33.31 38.89
N TYR A 1173 -4.88 32.59 39.23
CA TYR A 1173 -5.83 33.02 40.24
C TYR A 1173 -5.23 33.01 41.64
N ARG A 1174 -4.37 32.04 41.92
CA ARG A 1174 -3.60 31.97 43.15
C ARG A 1174 -2.61 33.13 43.27
N LYS A 1175 -1.84 33.40 42.22
CA LYS A 1175 -0.89 34.53 42.16
C LYS A 1175 -1.58 35.89 42.38
N ASN A 1176 -2.80 36.04 41.88
CA ASN A 1176 -3.59 37.27 42.02
C ASN A 1176 -4.43 37.33 43.32
N GLY A 1177 -4.31 36.34 44.22
CA GLY A 1177 -5.05 36.31 45.49
C GLY A 1177 -6.56 36.14 45.34
N ILE A 1178 -7.03 35.63 44.19
CA ILE A 1178 -8.47 35.39 43.94
C ILE A 1178 -8.95 34.13 44.66
N ILE A 1179 -8.08 33.12 44.76
CA ILE A 1179 -8.33 31.84 45.43
C ILE A 1179 -7.16 31.48 46.37
N SER A 1180 -7.46 30.74 47.43
CA SER A 1180 -6.55 30.35 48.50
C SER A 1180 -5.90 28.97 48.30
N SER A 1181 -6.61 28.03 47.68
CA SER A 1181 -6.19 26.64 47.48
C SER A 1181 -6.83 26.05 46.23
N PHE A 1182 -6.32 24.90 45.77
CA PHE A 1182 -6.95 24.18 44.66
C PHE A 1182 -8.35 23.66 45.02
N GLU A 1183 -8.56 23.27 46.29
CA GLU A 1183 -9.88 22.88 46.81
C GLU A 1183 -10.91 24.01 46.67
N GLU A 1184 -10.53 25.26 46.92
CA GLU A 1184 -11.45 26.39 46.74
C GLU A 1184 -11.90 26.52 45.27
N MET A 1185 -10.99 26.31 44.32
CA MET A 1185 -11.31 26.31 42.90
C MET A 1185 -12.29 25.18 42.55
N LEU A 1186 -12.05 23.95 43.05
CA LEU A 1186 -12.95 22.81 42.87
C LEU A 1186 -14.33 23.07 43.51
N SER A 1187 -14.36 23.66 44.71
CA SER A 1187 -15.60 24.03 45.39
C SER A 1187 -16.40 25.08 44.61
N ASN A 1188 -15.73 26.10 44.06
CA ASN A 1188 -16.34 27.09 43.19
C ASN A 1188 -16.95 26.47 41.91
N ILE A 1189 -16.36 25.38 41.42
CA ILE A 1189 -16.85 24.65 40.24
C ILE A 1189 -18.03 23.75 40.59
N PHE A 1190 -17.92 22.92 41.63
CA PHE A 1190 -18.84 21.80 41.85
C PHE A 1190 -19.94 22.06 42.89
N ALA A 1191 -19.69 22.88 43.92
CA ALA A 1191 -20.71 23.12 44.95
C ALA A 1191 -22.01 23.72 44.41
N PRO A 1192 -21.99 24.72 43.50
CA PRO A 1192 -23.23 25.25 42.89
C PRO A 1192 -24.03 24.19 42.12
N LEU A 1193 -23.34 23.22 41.51
CA LEU A 1193 -23.99 22.13 40.77
C LEU A 1193 -24.69 21.14 41.70
N TRP A 1194 -24.08 20.86 42.87
CA TRP A 1194 -24.71 20.06 43.92
C TRP A 1194 -25.92 20.76 44.52
N GLU A 1195 -25.81 22.04 44.84
CA GLU A 1195 -26.91 22.86 45.36
C GLU A 1195 -28.10 22.87 44.38
N ALA A 1196 -27.86 23.13 43.10
CA ALA A 1196 -28.90 23.09 42.07
C ALA A 1196 -29.47 21.69 41.81
N SER A 1197 -28.71 20.62 42.06
CA SER A 1197 -29.18 19.24 41.89
C SER A 1197 -29.95 18.73 43.11
N MET A 1198 -29.70 19.27 44.30
CA MET A 1198 -30.38 18.93 45.55
C MET A 1198 -31.65 19.79 45.74
N HIS A 1199 -31.57 21.07 45.38
CA HIS A 1199 -32.65 22.05 45.50
C HIS A 1199 -32.85 22.81 44.17
N PRO A 1200 -33.37 22.17 43.12
CA PRO A 1200 -33.56 22.79 41.80
C PRO A 1200 -34.44 24.04 41.83
N GLU A 1201 -35.40 24.11 42.76
CA GLU A 1201 -36.28 25.24 43.00
C GLU A 1201 -35.54 26.50 43.48
N ALA A 1202 -34.41 26.34 44.18
CA ALA A 1202 -33.59 27.45 44.63
C ALA A 1202 -32.71 28.02 43.50
N HIS A 1203 -32.45 27.22 42.45
CA HIS A 1203 -31.60 27.59 41.32
C HIS A 1203 -32.27 27.28 39.97
N PRO A 1204 -33.46 27.87 39.66
CA PRO A 1204 -34.26 27.45 38.51
C PRO A 1204 -33.56 27.65 37.16
N PHE A 1205 -32.85 28.78 36.96
CA PHE A 1205 -32.11 29.01 35.72
C PHE A 1205 -30.92 28.07 35.56
N LEU A 1206 -30.19 27.79 36.65
CA LEU A 1206 -29.08 26.85 36.61
C LEU A 1206 -29.58 25.44 36.35
N SER A 1207 -30.62 24.98 37.04
CA SER A 1207 -31.25 23.67 36.79
C SER A 1207 -31.64 23.49 35.32
N TYR A 1208 -32.26 24.50 34.71
CA TYR A 1208 -32.57 24.51 33.28
C TYR A 1208 -31.32 24.48 32.38
N PHE A 1209 -30.29 25.25 32.71
CA PHE A 1209 -29.03 25.23 31.97
C PHE A 1209 -28.36 23.85 32.05
N LEU A 1210 -28.36 23.20 33.21
CA LEU A 1210 -27.81 21.85 33.40
C LEU A 1210 -28.51 20.79 32.53
N ALA A 1211 -29.79 20.97 32.19
CA ALA A 1211 -30.48 20.08 31.25
C ALA A 1211 -29.94 20.17 29.81
N HIS A 1212 -29.27 21.28 29.46
CA HIS A 1212 -28.71 21.54 28.13
C HIS A 1212 -27.20 21.26 28.03
N ILE A 1213 -26.55 20.96 29.16
CA ILE A 1213 -25.13 20.60 29.20
C ILE A 1213 -24.98 19.10 28.96
N SER A 1214 -24.09 18.78 28.02
CA SER A 1214 -23.71 17.42 27.63
C SER A 1214 -22.50 16.89 28.41
N GLY A 1215 -21.65 17.78 28.91
CA GLY A 1215 -20.40 17.37 29.55
C GLY A 1215 -19.43 18.49 29.91
N PHE A 1216 -18.26 18.07 30.36
CA PHE A 1216 -17.14 18.89 30.81
C PHE A 1216 -15.88 18.61 30.00
N ASP A 1217 -15.06 19.65 29.88
CA ASP A 1217 -13.76 19.67 29.22
C ASP A 1217 -12.76 20.42 30.12
N ILE A 1218 -11.48 20.04 30.09
CA ILE A 1218 -10.39 20.82 30.68
C ILE A 1218 -9.46 21.25 29.56
N VAL A 1219 -9.06 22.52 29.59
CA VAL A 1219 -8.31 23.15 28.50
C VAL A 1219 -7.15 23.94 29.09
N ASP A 1220 -6.01 23.98 28.41
CA ASP A 1220 -4.97 25.01 28.48
C ASP A 1220 -3.78 24.57 27.62
N ASN A 1221 -2.68 25.32 27.65
CA ASN A 1221 -1.40 24.92 27.10
C ASN A 1221 -0.93 23.53 27.61
N GLU A 1222 -0.97 22.53 26.74
CA GLU A 1222 -0.49 21.17 27.04
C GLU A 1222 1.03 21.05 26.88
N SER A 1223 1.69 22.01 26.23
CA SER A 1223 3.14 21.94 25.95
C SER A 1223 4.05 22.17 27.17
N GLU A 1224 3.49 22.63 28.29
CA GLU A 1224 4.22 22.84 29.53
C GLU A 1224 4.61 21.49 30.16
N ARG A 1225 5.89 21.34 30.54
CA ARG A 1225 6.37 20.12 31.19
C ARG A 1225 5.96 20.11 32.65
N GLU A 1226 5.38 18.99 33.07
CA GLU A 1226 4.98 18.76 34.45
C GLU A 1226 5.86 17.65 35.08
N PRO A 1227 6.22 17.76 36.36
CA PRO A 1227 7.03 16.75 37.03
C PRO A 1227 6.23 15.46 37.31
N ASP A 1228 6.78 14.30 36.95
CA ASP A 1228 6.22 12.99 37.28
C ASP A 1228 6.56 12.56 38.73
N THR A 1229 6.00 13.26 39.73
CA THR A 1229 6.21 12.97 41.17
C THR A 1229 4.94 12.48 41.87
N LEU A 1230 5.09 11.59 42.86
CA LEU A 1230 3.95 11.12 43.67
C LEU A 1230 3.44 12.31 44.49
N ILE A 1231 2.17 12.67 44.31
CA ILE A 1231 1.51 13.73 45.07
C ILE A 1231 0.71 13.09 46.18
N GLU A 1232 1.11 13.37 47.43
CA GLU A 1232 0.32 13.02 48.62
C GLU A 1232 -0.47 14.21 49.18
N THR A 1233 -0.14 15.43 48.76
CA THR A 1233 -0.80 16.66 49.19
C THR A 1233 -2.26 16.69 48.70
N PRO A 1234 -3.26 16.77 49.60
CA PRO A 1234 -4.68 16.90 49.20
C PRO A 1234 -4.98 18.31 48.65
N PRO A 1235 -6.09 18.50 47.91
CA PRO A 1235 -6.43 19.79 47.28
C PRO A 1235 -6.53 20.97 48.25
N SER A 1236 -6.97 20.73 49.50
CA SER A 1236 -7.06 21.74 50.56
C SER A 1236 -5.69 22.31 50.96
N GLN A 1237 -4.64 21.50 50.79
CA GLN A 1237 -3.26 21.85 51.13
C GLN A 1237 -2.44 22.24 49.89
N TRP A 1238 -3.00 22.12 48.68
CA TRP A 1238 -2.37 22.65 47.48
C TRP A 1238 -2.53 24.17 47.44
N THR A 1239 -1.66 24.86 48.16
CA THR A 1239 -1.64 26.33 48.31
C THR A 1239 -0.43 26.99 47.64
N VAL A 1240 0.44 26.19 47.01
CA VAL A 1240 1.61 26.65 46.24
C VAL A 1240 1.18 27.43 44.99
N LEU A 1241 2.11 28.21 44.41
CA LEU A 1241 1.85 29.01 43.21
C LEU A 1241 1.81 28.18 41.93
N ASP A 1242 2.49 27.02 41.91
CA ASP A 1242 2.55 26.16 40.74
C ASP A 1242 1.20 25.52 40.43
N ASN A 1243 0.94 25.33 39.13
CA ASN A 1243 -0.26 24.65 38.67
C ASN A 1243 -0.22 23.17 39.09
N PRO A 1244 -1.32 22.59 39.58
CA PRO A 1244 -1.41 21.14 39.73
C PRO A 1244 -1.17 20.45 38.38
N PRO A 1245 -0.47 19.29 38.36
CA PRO A 1245 -0.28 18.54 37.13
C PRO A 1245 -1.60 18.11 36.49
N PHE A 1246 -1.60 17.91 35.17
CA PHE A 1246 -2.69 17.46 34.34
C PHE A 1246 -3.37 16.21 34.90
N THR A 1247 -2.60 15.19 35.32
CA THR A 1247 -3.17 13.98 35.95
C THR A 1247 -3.99 14.29 37.20
N TYR A 1248 -3.55 15.28 37.99
CA TYR A 1248 -4.24 15.73 39.21
C TYR A 1248 -5.58 16.39 38.86
N TRP A 1249 -5.57 17.30 37.88
CA TRP A 1249 -6.78 17.89 37.31
C TRP A 1249 -7.77 16.84 36.81
N VAL A 1250 -7.30 15.89 35.99
CA VAL A 1250 -8.12 14.82 35.40
C VAL A 1250 -8.84 14.02 36.49
N TYR A 1251 -8.15 13.62 37.56
CA TYR A 1251 -8.77 12.86 38.64
C TYR A 1251 -9.85 13.65 39.37
N TYR A 1252 -9.55 14.86 39.86
CA TYR A 1252 -10.51 15.61 40.67
C TYR A 1252 -11.71 16.09 39.85
N MET A 1253 -11.50 16.35 38.55
CA MET A 1253 -12.61 16.60 37.63
C MET A 1253 -13.48 15.35 37.48
N TRP A 1254 -12.90 14.20 37.15
CA TRP A 1254 -13.66 12.96 36.99
C TRP A 1254 -14.39 12.54 38.28
N ALA A 1255 -13.72 12.58 39.43
CA ALA A 1255 -14.28 12.13 40.70
C ALA A 1255 -15.51 12.96 41.09
N ASN A 1256 -15.40 14.29 40.99
CA ASN A 1256 -16.54 15.18 41.28
C ASN A 1256 -17.67 15.05 40.25
N ILE A 1257 -17.36 14.97 38.94
CA ILE A 1257 -18.37 14.76 37.90
C ILE A 1257 -19.11 13.43 38.13
N THR A 1258 -18.37 12.36 38.45
CA THR A 1258 -18.93 11.02 38.64
C THR A 1258 -19.80 10.94 39.88
N ALA A 1259 -19.35 11.50 41.01
CA ALA A 1259 -20.15 11.58 42.23
C ALA A 1259 -21.46 12.36 42.01
N LEU A 1260 -21.36 13.53 41.37
CA LEU A 1260 -22.51 14.35 41.01
C LEU A 1260 -23.46 13.61 40.05
N ASN A 1261 -22.94 12.96 39.01
CA ASN A 1261 -23.74 12.19 38.06
C ASN A 1261 -24.51 11.07 38.73
N ARG A 1262 -23.90 10.35 39.69
CA ARG A 1262 -24.57 9.28 40.45
C ARG A 1262 -25.77 9.81 41.21
N TYR A 1263 -25.62 10.97 41.87
CA TYR A 1263 -26.72 11.65 42.56
C TYR A 1263 -27.81 12.13 41.59
N ARG A 1264 -27.41 12.83 40.52
CA ARG A 1264 -28.32 13.36 39.51
C ARG A 1264 -29.13 12.25 38.84
N ALA A 1265 -28.48 11.17 38.41
CA ALA A 1265 -29.15 10.01 37.82
C ALA A 1265 -30.11 9.33 38.80
N ALA A 1266 -29.77 9.24 40.08
CA ALA A 1266 -30.66 8.70 41.10
C ALA A 1266 -31.91 9.57 41.31
N ARG A 1267 -31.86 10.86 40.97
CA ARG A 1267 -33.01 11.78 40.93
C ARG A 1267 -33.68 11.90 39.56
N GLY A 1268 -33.19 11.18 38.54
CA GLY A 1268 -33.70 11.25 37.16
C GLY A 1268 -33.23 12.46 36.35
N PHE A 1269 -32.26 13.23 36.84
CA PHE A 1269 -31.70 14.38 36.12
C PHE A 1269 -30.65 13.96 35.08
N SER A 1270 -30.41 14.84 34.11
CA SER A 1270 -29.36 14.66 33.09
C SER A 1270 -27.97 14.52 33.71
N THR A 1271 -27.16 13.61 33.16
CA THR A 1271 -25.75 13.42 33.54
C THR A 1271 -24.79 14.05 32.55
N PHE A 1272 -23.54 14.23 32.95
CA PHE A 1272 -22.49 14.90 32.19
C PHE A 1272 -21.38 13.95 31.78
N THR A 1273 -20.94 14.01 30.52
CA THR A 1273 -19.72 13.33 30.08
C THR A 1273 -18.47 14.11 30.44
N PHE A 1274 -17.32 13.45 30.60
CA PHE A 1274 -16.02 14.09 30.74
C PHE A 1274 -15.15 13.81 29.52
N ARG A 1275 -14.90 14.85 28.71
CA ARG A 1275 -14.19 14.80 27.44
C ARG A 1275 -13.11 15.88 27.37
N PRO A 1276 -11.96 15.69 28.05
CA PRO A 1276 -10.90 16.69 28.12
C PRO A 1276 -10.15 16.87 26.79
N HIS A 1277 -9.50 18.02 26.62
CA HIS A 1277 -8.36 18.16 25.72
C HIS A 1277 -7.20 17.36 26.29
N ALA A 1278 -6.68 16.42 25.49
CA ALA A 1278 -5.51 15.64 25.85
C ALA A 1278 -4.81 15.11 24.60
N GLY A 1279 -3.49 15.03 24.66
CA GLY A 1279 -2.64 14.50 23.61
C GLY A 1279 -2.64 15.33 22.33
N GLU A 1280 -2.89 16.63 22.40
CA GLU A 1280 -2.68 17.55 21.27
C GLU A 1280 -1.20 17.93 21.13
N SER A 1281 -0.60 18.31 22.25
CA SER A 1281 0.81 18.66 22.36
C SER A 1281 1.38 18.13 23.68
N GLY A 1282 2.59 18.55 24.06
CA GLY A 1282 3.17 18.13 25.35
C GLY A 1282 3.56 16.65 25.44
N ASP A 1283 3.43 16.10 26.64
CA ASP A 1283 3.81 14.74 27.02
C ASP A 1283 2.82 13.70 26.45
N PRO A 1284 3.28 12.71 25.65
CA PRO A 1284 2.42 11.62 25.19
C PRO A 1284 1.74 10.83 26.31
N ASP A 1285 2.33 10.82 27.51
CA ASP A 1285 1.79 10.09 28.67
C ASP A 1285 0.50 10.71 29.23
N HIS A 1286 0.13 11.93 28.83
CA HIS A 1286 -1.21 12.47 29.10
C HIS A 1286 -2.32 11.55 28.59
N MET A 1287 -2.08 10.77 27.53
CA MET A 1287 -3.05 9.78 27.04
C MET A 1287 -3.25 8.61 27.99
N ALA A 1288 -2.26 8.29 28.83
CA ALA A 1288 -2.40 7.33 29.92
C ALA A 1288 -3.18 7.93 31.10
N ASP A 1289 -2.96 9.21 31.38
CA ASP A 1289 -3.62 9.93 32.50
C ASP A 1289 -5.13 9.97 32.35
N VAL A 1290 -5.61 10.18 31.13
CA VAL A 1290 -7.05 10.20 30.86
C VAL A 1290 -7.65 8.81 30.65
N PHE A 1291 -6.84 7.80 30.33
CA PHE A 1291 -7.31 6.50 29.82
C PHE A 1291 -8.30 5.79 30.75
N PHE A 1292 -8.18 5.85 32.06
CA PHE A 1292 -9.09 5.09 32.93
C PHE A 1292 -10.47 5.73 33.10
N VAL A 1293 -10.53 7.06 33.03
CA VAL A 1293 -11.63 7.83 33.64
C VAL A 1293 -12.52 8.56 32.63
N VAL A 1294 -11.97 8.95 31.48
CA VAL A 1294 -12.71 9.80 30.53
C VAL A 1294 -13.73 9.03 29.69
N ASP A 1295 -14.78 9.74 29.28
CA ASP A 1295 -15.80 9.29 28.34
C ASP A 1295 -15.35 9.42 26.88
N GLY A 1296 -14.43 10.35 26.60
CA GLY A 1296 -13.83 10.60 25.28
C GLY A 1296 -12.68 11.59 25.41
N VAL A 1297 -11.94 11.86 24.33
CA VAL A 1297 -10.81 12.78 24.31
C VAL A 1297 -10.92 13.70 23.10
N ASN A 1298 -10.61 14.98 23.30
CA ASN A 1298 -10.45 15.94 22.21
C ASN A 1298 -8.97 15.96 21.79
N HIS A 1299 -8.73 15.88 20.47
CA HIS A 1299 -7.44 15.67 19.79
C HIS A 1299 -6.85 14.25 19.87
N GLY A 1300 -6.16 13.88 20.94
CA GLY A 1300 -5.53 12.56 21.09
C GLY A 1300 -4.44 12.20 20.07
N ILE A 1301 -3.91 13.16 19.30
CA ILE A 1301 -2.95 12.90 18.22
C ILE A 1301 -1.61 12.34 18.70
N ASN A 1302 -1.24 12.56 19.97
CA ASN A 1302 -0.06 11.98 20.59
C ASN A 1302 -0.14 10.45 20.77
N LEU A 1303 -1.31 9.82 20.63
CA LEU A 1303 -1.43 8.36 20.58
C LEU A 1303 -0.55 7.75 19.47
N LYS A 1304 -0.21 8.50 18.42
CA LYS A 1304 0.70 8.04 17.36
C LYS A 1304 2.11 7.70 17.88
N ARG A 1305 2.48 8.19 19.07
CA ARG A 1305 3.77 7.95 19.73
C ARG A 1305 3.74 6.77 20.70
N SER A 1306 2.56 6.20 20.99
CA SER A 1306 2.42 5.08 21.94
C SER A 1306 1.50 3.99 21.38
N PRO A 1307 2.07 2.93 20.76
CA PRO A 1307 1.29 1.81 20.24
C PRO A 1307 0.43 1.12 21.30
N VAL A 1308 0.94 1.00 22.54
CA VAL A 1308 0.21 0.37 23.65
C VAL A 1308 -1.05 1.14 23.98
N LEU A 1309 -0.94 2.46 24.15
CA LEU A 1309 -2.09 3.31 24.42
C LEU A 1309 -3.05 3.32 23.23
N GLN A 1310 -2.55 3.45 21.99
CA GLN A 1310 -3.39 3.41 20.81
C GLN A 1310 -4.23 2.12 20.72
N TYR A 1311 -3.62 0.97 21.01
CA TYR A 1311 -4.32 -0.31 21.02
C TYR A 1311 -5.34 -0.42 22.16
N LEU A 1312 -5.02 0.08 23.36
CA LEU A 1312 -5.98 0.17 24.45
C LEU A 1312 -7.17 1.09 24.12
N TYR A 1313 -6.95 2.20 23.42
CA TYR A 1313 -8.01 3.10 22.96
C TYR A 1313 -8.91 2.44 21.90
N TYR A 1314 -8.34 1.62 21.01
CA TYR A 1314 -9.11 0.76 20.10
C TYR A 1314 -9.96 -0.26 20.87
N LEU A 1315 -9.37 -1.02 21.79
CA LEU A 1315 -10.08 -2.04 22.56
C LEU A 1315 -11.22 -1.43 23.38
N ALA A 1316 -10.96 -0.27 23.99
CA ALA A 1316 -11.92 0.46 24.80
C ALA A 1316 -12.91 1.32 24.00
N GLN A 1317 -12.73 1.43 22.67
CA GLN A 1317 -13.55 2.25 21.78
C GLN A 1317 -13.75 3.70 22.29
N ILE A 1318 -12.68 4.28 22.86
CA ILE A 1318 -12.72 5.64 23.43
C ILE A 1318 -12.88 6.65 22.28
N PRO A 1319 -13.94 7.48 22.29
CA PRO A 1319 -14.14 8.52 21.30
C PRO A 1319 -13.00 9.53 21.24
N LEU A 1320 -12.58 9.89 20.02
CA LEU A 1320 -11.57 10.90 19.73
C LEU A 1320 -12.13 11.97 18.78
N GLY A 1321 -12.32 13.19 19.28
CA GLY A 1321 -12.71 14.36 18.48
C GLY A 1321 -11.49 15.09 17.94
N ILE A 1322 -11.06 14.76 16.72
CA ILE A 1322 -9.80 15.24 16.13
C ILE A 1322 -10.07 16.43 15.21
N THR A 1323 -9.17 17.41 15.21
CA THR A 1323 -9.32 18.69 14.51
C THR A 1323 -8.13 18.96 13.55
N PRO A 1324 -8.00 18.22 12.43
CA PRO A 1324 -6.81 18.26 11.57
C PRO A 1324 -6.36 19.64 11.09
N LEU A 1325 -7.27 20.55 10.71
CA LEU A 1325 -6.90 21.91 10.30
C LEU A 1325 -6.34 22.74 11.45
N SER A 1326 -6.93 22.63 12.65
CA SER A 1326 -6.37 23.24 13.86
C SER A 1326 -5.00 22.67 14.20
N ASN A 1327 -4.88 21.34 14.23
CA ASN A 1327 -3.61 20.68 14.50
C ASN A 1327 -2.54 21.10 13.48
N ASN A 1328 -2.88 21.25 12.20
CA ASN A 1328 -1.97 21.74 11.16
C ASN A 1328 -1.47 23.17 11.40
N ALA A 1329 -2.32 24.03 11.96
CA ALA A 1329 -1.97 25.40 12.30
C ALA A 1329 -1.12 25.51 13.57
N LEU A 1330 -1.27 24.56 14.51
CA LEU A 1330 -0.67 24.67 15.84
C LEU A 1330 0.49 23.70 16.11
N PHE A 1331 0.35 22.39 15.86
CA PHE A 1331 1.27 21.40 16.45
C PHE A 1331 1.69 20.24 15.52
N CYS A 1332 0.89 19.91 14.50
CA CYS A 1332 1.10 18.74 13.65
C CYS A 1332 0.68 19.01 12.22
N LYS A 1333 1.65 19.05 11.28
CA LYS A 1333 1.36 19.24 9.84
C LYS A 1333 0.29 18.26 9.35
N TYR A 1334 -0.54 18.72 8.41
CA TYR A 1334 -1.70 17.96 7.92
C TYR A 1334 -1.32 16.56 7.39
N ARG A 1335 -0.21 16.45 6.64
CA ARG A 1335 0.31 15.17 6.14
C ARG A 1335 0.75 14.18 7.23
N ASP A 1336 1.12 14.70 8.40
CA ASP A 1336 1.67 13.95 9.53
C ASP A 1336 0.61 13.70 10.61
N ASN A 1337 -0.64 14.13 10.38
CA ASN A 1337 -1.75 13.93 11.28
C ASN A 1337 -2.16 12.43 11.27
N PRO A 1338 -2.36 11.81 12.45
CA PRO A 1338 -2.58 10.37 12.51
C PRO A 1338 -4.03 9.94 12.27
N PHE A 1339 -4.96 10.87 12.05
CA PHE A 1339 -6.38 10.57 11.80
C PHE A 1339 -6.63 9.42 10.79
N PRO A 1340 -6.07 9.41 9.56
CA PRO A 1340 -6.35 8.35 8.60
C PRO A 1340 -5.88 6.98 9.10
N ILE A 1341 -4.76 6.92 9.82
CA ILE A 1341 -4.24 5.68 10.41
C ILE A 1341 -5.16 5.21 11.55
N PHE A 1342 -5.60 6.13 12.42
CA PHE A 1342 -6.50 5.80 13.52
C PHE A 1342 -7.84 5.28 12.99
N PHE A 1343 -8.38 5.90 11.95
CA PHE A 1343 -9.58 5.47 11.26
C PHE A 1343 -9.44 4.07 10.65
N ARG A 1344 -8.38 3.80 9.88
CA ARG A 1344 -8.15 2.48 9.28
C ARG A 1344 -8.04 1.39 10.35
N ARG A 1345 -7.36 1.68 11.46
CA ARG A 1345 -7.22 0.77 12.62
C ARG A 1345 -8.50 0.55 13.42
N GLY A 1346 -9.57 1.31 13.14
CA GLY A 1346 -10.87 1.16 13.81
C GLY A 1346 -10.97 1.84 15.17
N LEU A 1347 -10.12 2.83 15.45
CA LEU A 1347 -10.35 3.71 16.60
C LEU A 1347 -11.62 4.54 16.37
N ASN A 1348 -12.33 4.84 17.45
CA ASN A 1348 -13.57 5.62 17.42
C ASN A 1348 -13.28 7.11 17.21
N VAL A 1349 -12.96 7.51 15.98
CA VAL A 1349 -12.58 8.87 15.60
C VAL A 1349 -13.72 9.63 14.91
N ALA A 1350 -13.79 10.94 15.15
CA ALA A 1350 -14.61 11.89 14.40
C ALA A 1350 -13.81 13.15 14.06
N LEU A 1351 -14.21 13.83 12.98
CA LEU A 1351 -13.69 15.14 12.60
C LEU A 1351 -14.49 16.25 13.26
N ALA A 1352 -13.79 17.29 13.69
CA ALA A 1352 -14.32 18.48 14.35
C ALA A 1352 -13.52 19.73 13.98
N THR A 1353 -14.02 20.93 14.33
CA THR A 1353 -13.46 22.19 13.80
C THR A 1353 -12.51 22.94 14.74
N ASP A 1354 -12.58 22.70 16.05
CA ASP A 1354 -11.90 23.45 17.12
C ASP A 1354 -12.38 24.91 17.24
N GLY A 1355 -12.22 25.70 16.16
CA GLY A 1355 -12.60 27.10 16.11
C GLY A 1355 -12.68 27.63 14.68
N ALA A 1356 -13.90 27.67 14.12
CA ALA A 1356 -14.23 28.24 12.81
C ALA A 1356 -13.61 29.64 12.56
N LEU A 1357 -13.63 30.50 13.59
CA LEU A 1357 -13.10 31.87 13.53
C LEU A 1357 -11.63 31.89 13.13
N ILE A 1358 -10.86 30.95 13.68
CA ILE A 1358 -9.40 30.94 13.64
C ILE A 1358 -8.87 30.09 12.49
N PHE A 1359 -9.46 28.91 12.25
CA PHE A 1359 -8.86 27.88 11.38
C PHE A 1359 -9.52 27.72 10.01
N HIS A 1360 -10.80 28.09 9.86
CA HIS A 1360 -11.60 27.78 8.68
C HIS A 1360 -11.85 28.98 7.78
N HIS A 1361 -11.95 28.79 6.47
CA HIS A 1361 -12.12 29.89 5.51
C HIS A 1361 -13.52 29.94 4.88
N THR A 1362 -14.28 28.85 4.97
CA THR A 1362 -15.61 28.73 4.36
C THR A 1362 -16.74 29.14 5.31
N GLU A 1363 -17.95 29.27 4.77
CA GLU A 1363 -19.17 29.49 5.56
C GLU A 1363 -19.71 28.22 6.21
N GLN A 1364 -19.17 27.05 5.86
CA GLN A 1364 -19.51 25.73 6.43
C GLN A 1364 -18.25 25.04 6.99
N PRO A 1365 -17.75 25.48 8.17
CA PRO A 1365 -16.47 25.05 8.72
C PRO A 1365 -16.32 23.54 8.86
N LEU A 1366 -17.35 22.85 9.35
CA LEU A 1366 -17.31 21.41 9.52
C LEU A 1366 -17.24 20.69 8.15
N ILE A 1367 -17.96 21.18 7.13
CA ILE A 1367 -17.88 20.62 5.78
C ILE A 1367 -16.49 20.83 5.18
N GLU A 1368 -15.85 21.98 5.44
CA GLU A 1368 -14.45 22.23 5.04
C GLU A 1368 -13.50 21.21 5.68
N GLU A 1369 -13.68 20.86 6.95
CA GLU A 1369 -12.86 19.81 7.60
C GLU A 1369 -13.01 18.46 6.90
N TYR A 1370 -14.26 18.02 6.69
CA TYR A 1370 -14.57 16.73 6.06
C TYR A 1370 -14.11 16.69 4.59
N SER A 1371 -14.37 17.73 3.81
CA SER A 1371 -13.98 17.79 2.39
C SER A 1371 -12.47 17.90 2.22
N THR A 1372 -11.76 18.60 3.09
CA THR A 1372 -10.30 18.63 3.08
C THR A 1372 -9.73 17.24 3.41
N ALA A 1373 -10.25 16.59 4.45
CA ALA A 1373 -9.82 15.25 4.85
C ALA A 1373 -10.07 14.21 3.76
N ALA A 1374 -11.26 14.23 3.16
CA ALA A 1374 -11.65 13.30 2.10
C ALA A 1374 -10.72 13.41 0.87
N ASN A 1375 -10.47 14.64 0.39
CA ASN A 1375 -9.62 14.84 -0.78
C ASN A 1375 -8.14 14.59 -0.49
N PHE A 1376 -7.63 14.99 0.69
CA PHE A 1376 -6.21 14.87 0.99
C PHE A 1376 -5.79 13.43 1.35
N TRP A 1377 -6.63 12.71 2.11
CA TRP A 1377 -6.35 11.31 2.50
C TRP A 1377 -7.02 10.27 1.60
N ASN A 1378 -7.70 10.70 0.54
CA ASN A 1378 -8.44 9.85 -0.38
C ASN A 1378 -9.43 8.93 0.37
N LEU A 1379 -10.24 9.52 1.24
CA LEU A 1379 -11.30 8.80 1.96
C LEU A 1379 -12.52 8.64 1.06
N SER A 1380 -13.12 7.45 1.06
CA SER A 1380 -14.34 7.19 0.30
C SER A 1380 -15.56 7.87 0.94
N MET A 1381 -16.68 7.94 0.22
CA MET A 1381 -17.91 8.47 0.81
C MET A 1381 -18.44 7.57 1.94
N ALA A 1382 -18.20 6.26 1.88
CA ALA A 1382 -18.52 5.35 2.97
C ALA A 1382 -17.69 5.67 4.22
N ASP A 1383 -16.38 5.95 4.06
CA ASP A 1383 -15.51 6.38 5.16
C ASP A 1383 -16.01 7.67 5.81
N VAL A 1384 -16.32 8.66 4.99
CA VAL A 1384 -16.84 9.96 5.41
C VAL A 1384 -18.15 9.82 6.18
N CYS A 1385 -19.06 8.97 5.72
CA CYS A 1385 -20.31 8.68 6.42
C CYS A 1385 -20.09 7.91 7.73
N GLU A 1386 -19.11 7.00 7.79
CA GLU A 1386 -18.73 6.30 9.02
C GLU A 1386 -18.19 7.29 10.07
N ILE A 1387 -17.34 8.22 9.65
CA ILE A 1387 -16.82 9.30 10.50
C ILE A 1387 -17.97 10.20 11.01
N ALA A 1388 -18.91 10.56 10.14
CA ALA A 1388 -20.10 11.34 10.51
C ALA A 1388 -21.00 10.57 11.51
N LYS A 1389 -21.27 9.29 11.27
CA LYS A 1389 -21.99 8.40 12.20
C LYS A 1389 -21.30 8.36 13.56
N ASN A 1390 -19.97 8.24 13.60
CA ASN A 1390 -19.22 8.24 14.85
C ASN A 1390 -19.37 9.56 15.61
N SER A 1391 -19.37 10.70 14.90
CA SER A 1391 -19.60 12.03 15.52
C SER A 1391 -20.95 12.11 16.23
N VAL A 1392 -22.01 11.55 15.62
CA VAL A 1392 -23.34 11.47 16.24
C VAL A 1392 -23.31 10.57 17.46
N MET A 1393 -22.71 9.38 17.35
CA MET A 1393 -22.68 8.41 18.44
C MET A 1393 -21.95 8.94 19.67
N MET A 1394 -20.81 9.62 19.48
CA MET A 1394 -20.03 10.18 20.59
C MET A 1394 -20.53 11.53 21.12
N SER A 1395 -21.46 12.18 20.42
CA SER A 1395 -22.06 13.42 20.90
C SER A 1395 -22.90 13.20 22.16
N GLY A 1396 -23.12 14.25 22.95
CA GLY A 1396 -24.04 14.28 24.09
C GLY A 1396 -25.45 14.72 23.75
N PHE A 1397 -25.88 14.56 22.50
CA PHE A 1397 -27.31 14.69 22.16
C PHE A 1397 -28.13 13.55 22.80
N PRO A 1398 -29.40 13.81 23.19
CA PRO A 1398 -30.26 12.79 23.77
C PRO A 1398 -30.46 11.57 22.86
N SER A 1399 -30.64 10.40 23.44
CA SER A 1399 -30.85 9.13 22.72
C SER A 1399 -31.99 9.21 21.70
N TYR A 1400 -33.08 9.91 21.99
CA TYR A 1400 -34.19 10.06 21.03
C TYR A 1400 -33.78 10.77 19.74
N ARG A 1401 -32.87 11.76 19.81
CA ARG A 1401 -32.30 12.44 18.62
C ARG A 1401 -31.41 11.48 17.84
N LYS A 1402 -30.49 10.80 18.53
CA LYS A 1402 -29.59 9.82 17.91
C LYS A 1402 -30.37 8.71 17.21
N LYS A 1403 -31.46 8.24 17.83
CA LYS A 1403 -32.37 7.24 17.26
C LYS A 1403 -33.11 7.77 16.02
N ALA A 1404 -33.53 9.03 16.04
CA ALA A 1404 -34.11 9.66 14.85
C ALA A 1404 -33.09 9.81 13.71
N TRP A 1405 -31.82 10.07 14.03
CA TRP A 1405 -30.76 10.31 13.04
C TRP A 1405 -30.09 9.05 12.50
N LEU A 1406 -30.05 7.96 13.26
CA LEU A 1406 -29.32 6.74 12.91
C LEU A 1406 -30.18 5.46 12.96
N GLY A 1407 -31.40 5.55 13.47
CA GLY A 1407 -32.31 4.42 13.67
C GLY A 1407 -32.43 3.99 15.14
N ILE A 1408 -33.54 3.31 15.47
CA ILE A 1408 -33.91 2.97 16.86
C ILE A 1408 -32.90 2.07 17.60
N LEU A 1409 -32.12 1.28 16.85
CA LEU A 1409 -31.11 0.36 17.35
C LEU A 1409 -29.67 0.91 17.21
N CYS A 1410 -29.49 2.22 17.05
CA CYS A 1410 -28.17 2.82 16.75
C CYS A 1410 -27.07 2.57 17.79
N GLU A 1411 -27.42 2.12 19.00
CA GLU A 1411 -26.48 1.71 20.05
C GLU A 1411 -25.73 0.41 19.71
N LEU A 1412 -26.32 -0.46 18.87
CA LEU A 1412 -25.68 -1.68 18.39
C LEU A 1412 -24.66 -1.33 17.29
N ARG A 1413 -23.47 -1.93 17.33
CA ARG A 1413 -22.39 -1.60 16.37
C ARG A 1413 -22.34 -2.55 15.18
N SER A 1414 -23.02 -3.70 15.25
CA SER A 1414 -23.18 -4.60 14.11
C SER A 1414 -24.13 -4.04 13.04
N ALA A 1415 -24.36 -4.83 11.99
CA ALA A 1415 -25.35 -4.51 10.97
C ALA A 1415 -26.79 -4.37 11.51
N ALA A 1416 -27.13 -5.02 12.64
CA ALA A 1416 -28.46 -4.91 13.25
C ALA A 1416 -28.77 -3.48 13.71
N GLY A 1417 -27.75 -2.75 14.20
CA GLY A 1417 -27.89 -1.36 14.64
C GLY A 1417 -27.79 -0.33 13.52
N ASN A 1418 -27.48 -0.75 12.29
CA ASN A 1418 -27.24 0.16 11.19
C ASN A 1418 -28.51 0.32 10.32
N ASP A 1419 -29.02 1.54 10.22
CA ASP A 1419 -29.99 1.91 9.18
C ASP A 1419 -29.27 2.62 8.05
N VAL A 1420 -28.97 1.93 6.94
CA VAL A 1420 -28.21 2.51 5.81
C VAL A 1420 -28.89 3.76 5.25
N ARG A 1421 -30.22 3.84 5.27
CA ARG A 1421 -30.97 5.00 4.73
C ARG A 1421 -30.66 6.29 5.49
N LEU A 1422 -30.31 6.14 6.77
CA LEU A 1422 -30.03 7.24 7.70
C LEU A 1422 -28.52 7.44 7.87
N SER A 1423 -27.78 6.37 8.18
CA SER A 1423 -26.34 6.46 8.42
C SER A 1423 -25.51 6.65 7.14
N ARG A 1424 -26.03 6.18 6.00
CA ARG A 1424 -25.32 6.03 4.72
C ARG A 1424 -24.02 5.24 4.80
N VAL A 1425 -23.86 4.44 5.86
CA VAL A 1425 -22.73 3.52 6.02
C VAL A 1425 -23.19 2.15 5.55
N PRO A 1426 -22.47 1.49 4.63
CA PRO A 1426 -22.84 0.16 4.14
C PRO A 1426 -22.92 -0.89 5.26
N HIS A 1427 -23.82 -1.86 5.11
CA HIS A 1427 -23.93 -2.97 6.07
C HIS A 1427 -22.65 -3.81 6.11
N SER A 1428 -22.00 -4.04 4.96
CA SER A 1428 -20.71 -4.74 4.86
C SER A 1428 -19.64 -4.07 5.72
N ARG A 1429 -19.55 -2.73 5.69
CA ARG A 1429 -18.61 -1.95 6.52
C ARG A 1429 -18.85 -2.13 8.02
N CYS A 1430 -20.10 -2.01 8.45
CA CYS A 1430 -20.46 -2.19 9.87
C CYS A 1430 -20.16 -3.62 10.34
N THR A 1431 -20.45 -4.61 9.48
CA THR A 1431 -20.20 -6.02 9.75
C THR A 1431 -18.70 -6.30 9.86
N PHE A 1432 -17.89 -5.79 8.93
CA PHE A 1432 -16.44 -5.91 8.97
C PHE A 1432 -15.86 -5.32 10.27
N ARG A 1433 -16.26 -4.10 10.65
CA ARG A 1433 -15.80 -3.46 11.90
C ARG A 1433 -16.16 -4.29 13.12
N TYR A 1434 -17.38 -4.82 13.14
CA TYR A 1434 -17.90 -5.64 14.23
C TYR A 1434 -17.15 -6.97 14.35
N GLU A 1435 -17.07 -7.74 13.26
CA GLU A 1435 -16.41 -9.04 13.20
C GLU A 1435 -14.92 -8.90 13.59
N VAL A 1436 -14.19 -7.92 13.03
CA VAL A 1436 -12.78 -7.68 13.37
C VAL A 1436 -12.59 -7.32 14.85
N TYR A 1437 -13.50 -6.53 15.43
CA TYR A 1437 -13.44 -6.20 16.85
C TYR A 1437 -13.67 -7.42 17.75
N MET A 1438 -14.67 -8.25 17.43
CA MET A 1438 -14.96 -9.48 18.18
C MET A 1438 -13.84 -10.51 18.05
N GLU A 1439 -13.25 -10.65 16.86
CA GLU A 1439 -12.07 -11.47 16.64
C GLU A 1439 -10.89 -11.01 17.49
N GLU A 1440 -10.66 -9.69 17.59
CA GLU A 1440 -9.55 -9.13 18.35
C GLU A 1440 -9.72 -9.34 19.86
N LEU A 1441 -10.94 -9.14 20.39
CA LEU A 1441 -11.26 -9.46 21.78
C LEU A 1441 -11.09 -10.95 22.06
N SER A 1442 -11.61 -11.81 21.19
CA SER A 1442 -11.50 -13.26 21.33
C SER A 1442 -10.05 -13.73 21.26
N HIS A 1443 -9.23 -13.09 20.42
CA HIS A 1443 -7.79 -13.32 20.39
C HIS A 1443 -7.15 -12.91 21.72
N LEU A 1444 -7.48 -11.72 22.23
CA LEU A 1444 -6.91 -11.20 23.47
C LEU A 1444 -7.30 -12.05 24.69
N GLN A 1445 -8.56 -12.44 24.85
CA GLN A 1445 -9.03 -13.33 25.93
C GLN A 1445 -8.28 -14.67 25.93
N ARG A 1446 -8.18 -15.31 24.76
CA ARG A 1446 -7.45 -16.58 24.61
C ARG A 1446 -5.97 -16.41 24.96
N LYS A 1447 -5.31 -15.36 24.46
CA LYS A 1447 -3.88 -15.11 24.70
C LYS A 1447 -3.58 -14.66 26.12
N ALA A 1448 -4.44 -13.89 26.77
CA ALA A 1448 -4.27 -13.48 28.15
C ALA A 1448 -4.58 -14.60 29.16
N ALA A 1449 -5.45 -15.55 28.74
CA ALA A 1449 -6.16 -16.48 29.62
C ALA A 1449 -6.85 -15.73 30.77
N LEU A 1450 -7.53 -14.63 30.41
CA LEU A 1450 -8.30 -13.77 31.30
C LEU A 1450 -9.61 -13.42 30.61
N ASP A 1451 -10.69 -13.34 31.38
CA ASP A 1451 -11.97 -12.89 30.88
C ASP A 1451 -12.06 -11.35 30.80
N ILE A 1452 -12.89 -10.87 29.88
CA ILE A 1452 -13.19 -9.47 29.65
C ILE A 1452 -14.71 -9.32 29.82
N PRO A 1453 -15.18 -9.10 31.06
CA PRO A 1453 -16.60 -9.17 31.37
C PRO A 1453 -17.39 -7.98 30.80
N LEU A 1454 -16.76 -6.81 30.72
CA LEU A 1454 -17.40 -5.58 30.23
C LEU A 1454 -16.81 -5.18 28.88
N LYS A 1455 -17.55 -5.45 27.81
CA LYS A 1455 -17.18 -5.15 26.43
C LYS A 1455 -17.83 -3.83 25.99
N PRO A 1456 -17.06 -2.85 25.47
CA PRO A 1456 -17.59 -1.61 24.89
C PRO A 1456 -18.56 -1.81 23.72
N ILE A 1457 -18.41 -2.92 22.99
CA ILE A 1457 -19.34 -3.34 21.93
C ILE A 1457 -20.03 -4.63 22.37
N MET A 1458 -21.36 -4.68 22.24
CA MET A 1458 -22.17 -5.85 22.58
C MET A 1458 -21.85 -7.02 21.65
N ASP A 1459 -21.68 -8.21 22.20
CA ASP A 1459 -21.61 -9.42 21.38
C ASP A 1459 -23.01 -9.82 20.87
N ALA A 1460 -23.06 -10.78 19.94
CA ALA A 1460 -24.30 -11.15 19.26
C ALA A 1460 -25.40 -11.60 20.23
N GLN A 1461 -25.03 -12.21 21.36
CA GLN A 1461 -25.97 -12.61 22.40
C GLN A 1461 -26.65 -11.40 23.04
N LEU A 1462 -25.86 -10.43 23.49
CA LEU A 1462 -26.36 -9.20 24.10
C LEU A 1462 -27.15 -8.35 23.09
N GLU A 1463 -26.70 -8.28 21.83
CA GLU A 1463 -27.47 -7.63 20.76
C GLU A 1463 -28.81 -8.33 20.52
N GLY A 1464 -28.86 -9.66 20.59
CA GLY A 1464 -30.10 -10.46 20.49
C GLY A 1464 -31.11 -10.14 21.60
N LEU A 1465 -30.63 -10.01 22.84
CA LEU A 1465 -31.49 -9.59 23.96
C LEU A 1465 -31.98 -8.14 23.78
N CYS A 1466 -31.11 -7.23 23.34
CA CYS A 1466 -31.46 -5.83 23.12
C CYS A 1466 -32.46 -5.66 21.98
N THR A 1467 -32.29 -6.36 20.86
CA THR A 1467 -33.23 -6.32 19.73
C THR A 1467 -34.61 -6.85 20.13
N MET A 1468 -34.65 -7.96 20.87
CA MET A 1468 -35.92 -8.49 21.37
C MET A 1468 -36.62 -7.51 22.31
N ASP A 1469 -35.90 -6.90 23.26
CA ASP A 1469 -36.47 -5.94 24.22
C ASP A 1469 -36.95 -4.64 23.56
N VAL A 1470 -36.19 -4.12 22.58
CA VAL A 1470 -36.47 -2.80 21.99
C VAL A 1470 -37.48 -2.86 20.85
N VAL A 1471 -37.49 -3.93 20.04
CA VAL A 1471 -38.33 -4.01 18.82
C VAL A 1471 -39.14 -5.30 18.70
N GLY A 1472 -39.06 -6.24 19.65
CA GLY A 1472 -39.84 -7.48 19.61
C GLY A 1472 -39.43 -8.46 18.51
N LEU A 1473 -38.25 -8.26 17.91
CA LEU A 1473 -37.70 -9.08 16.83
C LEU A 1473 -36.38 -9.70 17.25
N THR A 1474 -36.09 -10.91 16.77
CA THR A 1474 -34.75 -11.47 16.94
C THR A 1474 -33.72 -10.66 16.14
N ARG A 1475 -32.45 -10.72 16.53
CA ARG A 1475 -31.34 -10.06 15.81
C ARG A 1475 -31.32 -10.48 14.33
N GLU A 1476 -31.62 -11.74 14.06
CA GLU A 1476 -31.73 -12.33 12.71
C GLU A 1476 -32.81 -11.65 11.88
N GLN A 1477 -34.02 -11.56 12.44
CA GLN A 1477 -35.14 -10.92 11.76
C GLN A 1477 -34.86 -9.43 11.50
N VAL A 1478 -34.17 -8.76 12.43
CA VAL A 1478 -33.73 -7.37 12.23
C VAL A 1478 -32.78 -7.27 11.03
N ILE A 1479 -31.73 -8.10 10.98
CA ILE A 1479 -30.74 -8.08 9.88
C ILE A 1479 -31.41 -8.42 8.54
N GLU A 1480 -32.26 -9.44 8.49
CA GLU A 1480 -32.99 -9.83 7.28
C GLU A 1480 -33.89 -8.68 6.77
N ARG A 1481 -34.64 -8.02 7.66
CA ARG A 1481 -35.47 -6.86 7.30
C ARG A 1481 -34.62 -5.69 6.79
N ARG A 1482 -33.45 -5.45 7.40
CA ARG A 1482 -32.51 -4.41 6.96
C ARG A 1482 -31.99 -4.66 5.55
N LEU A 1483 -31.56 -5.88 5.26
CA LEU A 1483 -31.10 -6.29 3.93
C LEU A 1483 -32.19 -6.12 2.87
N ASN A 1484 -33.45 -6.34 3.24
CA ASN A 1484 -34.61 -6.11 2.38
C ASN A 1484 -35.08 -4.64 2.32
N GLY A 1485 -34.32 -3.69 2.90
CA GLY A 1485 -34.67 -2.26 2.92
C GLY A 1485 -35.89 -1.89 3.77
N GLN A 1486 -36.39 -2.82 4.59
CA GLN A 1486 -37.59 -2.62 5.40
C GLN A 1486 -37.27 -1.80 6.66
N PRO A 1487 -38.12 -0.81 7.02
CA PRO A 1487 -37.96 -0.08 8.27
C PRO A 1487 -38.20 -1.00 9.48
N ILE A 1488 -37.35 -0.85 10.50
CA ILE A 1488 -37.54 -1.44 11.81
C ILE A 1488 -38.29 -0.43 12.67
N VAL A 1489 -39.47 -0.82 13.17
CA VAL A 1489 -40.35 0.02 13.99
C VAL A 1489 -40.48 -0.62 15.38
N ALA A 1490 -40.60 0.19 16.43
CA ALA A 1490 -40.80 -0.31 17.80
C ALA A 1490 -42.18 -1.00 17.91
N ASP A 1491 -42.26 -2.04 18.75
CA ASP A 1491 -43.48 -2.86 18.95
C ASP A 1491 -44.65 -2.10 19.61
N THR A 1492 -44.45 -0.82 19.93
CA THR A 1492 -45.50 0.06 20.47
C THR A 1492 -46.53 0.53 19.42
N ASP A 1493 -46.38 0.17 18.14
CA ASP A 1493 -47.31 0.53 17.06
C ASP A 1493 -48.29 -0.61 16.69
N THR A 1494 -48.74 -1.41 17.67
CA THR A 1494 -49.84 -2.37 17.45
C THR A 1494 -51.17 -1.64 17.15
N GLU A 1495 -51.96 -2.22 16.24
CA GLU A 1495 -53.21 -1.68 15.64
C GLU A 1495 -54.23 -1.06 16.62
N ALA A 1496 -54.15 -1.36 17.93
CA ALA A 1496 -55.00 -0.76 18.94
C ALA A 1496 -54.83 0.77 19.10
N ASP A 1497 -53.67 1.33 18.74
CA ASP A 1497 -53.40 2.79 18.84
C ASP A 1497 -53.60 3.56 17.52
N LYS A 1498 -53.93 2.87 16.41
CA LYS A 1498 -54.12 3.54 15.10
C LYS A 1498 -55.45 4.29 14.96
N GLN A 1499 -56.45 4.00 15.80
CA GLN A 1499 -57.75 4.68 15.74
C GLN A 1499 -57.76 6.08 16.39
N GLN A 1500 -56.66 6.52 17.02
CA GLN A 1500 -56.57 7.83 17.68
C GLN A 1500 -55.64 8.85 16.98
N LYS A 1501 -55.07 8.53 15.80
CA LYS A 1501 -54.10 9.39 15.08
C LYS A 1501 -54.71 10.04 13.82
N VAL A 1502 -55.55 11.06 14.01
CA VAL A 1502 -55.86 12.06 12.97
C VAL A 1502 -55.56 13.50 13.42
N HIS A 1503 -55.13 13.74 14.67
CA HIS A 1503 -54.95 15.12 15.14
C HIS A 1503 -53.65 15.51 15.86
N ASP A 1504 -52.67 14.61 16.07
CA ASP A 1504 -51.45 14.97 16.79
C ASP A 1504 -50.17 14.30 16.24
N THR A 1505 -49.50 14.96 15.30
CA THR A 1505 -48.17 14.57 14.79
C THR A 1505 -47.01 15.09 15.66
N GLN A 1506 -47.29 15.64 16.85
CA GLN A 1506 -46.26 16.18 17.77
C GLN A 1506 -46.13 15.45 19.12
N MET A 1507 -46.92 14.40 19.40
CA MET A 1507 -47.02 13.82 20.77
C MET A 1507 -46.68 12.32 20.89
N VAL A 1508 -46.09 11.67 19.87
CA VAL A 1508 -45.97 10.20 19.84
C VAL A 1508 -44.75 9.63 20.61
N LEU A 1509 -43.98 10.44 21.35
CA LEU A 1509 -42.75 10.00 22.06
C LEU A 1509 -42.91 9.71 23.58
N VAL A 1510 -44.14 9.49 24.07
CA VAL A 1510 -44.53 9.83 25.46
C VAL A 1510 -44.54 8.65 26.47
N ARG A 1511 -43.89 7.50 26.25
CA ARG A 1511 -43.97 6.37 27.24
C ARG A 1511 -42.68 5.72 27.75
N LEU A 1512 -41.53 6.35 27.61
CA LEU A 1512 -40.29 5.83 28.20
C LEU A 1512 -39.83 6.73 29.36
N GLY A 1513 -39.97 6.23 30.60
CA GLY A 1513 -39.39 6.86 31.78
C GLY A 1513 -37.85 6.93 31.70
N PRO A 1514 -37.18 7.66 32.61
CA PRO A 1514 -35.73 7.83 32.58
C PRO A 1514 -35.02 6.46 32.57
N ARG A 1515 -34.34 6.15 31.45
CA ARG A 1515 -33.52 4.93 31.32
C ARG A 1515 -32.19 5.17 32.01
N ILE A 1516 -32.03 4.59 33.20
CA ILE A 1516 -30.74 4.53 33.90
C ILE A 1516 -29.96 3.34 33.32
N THR A 1517 -29.09 3.60 32.35
CA THR A 1517 -28.14 2.59 31.87
C THR A 1517 -26.86 2.69 32.69
N ALA A 1518 -26.70 1.79 33.66
CA ALA A 1518 -25.38 1.50 34.20
C ALA A 1518 -24.69 0.54 33.21
N PRO A 1519 -23.48 0.84 32.71
CA PRO A 1519 -22.74 -0.08 31.83
C PRO A 1519 -22.55 -1.49 32.44
N SER A 1520 -22.66 -1.61 33.76
CA SER A 1520 -22.45 -2.83 34.53
C SER A 1520 -23.70 -3.71 34.73
N ARG A 1521 -24.85 -3.38 34.14
CA ARG A 1521 -26.11 -4.14 34.28
C ARG A 1521 -26.70 -4.68 32.97
N LEU A 1522 -25.92 -4.66 31.89
CA LEU A 1522 -26.20 -5.45 30.68
C LEU A 1522 -25.41 -6.75 30.72
#